data_AF-A0A4P9UQ63-F1
#
_entry.id   AF-A0A4P9UQ63-F1
#
_cell.length_a   1.000
_cell.length_b   1.000
_cell.length_c   1.000
_cell.angle_alpha   90.00
_cell.angle_beta   90.00
_cell.angle_gamma   90.00
#
_symmetry.space_group_name_H-M   'P 1'
#
loop_
_entity.id
_entity.type
_entity.pdbx_description
1 polymer ?
#
loop_
_entity_poly.entity_id
_entity_poly.type
_entity_poly.pdbx_seq_one_letter_code
_entity_poly.pdbx_strand_id
1 'polypeptide(L)'
;MKAEYDQFPIFEANQVLSNRHLNQVFNYLDEQNRLTRSNLIGIGIVCGFEIEYTTSPEAVIRLSKGVGITSKGYLVSEADDIELSAYRSYTLPNDIGYASFEGHPIWELFPNGEPNTQALNQPSGFLNDKALLLFLELKKAPLRNCSPNNCDDKGSSVTVTLRRLLIKRTDLADIIAALNGLDAGLSSADLENQLAERFNLPDLRLPNISVPSTSLATSQQVLAAFHAVFSSSGLAAKVGEALSAAYRAFKPLVENDYPNDPFEGFDAKFGFLNSQPDSAEQVLFLPYYYDCFDDLLSAYDEFRWQAAELICLCGPPAELFPRHLMVGLLFPEAVAEPGYYRHRFLPSPAVGACTEQTRTLQQLFARLVEMVERFSNKPPLTNDATQQIKITPSRLGSVALSEKAIPYYYLQNGNPPLYRLWNPVMTRRGRAAQNLGYRAFEYASQAFVLDPLRFDLEPYNFLRIEGHLGKPYQNVLENLLQHKDRYRLPIQIMALRTGAFEESGTVDLKEHACYFEDLLTLYRAYKREILCASSKALSALLNKNIGRQALSAESRIARLDRQPGTLGALFAEKYQGRDVCDLVDIGEPPLMNAAIRSVGYLYKFEHLLVEDLAEIDWPSLQQNMEGLKQWTAEIEKQREGDETAGELDWKALSLVLKSMLDQCKLEALELIEEELLRRVREVKKKRFLSHFLQKHPGIRHKAGVPIGGTFVLVYHQTSKSEAKSGVSAVKNVAAPALTVEGMQPSVAHTRVKAAADRLKNNPALANDQDLQWLLETVTGRPFRPETAAPSNWQKLLDAVVGQLPDGSVIADFYLPYLCCSDCAPIQFVLPKSPPTFDIEVGCTNPNHQAEVSVIPLSGKAPYRLQLNNQAFEPLTDKPLILNTGAHRMRIIDADDSESTVREIVIAESLLLLEPEYRCTDAGAYIATMRITGGTPPYSVNGEMLSASEFVSPPTASGQTLPVEVVDRNQCSVRTELVFVCEAECDLPCEGLSRRCAYRLWLQAPGPETPYEVVRLSGNLIHFRFNGQNFEIGAEKVFADVTAANLNQSFDNTIGGAIKILNASIEEVLVDEFGEAGRGRLIVSYEPDEKEPFSVLRIEHFVCERFSLEWAMSYGQPAPVFDISVRYSNEPLPNGNAFFNGVILRDRRRNTETRIPAFDCSERNQCVDGEFRRLCDGPDIRPTITFESVGTNRMSFSGGVEGRASPPIIAWIWDFPSARTSEPLYAGEKVEVEFESLGPSARLTVITANGCHYVTERTLLLR
;
A
#
# COMPACT_ATOMS: atom_id res chain seq x y z
N MET A 1 -58.56 31.81 -27.29
CA MET A 1 -59.92 31.97 -26.72
C MET A 1 -59.94 33.35 -26.10
N LYS A 2 -60.71 34.30 -26.66
CA LYS A 2 -60.78 35.69 -26.15
C LYS A 2 -61.91 35.75 -25.12
N ALA A 3 -61.72 36.46 -24.00
CA ALA A 3 -62.80 36.68 -23.05
C ALA A 3 -63.97 37.39 -23.77
N GLU A 4 -65.18 36.84 -23.67
CA GLU A 4 -66.38 37.45 -24.27
C GLU A 4 -66.79 38.75 -23.58
N TYR A 5 -66.41 38.90 -22.30
CA TYR A 5 -66.62 40.09 -21.50
C TYR A 5 -65.29 40.54 -20.88
N ASP A 6 -64.89 41.78 -21.14
CA ASP A 6 -63.67 42.44 -20.65
C ASP A 6 -63.98 43.48 -19.56
N GLN A 7 -65.23 43.53 -19.10
CA GLN A 7 -65.72 44.47 -18.10
C GLN A 7 -66.56 43.77 -17.03
N PHE A 8 -66.40 44.16 -15.78
CA PHE A 8 -67.27 43.71 -14.68
C PHE A 8 -67.72 44.87 -13.78
N PRO A 9 -68.95 44.83 -13.25
CA PRO A 9 -69.48 45.91 -12.43
C PRO A 9 -68.97 45.84 -10.99
N ILE A 10 -68.78 47.01 -10.38
CA ILE A 10 -68.66 47.24 -8.94
C ILE A 10 -69.95 47.90 -8.46
N PHE A 11 -70.65 47.22 -7.55
CA PHE A 11 -71.91 47.68 -6.99
C PHE A 11 -71.66 48.78 -5.93
N GLU A 12 -72.30 49.95 -6.02
CA GLU A 12 -72.16 51.05 -5.04
C GLU A 12 -73.43 51.24 -4.19
N ALA A 13 -73.36 52.06 -3.14
CA ALA A 13 -74.47 52.25 -2.21
C ALA A 13 -75.70 52.89 -2.90
N ASN A 14 -76.91 52.48 -2.47
CA ASN A 14 -78.24 52.83 -3.03
C ASN A 14 -78.76 51.97 -4.19
N GLN A 15 -78.32 50.70 -4.29
CA GLN A 15 -78.92 49.68 -5.15
C GLN A 15 -79.90 48.78 -4.36
N VAL A 16 -80.88 48.13 -5.03
CA VAL A 16 -81.98 47.35 -4.40
C VAL A 16 -81.48 46.17 -3.56
N LEU A 17 -80.35 45.58 -3.95
CA LEU A 17 -79.63 44.54 -3.21
C LEU A 17 -78.43 45.17 -2.48
N SER A 18 -78.05 44.62 -1.32
CA SER A 18 -76.88 45.12 -0.57
C SER A 18 -75.61 45.00 -1.42
N ASN A 19 -75.07 46.14 -1.84
CA ASN A 19 -73.86 46.24 -2.66
C ASN A 19 -72.67 45.51 -2.01
N ARG A 20 -72.58 45.51 -0.67
CA ARG A 20 -71.58 44.76 0.09
C ARG A 20 -71.69 43.26 -0.18
N HIS A 21 -72.90 42.69 -0.10
CA HIS A 21 -73.10 41.24 -0.32
C HIS A 21 -72.83 40.85 -1.78
N LEU A 22 -73.25 41.66 -2.75
CA LEU A 22 -73.03 41.36 -4.17
C LEU A 22 -71.54 41.42 -4.55
N ASN A 23 -70.84 42.48 -4.15
CA ASN A 23 -69.39 42.57 -4.37
C ASN A 23 -68.64 41.47 -3.61
N GLN A 24 -69.09 41.09 -2.40
CA GLN A 24 -68.47 40.01 -1.64
C GLN A 24 -68.64 38.64 -2.32
N VAL A 25 -69.82 38.33 -2.86
CA VAL A 25 -70.05 37.08 -3.61
C VAL A 25 -69.19 37.04 -4.88
N PHE A 26 -69.14 38.14 -5.64
CA PHE A 26 -68.27 38.24 -6.81
C PHE A 26 -66.79 38.06 -6.43
N ASN A 27 -66.31 38.82 -5.45
CA ASN A 27 -64.93 38.76 -4.99
C ASN A 27 -64.55 37.36 -4.52
N TYR A 28 -65.43 36.69 -3.77
CA TYR A 28 -65.21 35.30 -3.33
C TYR A 28 -65.10 34.35 -4.53
N LEU A 29 -66.03 34.40 -5.49
CA LEU A 29 -66.00 33.51 -6.66
C LEU A 29 -64.81 33.79 -7.59
N ASP A 30 -64.48 35.05 -7.83
CA ASP A 30 -63.30 35.45 -8.61
C ASP A 30 -62.02 34.97 -7.93
N GLU A 31 -61.90 35.21 -6.61
CA GLU A 31 -60.77 34.75 -5.82
C GLU A 31 -60.62 33.22 -5.84
N GLN A 32 -61.70 32.45 -5.65
CA GLN A 32 -61.65 30.99 -5.73
C GLN A 32 -61.19 30.50 -7.11
N ASN A 33 -61.67 31.12 -8.20
CA ASN A 33 -61.24 30.77 -9.55
C ASN A 33 -59.77 31.10 -9.79
N ARG A 34 -59.31 32.26 -9.32
CA ARG A 34 -57.91 32.67 -9.41
C ARG A 34 -57.00 31.74 -8.61
N LEU A 35 -57.35 31.44 -7.35
CA LEU A 35 -56.61 30.51 -6.49
C LEU A 35 -56.56 29.11 -7.09
N THR A 36 -57.64 28.66 -7.73
CA THR A 36 -57.65 27.36 -8.44
C THR A 36 -56.60 27.33 -9.55
N ARG A 37 -56.50 28.39 -10.37
CA ARG A 37 -55.49 28.45 -11.45
C ARG A 37 -54.07 28.51 -10.89
N SER A 38 -53.79 29.42 -9.96
CA SER A 38 -52.43 29.59 -9.42
C SER A 38 -51.96 28.39 -8.60
N ASN A 39 -52.84 27.78 -7.80
CA ASN A 39 -52.44 26.78 -6.80
C ASN A 39 -52.64 25.33 -7.26
N LEU A 40 -53.62 25.05 -8.13
CA LEU A 40 -53.89 23.70 -8.62
C LEU A 40 -53.43 23.47 -10.06
N ILE A 41 -53.18 24.51 -10.86
CA ILE A 41 -52.64 24.37 -12.22
C ILE A 41 -51.17 24.79 -12.27
N GLY A 42 -50.89 26.04 -11.94
CA GLY A 42 -49.54 26.61 -11.96
C GLY A 42 -49.53 28.10 -12.35
N ILE A 43 -48.34 28.69 -12.43
CA ILE A 43 -48.12 30.09 -12.80
C ILE A 43 -47.06 30.22 -13.90
N GLY A 44 -47.01 31.34 -14.60
CA GLY A 44 -46.09 31.60 -15.71
C GLY A 44 -46.70 31.33 -17.09
N ILE A 45 -45.85 31.31 -18.13
CA ILE A 45 -46.27 31.11 -19.53
C ILE A 45 -46.48 29.62 -19.77
N VAL A 46 -47.73 29.19 -20.01
CA VAL A 46 -48.09 27.79 -20.26
C VAL A 46 -47.66 27.36 -21.67
N CYS A 47 -47.94 28.20 -22.68
CA CYS A 47 -47.48 28.00 -24.05
C CYS A 47 -47.52 29.30 -24.85
N GLY A 48 -46.68 29.37 -25.89
CA GLY A 48 -46.64 30.51 -26.82
C GLY A 48 -45.96 31.76 -26.24
N PHE A 49 -46.42 32.93 -26.67
CA PHE A 49 -45.74 34.22 -26.45
C PHE A 49 -44.27 34.19 -26.89
N GLU A 50 -43.99 33.58 -28.03
CA GLU A 50 -42.68 33.65 -28.65
C GLU A 50 -42.50 35.02 -29.31
N ILE A 51 -41.29 35.58 -29.20
CA ILE A 51 -40.97 36.91 -29.72
C ILE A 51 -40.00 36.76 -30.88
N GLU A 52 -40.31 37.41 -32.00
CA GLU A 52 -39.42 37.54 -33.15
C GLU A 52 -39.30 39.01 -33.52
N TYR A 53 -38.08 39.49 -33.76
CA TYR A 53 -37.84 40.87 -34.19
C TYR A 53 -37.29 40.89 -35.63
N THR A 54 -37.98 41.59 -36.51
CA THR A 54 -37.58 41.75 -37.92
C THR A 54 -37.36 43.24 -38.23
N THR A 55 -36.42 43.53 -39.12
CA THR A 55 -36.01 44.90 -39.48
C THR A 55 -36.25 45.25 -40.95
N SER A 56 -36.72 44.29 -41.75
CA SER A 56 -36.98 44.45 -43.18
C SER A 56 -38.34 43.83 -43.54
N PRO A 57 -39.27 44.57 -44.18
CA PRO A 57 -39.12 45.93 -44.71
C PRO A 57 -39.22 47.07 -43.66
N GLU A 58 -39.73 46.78 -42.45
CA GLU A 58 -39.85 47.74 -41.34
C GLU A 58 -39.47 47.05 -40.00
N ALA A 59 -39.20 47.83 -38.95
CA ALA A 59 -38.94 47.31 -37.62
C ALA A 59 -40.23 46.82 -36.95
N VAL A 60 -40.38 45.50 -36.79
CA VAL A 60 -41.58 44.85 -36.25
C VAL A 60 -41.19 43.83 -35.19
N ILE A 61 -41.90 43.84 -34.07
CA ILE A 61 -41.89 42.80 -33.05
C ILE A 61 -43.12 41.92 -33.29
N ARG A 62 -42.91 40.67 -33.67
CA ARG A 62 -43.96 39.66 -33.75
C ARG A 62 -44.05 38.95 -32.40
N LEU A 63 -45.25 38.94 -31.82
CA LEU A 63 -45.60 38.17 -30.64
C LEU A 63 -46.55 37.04 -31.04
N SER A 64 -46.18 35.78 -30.78
CA SER A 64 -47.04 34.65 -31.10
C SER A 64 -48.26 34.59 -30.17
N LYS A 65 -49.35 33.98 -30.65
CA LYS A 65 -50.48 33.57 -29.79
C LYS A 65 -49.97 32.74 -28.61
N GLY A 66 -50.63 32.85 -27.47
CA GLY A 66 -50.17 32.20 -26.25
C GLY A 66 -51.12 32.36 -25.07
N VAL A 67 -50.81 31.62 -24.00
CA VAL A 67 -51.54 31.68 -22.74
C VAL A 67 -50.61 31.51 -21.55
N GLY A 68 -50.89 32.27 -20.49
CA GLY A 68 -50.15 32.23 -19.24
C GLY A 68 -51.03 32.58 -18.05
N ILE A 69 -50.55 32.27 -16.85
CA ILE A 69 -51.25 32.49 -15.59
C ILE A 69 -50.35 33.35 -14.70
N THR A 70 -50.87 34.49 -14.21
CA THR A 70 -50.10 35.34 -13.28
C THR A 70 -50.09 34.75 -11.86
N SER A 71 -49.23 35.26 -10.98
CA SER A 71 -49.19 34.79 -9.58
C SER A 71 -50.47 35.03 -8.77
N LYS A 72 -51.29 36.05 -9.11
CA LYS A 72 -52.67 36.21 -8.56
C LYS A 72 -53.73 35.39 -9.30
N GLY A 73 -53.34 34.48 -10.19
CA GLY A 73 -54.26 33.59 -10.91
C GLY A 73 -55.03 34.24 -12.05
N TYR A 74 -54.60 35.42 -12.52
CA TYR A 74 -55.18 36.03 -13.71
C TYR A 74 -54.74 35.27 -14.97
N LEU A 75 -55.68 35.05 -15.88
CA LEU A 75 -55.40 34.45 -17.17
C LEU A 75 -54.95 35.55 -18.14
N VAL A 76 -53.74 35.42 -18.67
CA VAL A 76 -53.22 36.24 -19.76
C VAL A 76 -53.33 35.41 -21.03
N SER A 77 -54.11 35.87 -22.01
CA SER A 77 -54.26 35.16 -23.28
C SER A 77 -54.16 36.13 -24.44
N GLU A 78 -53.29 35.79 -25.38
CA GLU A 78 -53.25 36.39 -26.71
C GLU A 78 -53.81 35.36 -27.70
N ALA A 79 -54.90 35.71 -28.37
CA ALA A 79 -55.63 34.75 -29.20
C ALA A 79 -54.97 34.51 -30.57
N ASP A 80 -54.30 35.53 -31.10
CA ASP A 80 -53.75 35.59 -32.44
C ASP A 80 -52.27 36.04 -32.39
N ASP A 81 -51.51 35.75 -33.45
CA ASP A 81 -50.19 36.35 -33.60
C ASP A 81 -50.35 37.86 -33.87
N ILE A 82 -49.56 38.70 -33.20
CA ILE A 82 -49.63 40.16 -33.32
C ILE A 82 -48.30 40.72 -33.79
N GLU A 83 -48.37 41.64 -34.76
CA GLU A 83 -47.24 42.45 -35.20
C GLU A 83 -47.32 43.85 -34.58
N LEU A 84 -46.24 44.24 -33.91
CA LEU A 84 -46.12 45.51 -33.18
C LEU A 84 -45.00 46.33 -33.82
N SER A 85 -45.31 47.53 -34.31
CA SER A 85 -44.36 48.37 -35.07
C SER A 85 -44.21 49.79 -34.51
N ALA A 86 -45.03 50.16 -33.52
CA ALA A 86 -44.98 51.47 -32.89
C ALA A 86 -45.11 51.39 -31.36
N TYR A 87 -44.70 52.45 -30.67
CA TYR A 87 -44.77 52.54 -29.20
C TYR A 87 -45.12 53.94 -28.70
N ARG A 88 -45.59 54.05 -27.45
CA ARG A 88 -45.71 55.33 -26.74
C ARG A 88 -45.40 55.17 -25.25
N SER A 89 -45.00 56.25 -24.58
CA SER A 89 -44.84 56.24 -23.12
C SER A 89 -46.17 55.89 -22.45
N TYR A 90 -46.14 55.00 -21.47
CA TYR A 90 -47.34 54.53 -20.78
C TYR A 90 -47.28 54.88 -19.29
N THR A 91 -48.40 55.30 -18.74
CA THR A 91 -48.56 55.66 -17.33
C THR A 91 -49.60 54.76 -16.69
N LEU A 92 -49.28 54.20 -15.53
CA LEU A 92 -50.19 53.33 -14.79
C LEU A 92 -51.47 54.08 -14.39
N PRO A 93 -52.63 53.39 -14.36
CA PRO A 93 -53.87 53.99 -13.87
C PRO A 93 -53.82 54.21 -12.34
N ASN A 94 -54.35 55.35 -11.89
CA ASN A 94 -54.37 55.71 -10.46
C ASN A 94 -55.46 54.98 -9.66
N ASP A 95 -56.45 54.38 -10.32
CA ASP A 95 -57.66 53.85 -9.66
C ASP A 95 -57.42 52.49 -8.96
N ILE A 96 -56.66 51.60 -9.61
CA ILE A 96 -56.27 50.29 -9.08
C ILE A 96 -54.76 50.13 -9.26
N GLY A 97 -54.02 50.66 -8.29
CA GLY A 97 -52.56 50.75 -8.31
C GLY A 97 -51.84 49.42 -8.54
N TYR A 98 -50.61 49.51 -9.06
CA TYR A 98 -49.77 48.37 -9.37
C TYR A 98 -48.31 48.67 -9.01
N ALA A 99 -47.95 48.39 -7.76
CA ALA A 99 -46.68 48.77 -7.16
C ALA A 99 -45.45 48.29 -7.95
N SER A 100 -45.51 47.11 -8.60
CA SER A 100 -44.34 46.51 -9.25
C SER A 100 -43.74 47.36 -10.39
N PHE A 101 -44.49 48.29 -10.99
CA PHE A 101 -43.98 49.16 -12.07
C PHE A 101 -43.92 50.64 -11.65
N GLU A 102 -44.23 50.96 -10.39
CA GLU A 102 -44.19 52.35 -9.91
C GLU A 102 -42.75 52.89 -9.91
N GLY A 103 -42.56 54.11 -10.43
CA GLY A 103 -41.23 54.74 -10.52
C GLY A 103 -40.39 54.31 -11.72
N HIS A 104 -40.83 53.33 -12.52
CA HIS A 104 -40.08 52.83 -13.69
C HIS A 104 -40.71 53.31 -15.02
N PRO A 105 -39.92 53.86 -15.96
CA PRO A 105 -40.41 54.18 -17.30
C PRO A 105 -40.81 52.94 -18.09
N ILE A 106 -42.02 52.95 -18.65
CA ILE A 106 -42.58 51.84 -19.44
C ILE A 106 -43.25 52.38 -20.71
N TRP A 107 -43.26 51.56 -21.76
CA TRP A 107 -43.78 51.95 -23.09
C TRP A 107 -44.76 50.92 -23.60
N GLU A 108 -45.95 51.36 -24.03
CA GLU A 108 -46.96 50.46 -24.63
C GLU A 108 -46.69 50.30 -26.13
N LEU A 109 -46.78 49.06 -26.61
CA LEU A 109 -46.60 48.67 -28.00
C LEU A 109 -47.93 48.59 -28.75
N PHE A 110 -47.90 48.97 -30.03
CA PHE A 110 -49.05 49.02 -30.92
C PHE A 110 -48.75 48.44 -32.31
N PRO A 111 -49.78 47.91 -32.99
CA PRO A 111 -49.74 47.71 -34.43
C PRO A 111 -49.55 49.02 -35.21
N ASN A 112 -49.26 48.90 -36.49
CA ASN A 112 -49.11 50.06 -37.38
C ASN A 112 -50.42 50.87 -37.48
N GLY A 113 -50.31 52.21 -37.49
CA GLY A 113 -51.44 53.12 -37.70
C GLY A 113 -52.10 53.70 -36.45
N GLU A 114 -51.64 53.36 -35.24
CA GLU A 114 -52.14 53.95 -33.99
C GLU A 114 -51.74 55.45 -33.89
N PRO A 115 -52.64 56.37 -33.50
CA PRO A 115 -52.31 57.78 -33.34
C PRO A 115 -51.44 58.05 -32.10
N ASN A 116 -50.58 59.08 -32.19
CA ASN A 116 -49.69 59.53 -31.11
C ASN A 116 -48.63 58.49 -30.66
N THR A 117 -48.15 57.64 -31.58
CA THR A 117 -47.08 56.66 -31.34
C THR A 117 -45.81 57.00 -32.14
N GLN A 118 -44.66 56.48 -31.69
CA GLN A 118 -43.35 56.56 -32.34
C GLN A 118 -42.99 55.20 -32.96
N ALA A 119 -42.25 55.18 -34.07
CA ALA A 119 -41.78 53.94 -34.69
C ALA A 119 -40.67 53.27 -33.84
N LEU A 120 -40.61 51.93 -33.82
CA LEU A 120 -39.67 51.18 -32.96
C LEU A 120 -38.18 51.47 -33.22
N ASN A 121 -37.82 51.97 -34.40
CA ASN A 121 -36.45 52.34 -34.77
C ASN A 121 -36.10 53.81 -34.42
N GLN A 122 -36.98 54.54 -33.73
CA GLN A 122 -36.79 55.93 -33.34
C GLN A 122 -36.93 56.12 -31.82
N PRO A 123 -35.87 56.54 -31.10
CA PRO A 123 -34.49 56.74 -31.57
C PRO A 123 -33.81 55.41 -31.93
N SER A 124 -32.73 55.47 -32.73
CA SER A 124 -31.94 54.27 -33.07
C SER A 124 -31.42 53.58 -31.81
N GLY A 125 -31.48 52.24 -31.78
CA GLY A 125 -31.06 51.44 -30.64
C GLY A 125 -32.02 51.46 -29.44
N PHE A 126 -33.22 52.04 -29.55
CA PHE A 126 -34.21 52.09 -28.48
C PHE A 126 -34.54 50.71 -27.86
N LEU A 127 -34.52 49.65 -28.68
CA LEU A 127 -34.84 48.28 -28.27
C LEU A 127 -33.66 47.51 -27.65
N ASN A 128 -32.43 48.00 -27.75
CA ASN A 128 -31.22 47.23 -27.41
C ASN A 128 -31.18 46.75 -25.95
N ASP A 129 -31.83 47.48 -25.05
CA ASP A 129 -31.87 47.21 -23.61
C ASP A 129 -33.30 46.93 -23.11
N LYS A 130 -34.22 46.51 -23.99
CA LYS A 130 -35.64 46.32 -23.63
C LYS A 130 -36.05 44.86 -23.48
N ALA A 131 -36.91 44.63 -22.50
CA ALA A 131 -37.65 43.39 -22.30
C ALA A 131 -39.14 43.62 -22.60
N LEU A 132 -39.81 42.61 -23.14
CA LEU A 132 -41.25 42.62 -23.40
C LEU A 132 -42.01 42.01 -22.22
N LEU A 133 -43.06 42.72 -21.78
CA LEU A 133 -43.98 42.34 -20.73
C LEU A 133 -45.42 42.29 -21.26
N LEU A 134 -46.20 41.36 -20.73
CA LEU A 134 -47.66 41.36 -20.85
C LEU A 134 -48.25 41.78 -19.52
N PHE A 135 -48.98 42.89 -19.47
CA PHE A 135 -49.58 43.43 -18.25
C PHE A 135 -51.10 43.47 -18.35
N LEU A 136 -51.78 42.90 -17.37
CA LEU A 136 -53.22 42.93 -17.26
C LEU A 136 -53.66 44.16 -16.45
N GLU A 137 -53.94 45.26 -17.15
CA GLU A 137 -54.43 46.50 -16.57
C GLU A 137 -55.87 46.33 -16.09
N LEU A 138 -56.16 46.80 -14.87
CA LEU A 138 -57.52 46.93 -14.36
C LEU A 138 -57.81 48.42 -14.17
N LYS A 139 -58.75 48.96 -14.93
CA LYS A 139 -59.12 50.37 -14.88
C LYS A 139 -60.55 50.52 -14.39
N LYS A 140 -60.73 51.21 -13.27
CA LYS A 140 -62.05 51.49 -12.71
C LYS A 140 -62.58 52.81 -13.27
N ALA A 141 -63.75 52.78 -13.91
CA ALA A 141 -64.43 53.96 -14.42
C ALA A 141 -65.83 54.09 -13.77
N PRO A 142 -66.25 55.29 -13.35
CA PRO A 142 -67.63 55.52 -12.91
C PRO A 142 -68.59 55.48 -14.10
N LEU A 143 -69.74 54.82 -13.96
CA LEU A 143 -70.76 54.71 -15.02
C LEU A 143 -71.69 55.93 -15.09
N ARG A 144 -71.26 57.11 -14.60
CA ARG A 144 -72.10 58.30 -14.40
C ARG A 144 -72.61 58.89 -15.73
N ASN A 145 -73.70 58.36 -16.25
CA ASN A 145 -74.55 58.96 -17.28
C ASN A 145 -75.92 59.28 -16.69
N CYS A 146 -75.98 60.26 -15.77
CA CYS A 146 -77.26 60.71 -15.24
C CYS A 146 -77.88 61.76 -16.17
N SER A 147 -79.03 61.43 -16.75
CA SER A 147 -79.94 62.39 -17.38
C SER A 147 -80.82 63.01 -16.30
N PRO A 148 -81.34 64.25 -16.44
CA PRO A 148 -82.16 64.92 -15.44
C PRO A 148 -83.35 64.12 -14.88
N ASN A 149 -83.84 63.12 -15.64
CA ASN A 149 -85.02 62.33 -15.29
C ASN A 149 -84.77 60.84 -15.04
N ASN A 150 -83.52 60.35 -15.16
CA ASN A 150 -83.15 58.98 -14.76
C ASN A 150 -81.65 58.90 -14.42
N CYS A 151 -81.33 58.41 -13.22
CA CYS A 151 -79.98 58.22 -12.69
C CYS A 151 -79.87 56.81 -12.05
N ASP A 152 -80.21 55.79 -12.84
CA ASP A 152 -80.13 54.37 -12.46
C ASP A 152 -78.68 53.82 -12.47
N ASP A 153 -77.73 54.50 -13.12
CA ASP A 153 -76.33 54.06 -13.27
C ASP A 153 -75.38 54.59 -12.17
N LYS A 154 -75.68 54.33 -10.89
CA LYS A 154 -74.79 54.65 -9.75
C LYS A 154 -73.74 53.57 -9.48
N GLY A 155 -73.17 52.97 -10.53
CA GLY A 155 -72.14 51.95 -10.42
C GLY A 155 -70.77 52.43 -10.91
N SER A 156 -69.74 51.64 -10.65
CA SER A 156 -68.47 51.71 -11.38
C SER A 156 -68.26 50.42 -12.15
N SER A 157 -67.53 50.47 -13.26
CA SER A 157 -67.13 49.29 -14.04
C SER A 157 -65.62 49.19 -14.02
N VAL A 158 -65.10 47.97 -13.92
CA VAL A 158 -63.67 47.69 -14.10
C VAL A 158 -63.48 47.10 -15.48
N THR A 159 -62.69 47.78 -16.32
CA THR A 159 -62.24 47.26 -17.61
C THR A 159 -60.91 46.56 -17.43
N VAL A 160 -60.82 45.34 -17.95
CA VAL A 160 -59.61 44.50 -17.97
C VAL A 160 -58.96 44.61 -19.35
N THR A 161 -57.75 45.15 -19.43
CA THR A 161 -57.04 45.31 -20.71
C THR A 161 -55.67 44.65 -20.67
N LEU A 162 -55.38 43.80 -21.67
CA LEU A 162 -54.03 43.27 -21.87
C LEU A 162 -53.17 44.31 -22.59
N ARG A 163 -52.15 44.82 -21.90
CA ARG A 163 -51.15 45.77 -22.40
C ARG A 163 -49.87 45.03 -22.77
N ARG A 164 -49.30 45.33 -23.95
CA ARG A 164 -47.98 44.84 -24.36
C ARG A 164 -46.99 45.97 -24.07
N LEU A 165 -46.11 45.77 -23.09
CA LEU A 165 -45.25 46.83 -22.56
C LEU A 165 -43.78 46.50 -22.77
N LEU A 166 -42.97 47.50 -23.08
CA LEU A 166 -41.52 47.46 -22.98
C LEU A 166 -41.07 48.09 -21.68
N ILE A 167 -40.03 47.51 -21.07
CA ILE A 167 -39.32 48.05 -19.92
C ILE A 167 -37.81 47.92 -20.13
N LYS A 168 -37.00 48.78 -19.50
CA LYS A 168 -35.55 48.60 -19.52
C LYS A 168 -35.15 47.37 -18.73
N ARG A 169 -34.11 46.68 -19.21
CA ARG A 169 -33.55 45.50 -18.55
C ARG A 169 -33.07 45.79 -17.12
N THR A 170 -32.45 46.95 -16.89
CA THR A 170 -31.99 47.38 -15.55
C THR A 170 -33.15 47.58 -14.60
N ASP A 171 -34.20 48.26 -15.04
CA ASP A 171 -35.38 48.55 -14.24
C ASP A 171 -36.14 47.25 -13.93
N LEU A 172 -36.21 46.33 -14.89
CA LEU A 172 -36.77 45.00 -14.67
C LEU A 172 -35.93 44.17 -13.69
N ALA A 173 -34.60 44.27 -13.74
CA ALA A 173 -33.72 43.65 -12.75
C ALA A 173 -33.93 44.22 -11.34
N ASP A 174 -34.16 45.54 -11.21
CA ASP A 174 -34.49 46.18 -9.93
C ASP A 174 -35.84 45.67 -9.38
N ILE A 175 -36.84 45.48 -10.25
CA ILE A 175 -38.16 44.92 -9.87
C ILE A 175 -38.00 43.47 -9.39
N ILE A 176 -37.24 42.65 -10.12
CA ILE A 176 -36.91 41.27 -9.72
C ILE A 176 -36.18 41.27 -8.38
N ALA A 177 -35.25 42.20 -8.15
CA ALA A 177 -34.49 42.31 -6.91
C ALA A 177 -35.34 42.78 -5.71
N ALA A 178 -36.27 43.72 -5.91
CA ALA A 178 -37.15 44.24 -4.87
C ALA A 178 -38.12 43.18 -4.32
N LEU A 179 -38.51 42.22 -5.16
CA LEU A 179 -39.32 41.07 -4.75
C LEU A 179 -38.57 40.11 -3.79
N ASN A 180 -37.23 40.18 -3.75
CA ASN A 180 -36.39 39.36 -2.87
C ASN A 180 -36.29 39.88 -1.43
N GLY A 181 -36.64 41.15 -1.20
CA GLY A 181 -36.59 41.78 0.14
C GLY A 181 -37.86 41.61 0.97
N LEU A 182 -38.86 40.87 0.49
CA LEU A 182 -40.10 40.60 1.20
C LEU A 182 -39.94 39.30 2.01
N ASP A 183 -40.12 39.37 3.34
CA ASP A 183 -40.12 38.25 4.32
C ASP A 183 -41.23 37.20 4.07
N ALA A 184 -41.37 36.74 2.83
CA ALA A 184 -42.42 35.84 2.34
C ALA A 184 -41.82 34.52 1.84
N GLY A 185 -40.83 33.98 2.54
CA GLY A 185 -40.44 32.56 2.49
C GLY A 185 -39.93 31.96 1.18
N LEU A 186 -40.04 32.62 0.01
CA LEU A 186 -39.47 32.29 -1.30
C LEU A 186 -39.80 33.43 -2.29
N SER A 187 -38.81 34.20 -2.75
CA SER A 187 -38.99 35.22 -3.79
C SER A 187 -38.86 34.66 -5.22
N SER A 188 -39.18 35.47 -6.24
CA SER A 188 -39.01 35.08 -7.64
C SER A 188 -37.55 34.88 -8.00
N ALA A 189 -36.63 35.71 -7.48
CA ALA A 189 -35.22 35.46 -7.72
C ALA A 189 -34.66 34.36 -6.82
N ASP A 190 -35.21 34.07 -5.63
CA ASP A 190 -34.82 32.86 -4.89
C ASP A 190 -35.20 31.60 -5.67
N LEU A 191 -36.39 31.60 -6.30
CA LEU A 191 -36.83 30.50 -7.15
C LEU A 191 -35.96 30.38 -8.41
N GLU A 192 -35.64 31.49 -9.07
CA GLU A 192 -34.78 31.50 -10.25
C GLU A 192 -33.31 31.22 -9.92
N ASN A 193 -32.79 31.67 -8.78
CA ASN A 193 -31.45 31.37 -8.28
C ASN A 193 -31.35 29.90 -7.84
N GLN A 194 -32.35 29.36 -7.14
CA GLN A 194 -32.39 27.93 -6.83
C GLN A 194 -32.49 27.11 -8.11
N LEU A 195 -33.32 27.52 -9.08
CA LEU A 195 -33.37 26.84 -10.39
C LEU A 195 -32.04 26.97 -11.12
N ALA A 196 -31.40 28.14 -11.13
CA ALA A 196 -30.10 28.38 -11.75
C ALA A 196 -28.99 27.55 -11.09
N GLU A 197 -28.92 27.48 -9.76
CA GLU A 197 -27.98 26.63 -9.01
C GLU A 197 -28.20 25.14 -9.33
N ARG A 198 -29.47 24.70 -9.45
CA ARG A 198 -29.81 23.33 -9.87
C ARG A 198 -29.39 23.03 -11.30
N PHE A 199 -29.52 24.00 -12.21
CA PHE A 199 -29.11 23.86 -13.61
C PHE A 199 -27.60 24.07 -13.82
N ASN A 200 -26.90 24.71 -12.89
CA ASN A 200 -25.47 25.02 -12.98
C ASN A 200 -24.56 23.99 -12.26
N LEU A 201 -25.12 22.83 -11.91
CA LEU A 201 -24.34 21.70 -11.41
C LEU A 201 -23.30 21.26 -12.48
N PRO A 202 -22.02 21.13 -12.11
CA PRO A 202 -20.94 20.95 -13.08
C PRO A 202 -21.07 19.63 -13.86
N ASP A 203 -20.78 19.69 -15.15
CA ASP A 203 -20.63 18.54 -16.04
C ASP A 203 -19.25 17.88 -15.83
N LEU A 204 -19.22 16.65 -15.30
CA LEU A 204 -17.99 15.91 -15.06
C LEU A 204 -17.89 14.69 -15.99
N ARG A 205 -16.69 14.44 -16.52
CA ARG A 205 -16.39 13.31 -17.40
C ARG A 205 -15.12 12.59 -16.93
N LEU A 206 -15.13 11.26 -16.98
CA LEU A 206 -13.98 10.43 -16.64
C LEU A 206 -12.93 10.51 -17.75
N PRO A 207 -11.69 10.94 -17.47
CA PRO A 207 -10.61 10.84 -18.45
C PRO A 207 -10.31 9.37 -18.76
N ASN A 208 -9.98 9.08 -20.01
CA ASN A 208 -9.59 7.73 -20.39
C ASN A 208 -8.20 7.42 -19.80
N ILE A 209 -7.97 6.17 -19.40
CA ILE A 209 -6.62 5.74 -19.03
C ILE A 209 -5.71 5.88 -20.26
N SER A 210 -4.63 6.64 -20.10
CA SER A 210 -3.64 6.79 -21.16
C SER A 210 -2.82 5.52 -21.23
N VAL A 211 -3.03 4.76 -22.30
CA VAL A 211 -2.24 3.56 -22.62
C VAL A 211 -1.42 3.81 -23.89
N PRO A 212 -0.38 4.68 -23.86
CA PRO A 212 0.51 4.80 -24.99
C PRO A 212 1.07 3.43 -25.33
N SER A 213 1.01 3.06 -26.61
CA SER A 213 1.28 1.72 -27.13
C SER A 213 2.66 1.15 -26.77
N THR A 214 3.61 2.00 -26.36
CA THR A 214 4.99 1.66 -25.98
C THR A 214 5.29 1.82 -24.48
N SER A 215 4.33 2.32 -23.69
CA SER A 215 4.62 2.82 -22.34
C SER A 215 4.36 1.83 -21.21
N LEU A 216 3.30 1.01 -21.25
CA LEU A 216 2.93 0.10 -20.15
C LEU A 216 3.66 -1.24 -20.25
N ALA A 217 4.96 -1.24 -19.95
CA ALA A 217 5.78 -2.44 -19.99
C ALA A 217 5.81 -3.16 -18.64
N THR A 218 5.88 -2.43 -17.52
CA THR A 218 6.04 -3.01 -16.18
C THR A 218 4.77 -2.88 -15.33
N SER A 219 4.67 -3.68 -14.28
CA SER A 219 3.54 -3.62 -13.35
C SER A 219 3.40 -2.25 -12.69
N GLN A 220 4.54 -1.61 -12.35
CA GLN A 220 4.56 -0.24 -11.83
C GLN A 220 3.87 0.73 -12.79
N GLN A 221 4.18 0.64 -14.08
CA GLN A 221 3.62 1.56 -15.07
C GLN A 221 2.11 1.37 -15.26
N VAL A 222 1.65 0.12 -15.25
CA VAL A 222 0.22 -0.19 -15.34
C VAL A 222 -0.54 0.43 -14.17
N LEU A 223 -0.08 0.21 -12.94
CA LEU A 223 -0.72 0.77 -11.74
C LEU A 223 -0.62 2.31 -11.69
N ALA A 224 0.55 2.86 -12.04
CA ALA A 224 0.75 4.31 -12.11
C ALA A 224 -0.15 4.98 -13.15
N ALA A 225 -0.48 4.32 -14.26
CA ALA A 225 -1.38 4.86 -15.27
C ALA A 225 -2.82 5.05 -14.75
N PHE A 226 -3.31 4.17 -13.88
CA PHE A 226 -4.60 4.36 -13.21
C PHE A 226 -4.58 5.56 -12.27
N HIS A 227 -3.53 5.70 -11.45
CA HIS A 227 -3.39 6.86 -10.55
C HIS A 227 -3.21 8.19 -11.31
N ALA A 228 -2.52 8.17 -12.46
CA ALA A 228 -2.29 9.35 -13.29
C ALA A 228 -3.58 10.00 -13.81
N VAL A 229 -4.65 9.22 -14.00
CA VAL A 229 -5.98 9.75 -14.40
C VAL A 229 -6.47 10.78 -13.38
N PHE A 230 -6.31 10.49 -12.09
CA PHE A 230 -6.78 11.33 -11.00
C PHE A 230 -5.82 12.49 -10.72
N SER A 231 -4.54 12.19 -10.49
CA SER A 231 -3.52 13.20 -10.16
C SER A 231 -3.29 14.25 -11.25
N SER A 232 -3.46 13.90 -12.54
CA SER A 232 -3.32 14.89 -13.63
C SER A 232 -4.54 15.80 -13.81
N SER A 233 -5.73 15.32 -13.47
CA SER A 233 -7.00 16.01 -13.74
C SER A 233 -7.61 16.66 -12.50
N GLY A 234 -7.17 16.27 -11.30
CA GLY A 234 -7.80 16.63 -10.02
C GLY A 234 -9.21 16.06 -9.88
N LEU A 235 -9.52 14.94 -10.54
CA LEU A 235 -10.90 14.43 -10.68
C LEU A 235 -11.55 14.14 -9.32
N ALA A 236 -10.82 13.58 -8.35
CA ALA A 236 -11.44 13.22 -7.08
C ALA A 236 -11.92 14.47 -6.31
N ALA A 237 -11.17 15.57 -6.38
CA ALA A 237 -11.56 16.82 -5.72
C ALA A 237 -12.80 17.42 -6.41
N LYS A 238 -12.79 17.45 -7.75
CA LYS A 238 -13.92 17.94 -8.55
C LYS A 238 -15.21 17.16 -8.32
N VAL A 239 -15.12 15.83 -8.16
CA VAL A 239 -16.30 15.00 -7.83
C VAL A 239 -16.80 15.32 -6.42
N GLY A 240 -15.92 15.40 -5.42
CA GLY A 240 -16.30 15.80 -4.06
C GLY A 240 -17.00 17.16 -4.04
N GLU A 241 -16.41 18.17 -4.69
CA GLU A 241 -16.98 19.52 -4.83
C GLU A 241 -18.35 19.51 -5.52
N ALA A 242 -18.52 18.71 -6.58
CA ALA A 242 -19.77 18.58 -7.31
C ALA A 242 -20.88 17.91 -6.47
N LEU A 243 -20.54 16.89 -5.67
CA LEU A 243 -21.48 16.24 -4.76
C LEU A 243 -21.91 17.18 -3.63
N SER A 244 -20.97 17.93 -3.04
CA SER A 244 -21.28 19.00 -2.07
C SER A 244 -22.08 20.15 -2.69
N ALA A 245 -21.84 20.50 -3.95
CA ALA A 245 -22.67 21.45 -4.69
C ALA A 245 -24.10 20.92 -4.90
N ALA A 246 -24.25 19.64 -5.24
CA ALA A 246 -25.56 18.99 -5.35
C ALA A 246 -26.32 18.98 -4.02
N TYR A 247 -25.65 18.69 -2.90
CA TYR A 247 -26.26 18.82 -1.57
C TYR A 247 -26.77 20.24 -1.31
N ARG A 248 -25.95 21.27 -1.55
CA ARG A 248 -26.34 22.68 -1.36
C ARG A 248 -27.54 23.07 -2.24
N ALA A 249 -27.52 22.71 -3.52
CA ALA A 249 -28.58 23.05 -4.48
C ALA A 249 -29.93 22.37 -4.16
N PHE A 250 -29.90 21.22 -3.49
CA PHE A 250 -31.09 20.44 -3.16
C PHE A 250 -31.37 20.32 -1.66
N LYS A 251 -30.66 21.09 -0.82
CA LYS A 251 -30.78 21.06 0.64
C LYS A 251 -32.23 21.03 1.14
N PRO A 252 -33.16 21.89 0.67
CA PRO A 252 -34.55 21.87 1.15
C PRO A 252 -35.29 20.54 0.92
N LEU A 253 -34.84 19.70 -0.02
CA LEU A 253 -35.45 18.40 -0.31
C LEU A 253 -34.77 17.25 0.45
N VAL A 254 -33.52 17.42 0.86
CA VAL A 254 -32.71 16.34 1.44
C VAL A 254 -32.33 16.59 2.91
N GLU A 255 -32.54 17.80 3.44
CA GLU A 255 -32.14 18.19 4.80
C GLU A 255 -32.81 17.38 5.91
N ASN A 256 -34.01 16.86 5.66
CA ASN A 256 -34.72 16.00 6.61
C ASN A 256 -33.98 14.68 6.85
N ASP A 257 -33.36 14.14 5.80
CA ASP A 257 -32.59 12.89 5.87
C ASP A 257 -31.09 13.18 6.12
N TYR A 258 -30.59 14.33 5.67
CA TYR A 258 -29.19 14.76 5.75
C TYR A 258 -29.07 16.21 6.27
N PRO A 259 -29.02 16.43 7.60
CA PRO A 259 -28.97 17.78 8.17
C PRO A 259 -27.70 18.58 7.82
N ASN A 260 -26.58 17.86 7.61
CA ASN A 260 -25.28 18.39 7.19
C ASN A 260 -24.90 17.78 5.84
N ASP A 261 -23.90 18.36 5.17
CA ASP A 261 -23.42 17.84 3.88
C ASP A 261 -22.84 16.42 4.07
N PRO A 262 -23.47 15.37 3.51
CA PRO A 262 -23.01 14.00 3.69
C PRO A 262 -21.69 13.70 2.97
N PHE A 263 -21.17 14.64 2.16
CA PHE A 263 -19.95 14.48 1.39
C PHE A 263 -18.73 15.19 2.02
N GLU A 264 -18.83 15.78 3.21
CA GLU A 264 -17.68 16.42 3.90
C GLU A 264 -16.49 15.45 4.10
N GLY A 265 -16.75 14.16 4.30
CA GLY A 265 -15.72 13.11 4.43
C GLY A 265 -15.14 12.59 3.11
N PHE A 266 -15.56 13.11 1.95
CA PHE A 266 -15.17 12.58 0.63
C PHE A 266 -13.65 12.66 0.41
N ASP A 267 -13.03 13.80 0.74
CA ASP A 267 -11.59 14.01 0.56
C ASP A 267 -10.76 13.09 1.46
N ALA A 268 -11.18 12.85 2.70
CA ALA A 268 -10.52 11.88 3.58
C ALA A 268 -10.53 10.45 3.00
N LYS A 269 -11.59 10.09 2.24
CA LYS A 269 -11.74 8.75 1.65
C LYS A 269 -11.06 8.59 0.29
N PHE A 270 -11.04 9.64 -0.54
CA PHE A 270 -10.59 9.56 -1.94
C PHE A 270 -9.53 10.60 -2.35
N GLY A 271 -9.19 11.56 -1.48
CA GLY A 271 -8.23 12.65 -1.77
C GLY A 271 -6.82 12.17 -2.08
N PHE A 272 -6.44 10.99 -1.57
CA PHE A 272 -5.19 10.31 -1.91
C PHE A 272 -5.05 10.03 -3.41
N LEU A 273 -6.16 9.93 -4.17
CA LEU A 273 -6.13 9.71 -5.62
C LEU A 273 -5.62 10.94 -6.39
N ASN A 274 -5.83 12.16 -5.89
CA ASN A 274 -5.27 13.36 -6.52
C ASN A 274 -3.81 13.58 -6.12
N SER A 275 -3.38 13.03 -4.99
CA SER A 275 -2.06 13.22 -4.43
C SER A 275 -1.20 11.96 -4.63
N GLN A 276 -1.18 11.05 -3.67
CA GLN A 276 -0.56 9.74 -3.79
C GLN A 276 -1.26 8.71 -2.87
N PRO A 277 -1.32 7.43 -3.25
CA PRO A 277 -1.69 6.35 -2.34
C PRO A 277 -0.72 6.22 -1.15
N ASP A 278 -1.25 5.76 -0.02
CA ASP A 278 -0.53 5.63 1.25
C ASP A 278 -0.37 4.17 1.72
N SER A 279 -1.05 3.22 1.06
CA SER A 279 -1.05 1.79 1.44
C SER A 279 -0.98 0.85 0.25
N ALA A 280 -0.49 -0.37 0.47
CA ALA A 280 -0.41 -1.40 -0.57
C ALA A 280 -1.79 -1.74 -1.15
N GLU A 281 -2.81 -1.75 -0.30
CA GLU A 281 -4.18 -2.08 -0.69
C GLU A 281 -4.77 -1.00 -1.59
N GLN A 282 -4.53 0.28 -1.31
CA GLN A 282 -4.94 1.35 -2.22
C GLN A 282 -4.28 1.21 -3.59
N VAL A 283 -2.98 0.87 -3.63
CA VAL A 283 -2.22 0.69 -4.89
C VAL A 283 -2.78 -0.45 -5.73
N LEU A 284 -2.99 -1.61 -5.11
CA LEU A 284 -3.51 -2.80 -5.82
C LEU A 284 -4.97 -2.63 -6.26
N PHE A 285 -5.73 -1.75 -5.60
CA PHE A 285 -7.14 -1.49 -5.89
C PHE A 285 -7.35 -0.34 -6.89
N LEU A 286 -6.29 0.31 -7.39
CA LEU A 286 -6.37 1.43 -8.35
C LEU A 286 -7.28 1.17 -9.58
N PRO A 287 -7.29 -0.03 -10.21
CA PRO A 287 -8.23 -0.31 -11.30
C PRO A 287 -9.70 -0.17 -10.86
N TYR A 288 -10.05 -0.68 -9.67
CA TYR A 288 -11.42 -0.56 -9.15
C TYR A 288 -11.76 0.84 -8.61
N TYR A 289 -10.78 1.65 -8.20
CA TYR A 289 -11.04 3.07 -7.96
C TYR A 289 -11.43 3.79 -9.25
N TYR A 290 -10.80 3.45 -10.38
CA TYR A 290 -11.19 4.00 -11.68
C TYR A 290 -12.64 3.63 -12.04
N ASP A 291 -13.04 2.37 -11.85
CA ASP A 291 -14.43 1.95 -12.08
C ASP A 291 -15.42 2.60 -11.10
N CYS A 292 -15.07 2.72 -9.82
CA CYS A 292 -15.91 3.39 -8.82
C CYS A 292 -16.20 4.84 -9.21
N PHE A 293 -15.22 5.55 -9.78
CA PHE A 293 -15.42 6.91 -10.25
C PHE A 293 -16.26 6.98 -11.54
N ASP A 294 -16.18 5.98 -12.42
CA ASP A 294 -17.12 5.84 -13.53
C ASP A 294 -18.57 5.69 -13.05
N ASP A 295 -18.76 4.88 -12.00
CA ASP A 295 -20.07 4.67 -11.38
C ASP A 295 -20.57 5.94 -10.69
N LEU A 296 -19.75 6.61 -9.88
CA LEU A 296 -20.12 7.86 -9.21
C LEU A 296 -20.50 8.96 -10.21
N LEU A 297 -19.73 9.11 -11.28
CA LEU A 297 -20.05 10.06 -12.35
C LEU A 297 -21.35 9.70 -13.07
N SER A 298 -21.59 8.41 -13.34
CA SER A 298 -22.85 7.93 -13.92
C SER A 298 -24.04 8.17 -12.97
N ALA A 299 -23.85 7.96 -11.66
CA ALA A 299 -24.86 8.17 -10.64
C ALA A 299 -25.21 9.66 -10.50
N TYR A 300 -24.19 10.51 -10.53
CA TYR A 300 -24.32 11.95 -10.42
C TYR A 300 -24.99 12.54 -11.65
N ASP A 301 -24.63 12.07 -12.85
CA ASP A 301 -25.30 12.50 -14.09
C ASP A 301 -26.78 12.09 -14.06
N GLU A 302 -27.11 10.85 -13.69
CA GLU A 302 -28.50 10.39 -13.53
C GLU A 302 -29.28 11.25 -12.50
N PHE A 303 -28.66 11.58 -11.36
CA PHE A 303 -29.25 12.48 -10.37
C PHE A 303 -29.51 13.87 -10.97
N ARG A 304 -28.49 14.48 -11.60
CA ARG A 304 -28.58 15.84 -12.17
C ARG A 304 -29.63 15.94 -13.26
N TRP A 305 -29.74 14.94 -14.14
CA TRP A 305 -30.80 14.88 -15.15
C TRP A 305 -32.19 14.77 -14.52
N GLN A 306 -32.37 13.91 -13.51
CA GLN A 306 -33.64 13.83 -12.78
C GLN A 306 -33.99 15.14 -12.07
N ALA A 307 -32.97 15.83 -11.56
CA ALA A 307 -33.09 17.10 -10.87
C ALA A 307 -33.54 18.23 -11.79
N ALA A 308 -33.02 18.27 -13.02
CA ALA A 308 -33.40 19.25 -14.03
C ALA A 308 -34.89 19.16 -14.43
N GLU A 309 -35.51 17.99 -14.27
CA GLU A 309 -36.93 17.77 -14.55
C GLU A 309 -37.87 18.22 -13.39
N LEU A 310 -37.34 18.40 -12.17
CA LEU A 310 -38.15 18.73 -10.99
C LEU A 310 -38.38 20.24 -10.87
N ILE A 311 -39.36 20.75 -11.61
CA ILE A 311 -39.79 22.16 -11.59
C ILE A 311 -41.25 22.25 -11.18
N CYS A 312 -41.53 22.44 -9.89
CA CYS A 312 -42.89 22.60 -9.39
C CYS A 312 -42.98 23.56 -8.22
N LEU A 313 -44.11 24.27 -8.10
CA LEU A 313 -44.36 25.22 -7.03
C LEU A 313 -45.73 24.98 -6.40
N CYS A 314 -45.77 24.71 -5.10
CA CYS A 314 -47.00 24.53 -4.34
C CYS A 314 -47.40 25.85 -3.68
N GLY A 315 -48.58 26.38 -4.00
CA GLY A 315 -49.11 27.60 -3.37
C GLY A 315 -48.21 28.83 -3.56
N PRO A 316 -47.95 29.26 -4.80
CA PRO A 316 -47.04 30.38 -5.07
C PRO A 316 -47.46 31.67 -4.36
N PRO A 317 -46.51 32.50 -3.87
CA PRO A 317 -46.84 33.82 -3.34
C PRO A 317 -47.54 34.68 -4.38
N ALA A 318 -48.66 35.28 -3.98
CA ALA A 318 -49.51 36.09 -4.86
C ALA A 318 -48.84 37.40 -5.36
N GLU A 319 -47.71 37.80 -4.75
CA GLU A 319 -47.04 39.07 -5.04
C GLU A 319 -45.88 38.97 -6.03
N LEU A 320 -45.50 37.77 -6.50
CA LEU A 320 -44.34 37.58 -7.41
C LEU A 320 -44.49 38.36 -8.72
N PHE A 321 -45.58 38.11 -9.43
CA PHE A 321 -45.94 38.81 -10.66
C PHE A 321 -47.46 38.92 -10.72
N PRO A 322 -48.08 39.82 -9.94
CA PRO A 322 -49.50 39.73 -9.62
C PRO A 322 -50.39 39.82 -10.86
N ARG A 323 -50.02 40.70 -11.80
CA ARG A 323 -50.81 40.99 -13.01
C ARG A 323 -49.95 41.10 -14.28
N HIS A 324 -48.72 40.59 -14.27
CA HIS A 324 -47.86 40.66 -15.44
C HIS A 324 -47.16 39.32 -15.76
N LEU A 325 -46.73 39.15 -17.00
CA LEU A 325 -45.83 38.08 -17.43
C LEU A 325 -44.63 38.69 -18.15
N MET A 326 -43.43 38.27 -17.77
CA MET A 326 -42.21 38.56 -18.50
C MET A 326 -42.13 37.62 -19.69
N VAL A 327 -42.11 38.16 -20.91
CA VAL A 327 -42.11 37.37 -22.14
C VAL A 327 -40.68 37.07 -22.59
N GLY A 328 -39.76 38.01 -22.43
CA GLY A 328 -38.37 37.80 -22.81
C GLY A 328 -37.66 39.07 -23.23
N LEU A 329 -36.36 38.93 -23.47
CA LEU A 329 -35.55 39.95 -24.13
C LEU A 329 -35.76 39.90 -25.64
N LEU A 330 -35.72 41.06 -26.29
CA LEU A 330 -35.74 41.15 -27.75
C LEU A 330 -34.44 40.65 -28.40
N PHE A 331 -33.32 40.78 -27.67
CA PHE A 331 -31.99 40.35 -28.11
C PHE A 331 -31.37 39.42 -27.04
N PRO A 332 -31.86 38.17 -26.92
CA PRO A 332 -31.41 37.25 -25.87
C PRO A 332 -29.93 36.89 -25.97
N GLU A 333 -29.36 36.88 -27.18
CA GLU A 333 -27.93 36.58 -27.43
C GLU A 333 -26.98 37.64 -26.84
N ALA A 334 -27.48 38.84 -26.52
CA ALA A 334 -26.68 39.92 -25.97
C ALA A 334 -26.47 39.82 -24.44
N VAL A 335 -26.99 38.76 -23.79
CA VAL A 335 -27.01 38.60 -22.33
C VAL A 335 -26.62 37.17 -21.96
N ALA A 336 -25.83 37.01 -20.90
CA ALA A 336 -25.36 35.69 -20.43
C ALA A 336 -26.52 34.78 -19.98
N GLU A 337 -27.53 35.36 -19.31
CA GLU A 337 -28.64 34.61 -18.70
C GLU A 337 -29.99 35.22 -19.12
N PRO A 338 -30.41 35.08 -20.40
CA PRO A 338 -31.65 35.68 -20.90
C PRO A 338 -32.92 35.07 -20.28
N GLY A 339 -32.79 33.90 -19.63
CA GLY A 339 -33.88 33.18 -19.00
C GLY A 339 -34.58 33.92 -17.85
N TYR A 340 -33.87 34.77 -17.09
CA TYR A 340 -34.46 35.55 -15.98
C TYR A 340 -35.51 36.56 -16.42
N TYR A 341 -35.52 36.91 -17.70
CA TYR A 341 -36.45 37.90 -18.24
C TYR A 341 -37.65 37.22 -18.94
N ARG A 342 -37.87 35.91 -18.72
CA ARG A 342 -39.02 35.15 -19.23
C ARG A 342 -39.59 34.23 -18.15
N HIS A 343 -40.85 34.45 -17.77
CA HIS A 343 -41.54 33.57 -16.83
C HIS A 343 -41.85 32.21 -17.46
N ARG A 344 -41.12 31.17 -17.04
CA ARG A 344 -41.41 29.78 -17.38
C ARG A 344 -42.67 29.29 -16.70
N PHE A 345 -43.32 28.26 -17.25
CA PHE A 345 -44.42 27.61 -16.55
C PHE A 345 -43.90 26.85 -15.33
N LEU A 346 -44.50 27.13 -14.18
CA LEU A 346 -44.26 26.44 -12.92
C LEU A 346 -45.53 25.65 -12.57
N PRO A 347 -45.60 24.34 -12.89
CA PRO A 347 -46.77 23.53 -12.61
C PRO A 347 -46.97 23.34 -11.10
N SER A 348 -48.22 23.14 -10.71
CA SER A 348 -48.56 22.70 -9.36
C SER A 348 -48.20 21.22 -9.16
N PRO A 349 -48.05 20.76 -7.91
CA PRO A 349 -47.93 19.33 -7.58
C PRO A 349 -49.05 18.45 -8.15
N ALA A 350 -50.25 19.01 -8.36
CA ALA A 350 -51.40 18.26 -8.85
C ALA A 350 -51.30 17.91 -10.34
N VAL A 351 -50.54 18.68 -11.13
CA VAL A 351 -50.41 18.49 -12.58
C VAL A 351 -49.00 17.99 -12.98
N GLY A 352 -47.96 18.34 -12.22
CA GLY A 352 -46.57 18.06 -12.58
C GLY A 352 -45.97 16.72 -12.12
N ALA A 353 -46.73 15.83 -11.47
CA ALA A 353 -46.23 14.56 -10.90
C ALA A 353 -45.04 14.71 -9.91
N CYS A 354 -44.93 15.90 -9.30
CA CYS A 354 -43.74 16.35 -8.57
C CYS A 354 -43.42 15.46 -7.37
N THR A 355 -44.44 14.90 -6.70
CA THR A 355 -44.22 14.01 -5.55
C THR A 355 -43.43 12.75 -5.92
N GLU A 356 -43.67 12.16 -7.10
CA GLU A 356 -42.92 10.98 -7.55
C GLU A 356 -41.51 11.34 -8.00
N GLN A 357 -41.35 12.47 -8.69
CA GLN A 357 -40.05 12.99 -9.10
C GLN A 357 -39.19 13.37 -7.89
N THR A 358 -39.76 14.04 -6.87
CA THR A 358 -39.07 14.36 -5.62
C THR A 358 -38.60 13.10 -4.89
N ARG A 359 -39.46 12.07 -4.75
CA ARG A 359 -39.05 10.79 -4.13
C ARG A 359 -37.95 10.09 -4.91
N THR A 360 -38.03 10.11 -6.25
CA THR A 360 -37.01 9.52 -7.12
C THR A 360 -35.68 10.26 -6.95
N LEU A 361 -35.72 11.60 -6.93
CA LEU A 361 -34.55 12.44 -6.72
C LEU A 361 -33.91 12.21 -5.34
N GLN A 362 -34.71 12.17 -4.27
CA GLN A 362 -34.25 11.86 -2.91
C GLN A 362 -33.59 10.47 -2.86
N GLN A 363 -34.17 9.47 -3.51
CA GLN A 363 -33.59 8.13 -3.59
C GLN A 363 -32.26 8.11 -4.37
N LEU A 364 -32.17 8.83 -5.48
CA LEU A 364 -30.93 8.95 -6.26
C LEU A 364 -29.84 9.69 -5.47
N PHE A 365 -30.22 10.71 -4.69
CA PHE A 365 -29.31 11.40 -3.78
C PHE A 365 -28.81 10.46 -2.67
N ALA A 366 -29.73 9.73 -2.02
CA ALA A 366 -29.37 8.72 -1.02
C ALA A 366 -28.47 7.62 -1.61
N ARG A 367 -28.68 7.23 -2.89
CA ARG A 367 -27.79 6.31 -3.61
C ARG A 367 -26.38 6.87 -3.74
N LEU A 368 -26.21 8.15 -4.07
CA LEU A 368 -24.89 8.80 -4.14
C LEU A 368 -24.18 8.75 -2.79
N VAL A 369 -24.89 9.10 -1.71
CA VAL A 369 -24.36 9.03 -0.34
C VAL A 369 -23.92 7.61 -0.01
N GLU A 370 -24.80 6.62 -0.20
CA GLU A 370 -24.49 5.22 0.12
C GLU A 370 -23.42 4.60 -0.79
N MET A 371 -23.29 5.02 -2.05
CA MET A 371 -22.15 4.61 -2.89
C MET A 371 -20.82 5.11 -2.31
N VAL A 372 -20.77 6.37 -1.86
CA VAL A 372 -19.57 6.94 -1.21
C VAL A 372 -19.30 6.23 0.11
N GLU A 373 -20.29 6.05 0.98
CA GLU A 373 -20.13 5.42 2.29
C GLU A 373 -19.76 3.94 2.20
N ARG A 374 -20.43 3.17 1.33
CA ARG A 374 -20.31 1.71 1.24
C ARG A 374 -19.26 1.22 0.27
N PHE A 375 -18.53 2.11 -0.40
CA PHE A 375 -17.32 1.72 -1.11
C PHE A 375 -16.28 1.15 -0.12
N SER A 376 -15.73 -0.03 -0.44
CA SER A 376 -14.62 -0.65 0.27
C SER A 376 -13.55 -1.11 -0.71
N ASN A 377 -12.29 -0.76 -0.43
CA ASN A 377 -11.11 -1.32 -1.12
C ASN A 377 -10.67 -2.67 -0.54
N LYS A 378 -11.41 -3.20 0.44
CA LYS A 378 -11.30 -4.54 1.01
C LYS A 378 -12.68 -5.20 1.05
N PRO A 379 -13.34 -5.37 -0.11
CA PRO A 379 -14.66 -5.99 -0.12
C PRO A 379 -14.55 -7.45 0.35
N PRO A 380 -15.45 -7.92 1.22
CA PRO A 380 -15.41 -9.28 1.71
C PRO A 380 -15.70 -10.26 0.58
N LEU A 381 -14.87 -11.30 0.49
CA LEU A 381 -15.03 -12.39 -0.47
C LEU A 381 -15.73 -13.57 0.19
N THR A 382 -16.44 -14.38 -0.60
CA THR A 382 -16.99 -15.66 -0.13
C THR A 382 -15.87 -16.63 0.26
N ASN A 383 -16.12 -17.47 1.27
CA ASN A 383 -15.18 -18.53 1.68
C ASN A 383 -15.03 -19.62 0.60
N ASP A 384 -15.97 -19.73 -0.33
CA ASP A 384 -15.88 -20.63 -1.48
C ASP A 384 -14.97 -20.02 -2.55
N ALA A 385 -13.71 -20.46 -2.60
CA ALA A 385 -12.71 -20.00 -3.57
C ALA A 385 -13.16 -20.11 -5.03
N THR A 386 -14.05 -21.05 -5.36
CA THR A 386 -14.56 -21.25 -6.73
C THR A 386 -15.56 -20.16 -7.16
N GLN A 387 -16.16 -19.47 -6.19
CA GLN A 387 -17.16 -18.41 -6.39
C GLN A 387 -16.59 -16.99 -6.18
N GLN A 388 -15.30 -16.87 -5.87
CA GLN A 388 -14.65 -15.56 -5.67
C GLN A 388 -14.43 -14.80 -6.97
N ILE A 389 -14.41 -15.47 -8.12
CA ILE A 389 -14.37 -14.83 -9.44
C ILE A 389 -15.76 -14.98 -10.04
N LYS A 390 -16.39 -13.86 -10.40
CA LYS A 390 -17.78 -13.88 -10.87
C LYS A 390 -17.95 -13.04 -12.13
N ILE A 391 -18.73 -13.58 -13.05
CA ILE A 391 -19.16 -12.89 -14.27
C ILE A 391 -20.63 -12.48 -14.07
N THR A 392 -20.89 -11.18 -14.07
CA THR A 392 -22.24 -10.62 -13.88
C THR A 392 -22.67 -9.88 -15.17
N PRO A 393 -23.79 -10.29 -15.81
CA PRO A 393 -24.34 -9.55 -16.95
C PRO A 393 -24.71 -8.13 -16.56
N SER A 394 -24.37 -7.17 -17.42
CA SER A 394 -24.57 -5.74 -17.21
C SER A 394 -24.71 -5.01 -18.54
N ARG A 395 -24.72 -3.68 -18.50
CA ARG A 395 -24.86 -2.81 -19.67
C ARG A 395 -23.70 -1.83 -19.81
N LEU A 396 -23.27 -1.64 -21.06
CA LEU A 396 -22.25 -0.68 -21.49
C LEU A 396 -22.87 0.33 -22.47
N GLY A 397 -22.47 1.60 -22.38
CA GLY A 397 -22.95 2.69 -23.23
C GLY A 397 -23.63 3.81 -22.44
N SER A 398 -24.39 4.65 -23.14
CA SER A 398 -25.17 5.75 -22.55
C SER A 398 -26.47 5.22 -21.94
N VAL A 399 -26.35 4.54 -20.80
CA VAL A 399 -27.47 4.05 -19.98
C VAL A 399 -27.30 4.54 -18.55
N ALA A 400 -28.42 4.79 -17.87
CA ALA A 400 -28.45 5.15 -16.45
C ALA A 400 -27.73 4.09 -15.60
N LEU A 401 -27.12 4.51 -14.48
CA LEU A 401 -26.46 3.58 -13.56
C LEU A 401 -27.46 2.55 -13.01
N SER A 402 -28.72 2.97 -12.80
CA SER A 402 -29.84 2.12 -12.39
C SER A 402 -30.05 0.87 -13.26
N GLU A 403 -29.56 0.86 -14.50
CA GLU A 403 -29.70 -0.25 -15.46
C GLU A 403 -28.44 -1.16 -15.51
N LYS A 404 -27.38 -0.82 -14.77
CA LYS A 404 -26.14 -1.60 -14.69
C LYS A 404 -26.18 -2.53 -13.46
N ALA A 405 -25.39 -3.59 -13.48
CA ALA A 405 -25.22 -4.46 -12.31
C ALA A 405 -24.42 -3.76 -11.21
N ILE A 406 -24.74 -4.08 -9.95
CA ILE A 406 -24.08 -3.54 -8.75
C ILE A 406 -22.65 -4.11 -8.63
N PRO A 407 -21.63 -3.24 -8.60
CA PRO A 407 -20.24 -3.59 -8.34
C PRO A 407 -19.96 -4.39 -7.06
N TYR A 408 -18.92 -5.21 -7.08
CA TYR A 408 -18.48 -5.97 -5.91
C TYR A 408 -17.88 -5.12 -4.79
N TYR A 409 -17.37 -3.92 -5.09
CA TYR A 409 -16.78 -3.01 -4.09
C TYR A 409 -17.80 -2.22 -3.27
N TYR A 410 -19.11 -2.38 -3.53
CA TYR A 410 -20.15 -1.75 -2.73
C TYR A 410 -20.78 -2.71 -1.71
N LEU A 411 -20.64 -2.34 -0.43
CA LEU A 411 -21.26 -3.07 0.67
C LEU A 411 -22.78 -2.88 0.69
N GLN A 412 -23.52 -3.93 1.05
CA GLN A 412 -24.99 -3.91 1.10
C GLN A 412 -25.55 -3.73 2.53
N ASN A 413 -24.72 -3.29 3.46
CA ASN A 413 -25.02 -3.15 4.88
C ASN A 413 -25.44 -1.72 5.29
N GLY A 414 -25.81 -0.87 4.33
CA GLY A 414 -26.37 0.47 4.58
C GLY A 414 -27.81 0.42 5.10
N ASN A 415 -28.31 1.58 5.53
CA ASN A 415 -29.70 1.73 6.01
C ASN A 415 -30.40 2.93 5.35
N PRO A 416 -31.16 2.72 4.25
CA PRO A 416 -31.47 1.44 3.62
C PRO A 416 -30.28 0.85 2.83
N PRO A 417 -30.21 -0.48 2.63
CA PRO A 417 -29.18 -1.11 1.83
C PRO A 417 -29.08 -0.57 0.40
N LEU A 418 -27.86 -0.48 -0.15
CA LEU A 418 -27.61 0.11 -1.48
C LEU A 418 -28.43 -0.54 -2.60
N TYR A 419 -28.67 -1.85 -2.58
CA TYR A 419 -29.52 -2.52 -3.60
C TYR A 419 -30.96 -1.97 -3.63
N ARG A 420 -31.47 -1.40 -2.52
CA ARG A 420 -32.77 -0.72 -2.44
C ARG A 420 -32.72 0.72 -2.93
N LEU A 421 -31.54 1.28 -3.13
CA LEU A 421 -31.34 2.62 -3.66
C LEU A 421 -30.91 2.58 -5.13
N TRP A 422 -30.36 1.46 -5.60
CA TRP A 422 -29.73 1.31 -6.91
C TRP A 422 -30.63 1.70 -8.09
N ASN A 423 -31.87 1.18 -8.13
CA ASN A 423 -32.85 1.45 -9.17
C ASN A 423 -34.18 1.92 -8.52
N PRO A 424 -34.55 3.21 -8.63
CA PRO A 424 -35.78 3.75 -8.05
C PRO A 424 -37.06 3.09 -8.55
N VAL A 425 -37.12 2.72 -9.83
CA VAL A 425 -38.29 2.08 -10.43
C VAL A 425 -38.49 0.68 -9.89
N MET A 426 -37.42 -0.12 -9.79
CA MET A 426 -37.49 -1.46 -9.18
C MET A 426 -37.88 -1.39 -7.71
N THR A 427 -37.32 -0.42 -6.98
CA THR A 427 -37.62 -0.21 -5.55
C THR A 427 -39.08 0.10 -5.32
N ARG A 428 -39.63 1.07 -6.05
CA ARG A 428 -41.06 1.43 -5.99
C ARG A 428 -41.98 0.26 -6.32
N ARG A 429 -41.54 -0.66 -7.18
CA ARG A 429 -42.28 -1.87 -7.58
C ARG A 429 -42.07 -3.06 -6.64
N GLY A 430 -41.33 -2.92 -5.54
CA GLY A 430 -41.02 -4.00 -4.62
C GLY A 430 -40.06 -5.06 -5.21
N ARG A 431 -39.26 -4.68 -6.20
CA ARG A 431 -38.36 -5.56 -6.97
C ARG A 431 -36.88 -5.20 -6.84
N ALA A 432 -36.49 -4.41 -5.84
CA ALA A 432 -35.09 -4.05 -5.61
C ALA A 432 -34.14 -5.26 -5.50
N ALA A 433 -34.60 -6.38 -4.96
CA ALA A 433 -33.82 -7.62 -4.87
C ALA A 433 -33.54 -8.29 -6.24
N GLN A 434 -34.09 -7.75 -7.34
CA GLN A 434 -33.84 -8.21 -8.71
C GLN A 434 -32.69 -7.45 -9.40
N ASN A 435 -32.10 -6.44 -8.75
CA ASN A 435 -30.87 -5.84 -9.23
C ASN A 435 -29.79 -6.92 -9.34
N LEU A 436 -29.12 -7.03 -10.49
CA LEU A 436 -27.99 -7.94 -10.64
C LEU A 436 -26.78 -7.35 -9.94
N GLY A 437 -25.89 -8.20 -9.45
CA GLY A 437 -24.63 -7.74 -8.86
C GLY A 437 -23.77 -8.90 -8.39
N TYR A 438 -22.48 -8.62 -8.17
CA TYR A 438 -21.56 -9.62 -7.64
C TYR A 438 -22.07 -10.18 -6.30
N ARG A 439 -22.48 -9.28 -5.40
CA ARG A 439 -22.97 -9.57 -4.03
C ARG A 439 -24.47 -9.84 -3.94
N ALA A 440 -25.10 -10.28 -5.04
CA ALA A 440 -26.54 -10.58 -5.07
C ALA A 440 -26.99 -11.62 -4.02
N PHE A 441 -26.09 -12.50 -3.57
CA PHE A 441 -26.34 -13.48 -2.52
C PHE A 441 -26.71 -12.86 -1.16
N GLU A 442 -26.47 -11.57 -0.95
CA GLU A 442 -26.80 -10.85 0.29
C GLU A 442 -28.25 -10.35 0.34
N TYR A 443 -28.93 -10.24 -0.80
CA TYR A 443 -30.26 -9.63 -0.86
C TYR A 443 -31.27 -10.35 -1.75
N ALA A 444 -30.82 -11.24 -2.64
CA ALA A 444 -31.68 -11.95 -3.57
C ALA A 444 -31.91 -13.40 -3.15
N SER A 445 -33.07 -13.93 -3.54
CA SER A 445 -33.42 -15.35 -3.39
C SER A 445 -33.74 -16.02 -4.72
N GLN A 446 -33.93 -15.23 -5.79
CA GLN A 446 -34.33 -15.72 -7.10
C GLN A 446 -33.12 -16.24 -7.89
N ALA A 447 -33.27 -17.42 -8.49
CA ALA A 447 -32.19 -18.06 -9.25
C ALA A 447 -31.65 -17.21 -10.41
N PHE A 448 -32.50 -16.43 -11.09
CA PHE A 448 -32.08 -15.56 -12.19
C PHE A 448 -31.25 -14.33 -11.76
N VAL A 449 -31.17 -14.06 -10.46
CA VAL A 449 -30.32 -13.00 -9.89
C VAL A 449 -29.05 -13.60 -9.30
N LEU A 450 -29.15 -14.78 -8.67
CA LEU A 450 -28.02 -15.47 -8.06
C LEU A 450 -27.09 -16.12 -9.09
N ASP A 451 -27.64 -16.69 -10.16
CA ASP A 451 -26.93 -17.36 -11.26
C ASP A 451 -27.43 -16.85 -12.64
N PRO A 452 -27.21 -15.56 -12.96
CA PRO A 452 -27.81 -14.91 -14.12
C PRO A 452 -27.33 -15.46 -15.46
N LEU A 453 -26.15 -16.11 -15.52
CA LEU A 453 -25.58 -16.68 -16.75
C LEU A 453 -26.34 -17.90 -17.28
N ARG A 454 -27.23 -18.49 -16.46
CA ARG A 454 -28.13 -19.57 -16.91
C ARG A 454 -29.38 -19.07 -17.63
N PHE A 455 -29.63 -17.77 -17.60
CA PHE A 455 -30.84 -17.15 -18.11
C PHE A 455 -30.53 -16.33 -19.36
N ASP A 456 -31.55 -15.64 -19.89
CA ASP A 456 -31.43 -14.86 -21.11
C ASP A 456 -30.40 -13.72 -20.97
N LEU A 457 -29.41 -13.73 -21.87
CA LEU A 457 -28.34 -12.75 -21.92
C LEU A 457 -28.61 -11.63 -22.95
N GLU A 458 -29.61 -11.76 -23.82
CA GLU A 458 -29.94 -10.78 -24.86
C GLU A 458 -30.12 -9.34 -24.33
N PRO A 459 -30.71 -9.10 -23.13
CA PRO A 459 -30.86 -7.74 -22.58
C PRO A 459 -29.56 -7.06 -22.13
N TYR A 460 -28.43 -7.77 -22.14
CA TYR A 460 -27.14 -7.32 -21.62
C TYR A 460 -26.11 -7.32 -22.74
N ASN A 461 -25.36 -6.23 -22.88
CA ASN A 461 -24.29 -6.10 -23.87
C ASN A 461 -22.89 -6.10 -23.24
N PHE A 462 -22.80 -6.31 -21.92
CA PHE A 462 -21.55 -6.30 -21.16
C PHE A 462 -21.53 -7.42 -20.13
N LEU A 463 -20.36 -8.03 -19.96
CA LEU A 463 -20.07 -9.03 -18.94
C LEU A 463 -19.04 -8.42 -17.98
N ARG A 464 -19.50 -8.07 -16.78
CA ARG A 464 -18.64 -7.55 -15.72
C ARG A 464 -17.92 -8.72 -15.06
N ILE A 465 -16.60 -8.67 -14.96
CA ILE A 465 -15.76 -9.76 -14.45
C ILE A 465 -14.97 -9.22 -13.27
N GLU A 466 -15.18 -9.80 -12.09
CA GLU A 466 -14.69 -9.22 -10.84
C GLU A 466 -14.16 -10.26 -9.86
N GLY A 467 -13.35 -9.80 -8.91
CA GLY A 467 -12.74 -10.62 -7.89
C GLY A 467 -11.48 -11.35 -8.35
N HIS A 468 -10.95 -11.02 -9.54
CA HIS A 468 -9.73 -11.63 -10.10
C HIS A 468 -8.43 -10.94 -9.70
N LEU A 469 -8.44 -9.66 -9.32
CA LEU A 469 -7.22 -8.94 -8.94
C LEU A 469 -6.53 -9.56 -7.72
N GLY A 470 -5.20 -9.59 -7.73
CA GLY A 470 -4.34 -10.19 -6.70
C GLY A 470 -4.28 -11.72 -6.73
N LYS A 471 -5.08 -12.40 -7.55
CA LYS A 471 -5.09 -13.88 -7.64
C LYS A 471 -4.08 -14.41 -8.67
N PRO A 472 -3.65 -15.67 -8.58
CA PRO A 472 -2.82 -16.31 -9.60
C PRO A 472 -3.54 -16.35 -10.96
N TYR A 473 -2.91 -15.80 -12.01
CA TYR A 473 -3.52 -15.66 -13.34
C TYR A 473 -3.93 -17.00 -13.96
N GLN A 474 -3.24 -18.10 -13.65
CA GLN A 474 -3.56 -19.43 -14.15
C GLN A 474 -4.92 -19.89 -13.62
N ASN A 475 -5.13 -19.77 -12.31
CA ASN A 475 -6.40 -20.12 -11.66
C ASN A 475 -7.53 -19.22 -12.15
N VAL A 476 -7.26 -17.92 -12.33
CA VAL A 476 -8.24 -16.97 -12.89
C VAL A 476 -8.60 -17.36 -14.32
N LEU A 477 -7.60 -17.59 -15.17
CA LEU A 477 -7.80 -17.94 -16.58
C LEU A 477 -8.56 -19.25 -16.72
N GLU A 478 -8.19 -20.28 -15.95
CA GLU A 478 -8.89 -21.57 -15.93
C GLU A 478 -10.35 -21.40 -15.50
N ASN A 479 -10.62 -20.67 -14.41
CA ASN A 479 -11.97 -20.41 -13.93
C ASN A 479 -12.81 -19.67 -14.98
N LEU A 480 -12.27 -18.65 -15.62
CA LEU A 480 -12.98 -17.87 -16.65
C LEU A 480 -13.21 -18.69 -17.94
N LEU A 481 -12.25 -19.53 -18.35
CA LEU A 481 -12.42 -20.44 -19.49
C LEU A 481 -13.51 -21.49 -19.20
N GLN A 482 -13.52 -22.07 -17.99
CA GLN A 482 -14.58 -22.97 -17.55
C GLN A 482 -15.96 -22.29 -17.57
N HIS A 483 -16.06 -21.03 -17.10
CA HIS A 483 -17.31 -20.26 -17.18
C HIS A 483 -17.71 -19.97 -18.63
N LYS A 484 -16.75 -19.58 -19.48
CA LYS A 484 -16.98 -19.34 -20.91
C LYS A 484 -17.55 -20.58 -21.58
N ASP A 485 -16.96 -21.75 -21.36
CA ASP A 485 -17.41 -23.00 -21.99
C ASP A 485 -18.75 -23.48 -21.42
N ARG A 486 -18.91 -23.41 -20.09
CA ARG A 486 -20.13 -23.82 -19.38
C ARG A 486 -21.35 -22.99 -19.80
N TYR A 487 -21.19 -21.67 -19.90
CA TYR A 487 -22.29 -20.74 -20.21
C TYR A 487 -22.31 -20.28 -21.66
N ARG A 488 -21.39 -20.78 -22.51
CA ARG A 488 -21.26 -20.45 -23.94
C ARG A 488 -21.12 -18.95 -24.18
N LEU A 489 -20.25 -18.31 -23.39
CA LEU A 489 -20.09 -16.86 -23.42
C LEU A 489 -19.36 -16.41 -24.70
N PRO A 490 -19.92 -15.46 -25.48
CA PRO A 490 -19.37 -15.01 -26.76
C PRO A 490 -18.23 -13.98 -26.58
N ILE A 491 -17.19 -14.34 -25.82
CA ILE A 491 -16.03 -13.49 -25.53
C ILE A 491 -14.73 -14.27 -25.73
N GLN A 492 -13.62 -13.57 -25.99
CA GLN A 492 -12.27 -14.16 -25.88
C GLN A 492 -11.65 -13.78 -24.52
N ILE A 493 -10.79 -14.64 -23.99
CA ILE A 493 -10.05 -14.38 -22.75
C ILE A 493 -8.57 -14.62 -23.03
N MET A 494 -7.72 -13.67 -22.66
CA MET A 494 -6.27 -13.73 -22.83
C MET A 494 -5.57 -13.29 -21.55
N ALA A 495 -4.35 -13.80 -21.32
CA ALA A 495 -3.49 -13.36 -20.24
C ALA A 495 -2.14 -12.86 -20.79
N LEU A 496 -1.73 -11.68 -20.35
CA LEU A 496 -0.50 -11.01 -20.80
C LEU A 496 0.40 -10.69 -19.60
N ARG A 497 1.69 -11.05 -19.70
CA ARG A 497 2.68 -10.67 -18.68
C ARG A 497 3.13 -9.24 -18.86
N THR A 498 3.40 -8.60 -17.73
CA THR A 498 4.27 -7.43 -17.67
C THR A 498 5.75 -7.85 -17.65
N GLY A 499 6.66 -6.92 -17.95
CA GLY A 499 8.10 -7.14 -17.98
C GLY A 499 8.72 -7.00 -19.38
N ALA A 500 10.05 -6.95 -19.42
CA ALA A 500 10.80 -6.92 -20.67
C ALA A 500 10.74 -8.28 -21.38
N PHE A 501 10.75 -8.25 -22.71
CA PHE A 501 10.84 -9.45 -23.53
C PHE A 501 12.12 -10.23 -23.19
N GLU A 502 11.97 -11.52 -22.89
CA GLU A 502 13.08 -12.44 -22.63
C GLU A 502 13.07 -13.53 -23.71
N GLU A 503 14.23 -13.73 -24.34
CA GLU A 503 14.35 -14.65 -25.48
C GLU A 503 14.38 -16.13 -25.05
N SER A 504 14.69 -16.41 -23.78
CA SER A 504 14.89 -17.75 -23.19
C SER A 504 13.60 -18.56 -22.97
N GLY A 505 12.41 -17.97 -23.12
CA GLY A 505 11.16 -18.71 -22.96
C GLY A 505 11.01 -19.82 -24.02
N THR A 506 10.46 -20.98 -23.67
CA THR A 506 10.16 -22.05 -24.64
C THR A 506 8.78 -21.85 -25.26
N VAL A 507 8.64 -22.22 -26.54
CA VAL A 507 7.36 -22.23 -27.27
C VAL A 507 7.15 -23.65 -27.77
N ASP A 508 6.02 -24.26 -27.43
CA ASP A 508 5.61 -25.49 -28.10
C ASP A 508 5.08 -25.15 -29.49
N LEU A 509 5.82 -25.59 -30.51
CA LEU A 509 5.48 -25.41 -31.91
C LEU A 509 4.24 -26.21 -32.31
N LYS A 510 3.92 -27.32 -31.60
CA LYS A 510 2.78 -28.19 -31.90
C LYS A 510 1.44 -27.51 -31.59
N GLU A 511 1.40 -26.73 -30.51
CA GLU A 511 0.21 -25.94 -30.13
C GLU A 511 -0.08 -24.80 -31.10
N HIS A 512 0.94 -24.38 -31.84
CA HIS A 512 0.88 -23.32 -32.83
C HIS A 512 0.98 -23.90 -34.24
N ALA A 513 0.60 -25.17 -34.44
CA ALA A 513 0.85 -25.92 -35.68
C ALA A 513 0.47 -25.14 -36.93
N CYS A 514 -0.72 -24.53 -36.98
CA CYS A 514 -1.16 -23.76 -38.14
C CYS A 514 -0.29 -22.52 -38.44
N TYR A 515 0.38 -21.93 -37.43
CA TYR A 515 1.30 -20.80 -37.61
C TYR A 515 2.65 -21.21 -38.23
N PHE A 516 2.99 -22.51 -38.16
CA PHE A 516 4.25 -23.07 -38.64
C PHE A 516 4.06 -24.15 -39.73
N GLU A 517 2.81 -24.44 -40.13
CA GLU A 517 2.48 -25.56 -41.03
C GLU A 517 3.05 -25.37 -42.44
N ASP A 518 3.10 -24.12 -42.91
CA ASP A 518 3.77 -23.74 -44.15
C ASP A 518 5.28 -24.02 -44.09
N LEU A 519 5.94 -23.63 -42.99
CA LEU A 519 7.37 -23.90 -42.78
C LEU A 519 7.67 -25.40 -42.65
N LEU A 520 6.83 -26.14 -41.93
CA LEU A 520 6.96 -27.59 -41.81
C LEU A 520 6.81 -28.28 -43.17
N THR A 521 5.88 -27.79 -44.00
CA THR A 521 5.67 -28.30 -45.36
C THR A 521 6.89 -28.04 -46.26
N LEU A 522 7.44 -26.82 -46.22
CA LEU A 522 8.66 -26.46 -46.93
C LEU A 522 9.85 -27.30 -46.46
N TYR A 523 10.04 -27.43 -45.15
CA TYR A 523 11.10 -28.26 -44.56
C TYR A 523 11.03 -29.71 -45.03
N ARG A 524 9.85 -30.34 -45.00
CA ARG A 524 9.67 -31.73 -45.45
C ARG A 524 10.03 -31.91 -46.93
N ALA A 525 9.73 -30.92 -47.77
CA ALA A 525 10.12 -30.93 -49.18
C ALA A 525 11.65 -30.88 -49.32
N TYR A 526 12.31 -29.89 -48.72
CA TYR A 526 13.77 -29.73 -48.80
C TYR A 526 14.52 -30.89 -48.14
N LYS A 527 14.05 -31.41 -47.01
CA LYS A 527 14.59 -32.62 -46.37
C LYS A 527 14.64 -33.77 -47.37
N ARG A 528 13.53 -34.08 -48.05
CA ARG A 528 13.48 -35.17 -49.03
C ARG A 528 14.45 -34.93 -50.18
N GLU A 529 14.54 -33.69 -50.65
CA GLU A 529 15.45 -33.32 -51.71
C GLU A 529 16.93 -33.43 -51.34
N ILE A 530 17.29 -33.08 -50.10
CA ILE A 530 18.65 -33.17 -49.55
C ILE A 530 19.03 -34.61 -49.29
N LEU A 531 18.13 -35.40 -48.69
CA LEU A 531 18.35 -36.84 -48.49
C LEU A 531 18.48 -37.60 -49.81
N CYS A 532 17.73 -37.19 -50.85
CA CYS A 532 17.87 -37.75 -52.19
C CYS A 532 19.24 -37.38 -52.80
N ALA A 533 19.65 -36.12 -52.69
CA ALA A 533 20.94 -35.65 -53.20
C ALA A 533 22.13 -36.30 -52.46
N SER A 534 22.07 -36.38 -51.13
CA SER A 534 23.10 -37.03 -50.32
C SER A 534 23.15 -38.52 -50.59
N SER A 535 22.01 -39.20 -50.73
CA SER A 535 21.95 -40.62 -51.08
C SER A 535 22.54 -40.90 -52.47
N LYS A 536 22.30 -40.01 -53.45
CA LYS A 536 22.91 -40.11 -54.79
C LYS A 536 24.43 -39.92 -54.73
N ALA A 537 24.90 -38.92 -53.97
CA ALA A 537 26.32 -38.66 -53.77
C ALA A 537 27.02 -39.81 -53.02
N LEU A 538 26.40 -40.31 -51.95
CA LEU A 538 26.84 -41.49 -51.21
C LEU A 538 26.93 -42.70 -52.13
N SER A 539 25.88 -43.03 -52.89
CA SER A 539 25.88 -44.17 -53.81
C SER A 539 26.98 -44.04 -54.87
N ALA A 540 27.20 -42.81 -55.39
CA ALA A 540 28.25 -42.54 -56.37
C ALA A 540 29.67 -42.72 -55.81
N LEU A 541 29.89 -42.48 -54.51
CA LEU A 541 31.18 -42.70 -53.85
C LEU A 541 31.34 -44.14 -53.36
N LEU A 542 30.35 -44.69 -52.68
CA LEU A 542 30.40 -45.98 -51.99
C LEU A 542 30.52 -47.16 -52.97
N ASN A 543 30.00 -47.02 -54.19
CA ASN A 543 30.10 -48.04 -55.23
C ASN A 543 31.41 -47.99 -56.02
N LYS A 544 32.27 -46.98 -55.80
CA LYS A 544 33.57 -46.88 -56.47
C LYS A 544 34.45 -48.03 -56.07
N ASN A 545 34.95 -48.77 -57.05
CA ASN A 545 35.99 -49.77 -56.83
C ASN A 545 37.28 -49.06 -56.40
N ILE A 546 37.86 -49.45 -55.28
CA ILE A 546 39.07 -48.84 -54.71
C ILE A 546 40.35 -49.65 -54.98
N GLY A 547 40.27 -50.68 -55.82
CA GLY A 547 41.44 -51.44 -56.31
C GLY A 547 42.11 -52.34 -55.28
N ARG A 548 41.44 -52.68 -54.16
CA ARG A 548 41.98 -53.50 -53.07
C ARG A 548 40.98 -54.49 -52.49
N GLN A 549 41.46 -55.54 -51.81
CA GLN A 549 40.60 -56.46 -51.05
C GLN A 549 40.26 -55.88 -49.66
N ALA A 550 39.13 -55.19 -49.55
CA ALA A 550 38.48 -54.93 -48.26
C ALA A 550 37.60 -56.15 -47.90
N LEU A 551 37.73 -56.68 -46.68
CA LEU A 551 36.94 -57.81 -46.20
C LEU A 551 35.52 -57.34 -45.85
N SER A 552 34.49 -58.15 -46.15
CA SER A 552 33.12 -57.81 -45.79
C SER A 552 32.94 -57.79 -44.28
N ALA A 553 32.85 -56.61 -43.68
CA ALA A 553 32.41 -56.45 -42.30
C ALA A 553 30.87 -56.34 -42.26
N GLU A 554 30.22 -57.03 -41.31
CA GLU A 554 28.78 -56.85 -41.08
C GLU A 554 28.51 -55.43 -40.55
N SER A 555 27.81 -54.63 -41.34
CA SER A 555 27.37 -53.28 -40.98
C SER A 555 25.85 -53.23 -40.88
N ARG A 556 25.34 -52.51 -39.87
CA ARG A 556 23.91 -52.26 -39.65
C ARG A 556 23.32 -51.17 -40.57
N ILE A 557 24.11 -50.58 -41.47
CA ILE A 557 23.64 -49.51 -42.38
C ILE A 557 23.00 -50.15 -43.63
N ALA A 558 21.68 -50.03 -43.77
CA ALA A 558 20.87 -50.80 -44.71
C ALA A 558 21.01 -50.42 -46.21
N ARG A 559 21.77 -49.37 -46.57
CA ARG A 559 21.81 -48.80 -47.92
C ARG A 559 23.16 -48.93 -48.67
N LEU A 560 24.18 -49.53 -48.08
CA LEU A 560 25.47 -49.75 -48.74
C LEU A 560 25.40 -50.99 -49.62
N ASP A 561 25.63 -50.86 -50.94
CA ASP A 561 25.83 -52.00 -51.82
C ASP A 561 27.22 -52.62 -51.55
N ARG A 562 27.23 -53.93 -51.31
CA ARG A 562 28.26 -54.63 -50.51
C ARG A 562 29.24 -55.39 -51.38
N GLN A 563 29.75 -54.74 -52.43
CA GLN A 563 30.72 -55.40 -53.29
C GLN A 563 32.11 -55.34 -52.64
N PRO A 564 32.79 -56.49 -52.46
CA PRO A 564 34.16 -56.51 -51.97
C PRO A 564 35.06 -55.62 -52.84
N GLY A 565 35.87 -54.79 -52.18
CA GLY A 565 36.79 -53.87 -52.87
C GLY A 565 36.19 -52.54 -53.33
N THR A 566 35.01 -52.15 -52.85
CA THR A 566 34.49 -50.78 -53.01
C THR A 566 34.79 -49.88 -51.80
N LEU A 567 34.66 -48.57 -51.98
CA LEU A 567 34.78 -47.58 -50.89
C LEU A 567 33.77 -47.86 -49.76
N GLY A 568 32.58 -48.40 -50.09
CA GLY A 568 31.58 -48.77 -49.10
C GLY A 568 31.96 -49.95 -48.21
N ALA A 569 32.68 -50.94 -48.75
CA ALA A 569 33.24 -52.03 -47.95
C ALA A 569 34.28 -51.49 -46.94
N LEU A 570 35.12 -50.55 -47.38
CA LEU A 570 36.08 -49.87 -46.52
C LEU A 570 35.40 -49.03 -45.43
N PHE A 571 34.40 -48.24 -45.81
CA PHE A 571 33.66 -47.43 -44.86
C PHE A 571 33.05 -48.30 -43.76
N ALA A 572 32.42 -49.42 -44.12
CA ALA A 572 31.86 -50.37 -43.16
C ALA A 572 32.93 -50.98 -42.23
N GLU A 573 34.10 -51.34 -42.77
CA GLU A 573 35.22 -51.91 -42.01
C GLU A 573 35.77 -50.93 -40.95
N LYS A 574 35.90 -49.65 -41.29
CA LYS A 574 36.52 -48.63 -40.44
C LYS A 574 35.53 -47.92 -39.53
N TYR A 575 34.27 -47.77 -39.96
CA TYR A 575 33.25 -47.05 -39.22
C TYR A 575 32.90 -47.76 -37.90
N GLN A 576 32.70 -49.08 -37.87
CA GLN A 576 32.45 -49.91 -36.67
C GLN A 576 31.56 -49.29 -35.56
N GLY A 577 30.65 -48.35 -35.88
CA GLY A 577 29.84 -47.63 -34.91
C GLY A 577 30.53 -46.47 -34.16
N ARG A 578 31.72 -46.04 -34.58
CA ARG A 578 32.38 -44.78 -34.13
C ARG A 578 31.65 -43.55 -34.69
N ASP A 579 31.86 -42.37 -34.12
CA ASP A 579 31.37 -41.14 -34.76
C ASP A 579 32.11 -40.96 -36.08
N VAL A 580 31.39 -40.65 -37.16
CA VAL A 580 32.01 -40.48 -38.47
C VAL A 580 33.00 -39.30 -38.50
N CYS A 581 32.86 -38.32 -37.61
CA CYS A 581 33.81 -37.22 -37.45
C CYS A 581 35.14 -37.64 -36.81
N ASP A 582 35.23 -38.80 -36.17
CA ASP A 582 36.47 -39.31 -35.59
C ASP A 582 37.35 -40.04 -36.62
N LEU A 583 36.83 -40.25 -37.84
CA LEU A 583 37.54 -40.89 -38.95
C LEU A 583 38.41 -39.88 -39.74
N VAL A 584 39.25 -39.11 -39.05
CA VAL A 584 40.10 -38.08 -39.67
C VAL A 584 41.35 -38.70 -40.32
N ASP A 585 41.86 -39.79 -39.76
CA ASP A 585 42.96 -40.58 -40.31
C ASP A 585 42.73 -42.07 -40.00
N ILE A 586 42.37 -42.83 -41.04
CA ILE A 586 42.10 -44.27 -40.90
C ILE A 586 43.30 -45.14 -41.29
N GLY A 587 44.49 -44.53 -41.37
CA GLY A 587 45.73 -45.17 -41.79
C GLY A 587 45.77 -45.52 -43.28
N GLU A 588 45.09 -44.71 -44.10
CA GLU A 588 44.96 -44.90 -45.54
C GLU A 588 45.65 -43.77 -46.32
N PRO A 589 45.91 -43.95 -47.64
CA PRO A 589 46.43 -42.87 -48.47
C PRO A 589 45.55 -41.62 -48.45
N PRO A 590 46.11 -40.41 -48.68
CA PRO A 590 45.40 -39.14 -48.56
C PRO A 590 44.06 -39.09 -49.31
N LEU A 591 43.99 -39.58 -50.54
CA LEU A 591 42.74 -39.62 -51.32
C LEU A 591 41.66 -40.51 -50.66
N MET A 592 42.07 -41.62 -50.06
CA MET A 592 41.16 -42.58 -49.43
C MET A 592 40.64 -42.08 -48.08
N ASN A 593 41.53 -41.52 -47.25
CA ASN A 593 41.18 -40.79 -46.03
C ASN A 593 40.17 -39.67 -46.37
N ALA A 594 40.43 -38.95 -47.46
CA ALA A 594 39.56 -37.88 -47.91
C ALA A 594 38.17 -38.38 -48.36
N ALA A 595 38.12 -39.48 -49.10
CA ALA A 595 36.86 -40.07 -49.55
C ALA A 595 36.01 -40.63 -48.39
N ILE A 596 36.63 -41.24 -47.38
CA ILE A 596 35.92 -41.73 -46.19
C ILE A 596 35.36 -40.58 -45.36
N ARG A 597 36.14 -39.50 -45.19
CA ARG A 597 35.64 -38.28 -44.54
C ARG A 597 34.47 -37.65 -45.29
N SER A 598 34.51 -37.67 -46.61
CA SER A 598 33.44 -37.18 -47.50
C SER A 598 32.14 -37.97 -47.34
N VAL A 599 32.23 -39.31 -47.26
CA VAL A 599 31.09 -40.18 -46.95
C VAL A 599 30.49 -39.80 -45.59
N GLY A 600 31.31 -39.44 -44.62
CA GLY A 600 30.83 -39.04 -43.30
C GLY A 600 29.97 -37.79 -43.28
N TYR A 601 30.39 -36.72 -43.95
CA TYR A 601 29.57 -35.50 -44.06
C TYR A 601 28.22 -35.76 -44.75
N LEU A 602 28.21 -36.58 -45.80
CA LEU A 602 26.99 -36.90 -46.54
C LEU A 602 26.04 -37.82 -45.76
N TYR A 603 26.59 -38.77 -45.01
CA TYR A 603 25.84 -39.72 -44.19
C TYR A 603 25.17 -39.02 -42.99
N LYS A 604 25.82 -38.02 -42.38
CA LYS A 604 25.27 -37.28 -41.23
C LYS A 604 23.93 -36.60 -41.51
N PHE A 605 23.61 -36.24 -42.76
CA PHE A 605 22.30 -35.69 -43.10
C PHE A 605 21.12 -36.65 -42.82
N GLU A 606 21.31 -37.97 -42.90
CA GLU A 606 20.25 -38.94 -42.56
C GLU A 606 19.88 -38.89 -41.08
N HIS A 607 20.82 -38.51 -40.21
CA HIS A 607 20.62 -38.44 -38.75
C HIS A 607 20.25 -37.04 -38.26
N LEU A 608 20.77 -35.99 -38.92
CA LEU A 608 20.54 -34.60 -38.53
C LEU A 608 19.19 -34.05 -39.03
N LEU A 609 18.62 -34.62 -40.11
CA LEU A 609 17.32 -34.21 -40.65
C LEU A 609 16.18 -35.11 -40.13
N VAL A 610 15.60 -34.73 -38.99
CA VAL A 610 14.49 -35.43 -38.34
C VAL A 610 13.11 -35.09 -38.96
N GLU A 611 12.01 -35.72 -38.54
CA GLU A 611 10.67 -35.47 -39.12
C GLU A 611 10.00 -34.21 -38.59
N ASP A 612 10.25 -33.87 -37.33
CA ASP A 612 9.68 -32.71 -36.67
C ASP A 612 10.66 -31.53 -36.72
N LEU A 613 10.19 -30.41 -37.28
CA LEU A 613 10.96 -29.17 -37.37
C LEU A 613 11.41 -28.67 -35.98
N ALA A 614 10.64 -29.01 -34.93
CA ALA A 614 10.94 -28.65 -33.54
C ALA A 614 12.10 -29.46 -32.93
N GLU A 615 12.41 -30.63 -33.47
CA GLU A 615 13.36 -31.60 -32.90
C GLU A 615 14.74 -31.56 -33.58
N ILE A 616 14.92 -30.66 -34.55
CA ILE A 616 16.20 -30.52 -35.27
C ILE A 616 17.27 -29.93 -34.36
N ASP A 617 18.41 -30.60 -34.29
CA ASP A 617 19.64 -30.04 -33.74
C ASP A 617 20.29 -29.11 -34.78
N TRP A 618 19.80 -27.87 -34.81
CA TRP A 618 20.25 -26.84 -35.74
C TRP A 618 21.76 -26.58 -35.65
N PRO A 619 22.39 -26.44 -34.46
CA PRO A 619 23.83 -26.31 -34.35
C PRO A 619 24.61 -27.44 -35.04
N SER A 620 24.23 -28.70 -34.80
CA SER A 620 24.91 -29.85 -35.42
C SER A 620 24.68 -29.92 -36.94
N LEU A 621 23.48 -29.56 -37.40
CA LEU A 621 23.15 -29.48 -38.82
C LEU A 621 23.96 -28.39 -39.53
N GLN A 622 24.02 -27.19 -38.96
CA GLN A 622 24.83 -26.07 -39.45
C GLN A 622 26.32 -26.44 -39.49
N GLN A 623 26.85 -27.06 -38.43
CA GLN A 623 28.24 -27.49 -38.38
C GLN A 623 28.56 -28.51 -39.48
N ASN A 624 27.64 -29.46 -39.75
CA ASN A 624 27.82 -30.44 -40.83
C ASN A 624 27.77 -29.77 -42.22
N MET A 625 26.87 -28.81 -42.41
CA MET A 625 26.73 -28.05 -43.67
C MET A 625 27.96 -27.20 -43.95
N GLU A 626 28.43 -26.42 -42.97
CA GLU A 626 29.62 -25.60 -43.10
C GLU A 626 30.89 -26.45 -43.24
N GLY A 627 30.98 -27.53 -42.46
CA GLY A 627 32.06 -28.51 -42.58
C GLY A 627 32.12 -29.14 -43.97
N LEU A 628 30.97 -29.45 -44.58
CA LEU A 628 30.91 -29.97 -45.95
C LEU A 628 31.31 -28.90 -46.98
N LYS A 629 30.89 -27.64 -46.83
CA LYS A 629 31.29 -26.51 -47.71
C LYS A 629 32.81 -26.33 -47.68
N GLN A 630 33.39 -26.24 -46.48
CA GLN A 630 34.84 -26.09 -46.27
C GLN A 630 35.62 -27.30 -46.78
N TRP A 631 35.11 -28.50 -46.50
CA TRP A 631 35.74 -29.74 -46.94
C TRP A 631 35.74 -29.86 -48.46
N THR A 632 34.63 -29.53 -49.12
CA THR A 632 34.56 -29.55 -50.59
C THR A 632 35.53 -28.55 -51.21
N ALA A 633 35.69 -27.36 -50.62
CA ALA A 633 36.67 -26.37 -51.05
C ALA A 633 38.12 -26.88 -50.92
N GLU A 634 38.41 -27.66 -49.87
CA GLU A 634 39.72 -28.28 -49.68
C GLU A 634 39.99 -29.39 -50.71
N ILE A 635 38.99 -30.22 -51.01
CA ILE A 635 39.09 -31.25 -52.06
C ILE A 635 39.28 -30.64 -53.44
N GLU A 636 38.61 -29.52 -53.76
CA GLU A 636 38.80 -28.83 -55.04
C GLU A 636 40.22 -28.31 -55.24
N LYS A 637 40.96 -27.95 -54.17
CA LYS A 637 42.38 -27.58 -54.29
C LYS A 637 43.27 -28.75 -54.73
N GLN A 638 42.87 -29.98 -54.38
CA GLN A 638 43.59 -31.21 -54.72
C GLN A 638 43.15 -31.81 -56.06
N ARG A 639 42.24 -31.14 -56.79
CA ARG A 639 41.58 -31.67 -57.99
C ARG A 639 42.54 -32.07 -59.12
N GLU A 640 43.70 -31.43 -59.22
CA GLU A 640 44.74 -31.74 -60.21
C GLU A 640 45.79 -32.74 -59.68
N GLY A 641 45.57 -33.34 -58.51
CA GLY A 641 46.45 -34.36 -57.96
C GLY A 641 46.41 -35.66 -58.76
N ASP A 642 47.59 -36.27 -58.97
CA ASP A 642 47.76 -37.51 -59.75
C ASP A 642 47.45 -38.80 -58.95
N GLU A 643 47.05 -38.69 -57.68
CA GLU A 643 46.73 -39.85 -56.84
C GLU A 643 45.42 -40.50 -57.28
N THR A 644 45.43 -41.83 -57.41
CA THR A 644 44.26 -42.62 -57.81
C THR A 644 44.16 -43.90 -56.96
N ALA A 645 42.95 -44.35 -56.69
CA ALA A 645 42.67 -45.62 -56.03
C ALA A 645 41.50 -46.33 -56.73
N GLY A 646 41.84 -47.25 -57.65
CA GLY A 646 40.85 -47.90 -58.51
C GLY A 646 40.14 -46.89 -59.42
N GLU A 647 38.84 -46.71 -59.23
CA GLU A 647 37.96 -45.77 -59.96
C GLU A 647 37.81 -44.40 -59.27
N LEU A 648 38.49 -44.19 -58.14
CA LEU A 648 38.48 -42.96 -57.36
C LEU A 648 39.74 -42.15 -57.67
N ASP A 649 39.56 -40.88 -58.04
CA ASP A 649 40.59 -39.85 -58.16
C ASP A 649 40.09 -38.55 -57.50
N TRP A 650 40.99 -37.57 -57.32
CA TRP A 650 40.63 -36.29 -56.69
C TRP A 650 39.53 -35.55 -57.45
N LYS A 651 39.53 -35.64 -58.79
CA LYS A 651 38.54 -35.00 -59.66
C LYS A 651 37.13 -35.60 -59.51
N ALA A 652 37.03 -36.91 -59.41
CA ALA A 652 35.77 -37.62 -59.19
C ALA A 652 35.21 -37.33 -57.80
N LEU A 653 36.07 -37.29 -56.77
CA LEU A 653 35.66 -36.93 -55.42
C LEU A 653 35.14 -35.48 -55.37
N SER A 654 35.85 -34.54 -56.00
CA SER A 654 35.47 -33.13 -56.07
C SER A 654 34.13 -32.93 -56.81
N LEU A 655 33.94 -33.60 -57.95
CA LEU A 655 32.69 -33.55 -58.73
C LEU A 655 31.48 -34.04 -57.93
N VAL A 656 31.61 -35.14 -57.17
CA VAL A 656 30.50 -35.67 -56.38
C VAL A 656 30.14 -34.70 -55.25
N LEU A 657 31.12 -34.20 -54.51
CA LEU A 657 30.89 -33.25 -53.43
C LEU A 657 30.31 -31.92 -53.92
N LYS A 658 30.84 -31.39 -55.03
CA LYS A 658 30.37 -30.15 -55.63
C LYS A 658 28.93 -30.28 -56.14
N SER A 659 28.56 -31.44 -56.69
CA SER A 659 27.18 -31.70 -57.14
C SER A 659 26.14 -31.62 -56.02
N MET A 660 26.54 -31.82 -54.76
CA MET A 660 25.68 -31.64 -53.58
C MET A 660 25.49 -30.16 -53.25
N LEU A 661 26.55 -29.35 -53.37
CA LEU A 661 26.53 -27.91 -53.05
C LEU A 661 25.83 -27.08 -54.13
N ASP A 662 26.02 -27.41 -55.42
CA ASP A 662 25.49 -26.65 -56.57
C ASP A 662 23.94 -26.73 -56.70
N GLN A 663 23.25 -27.47 -55.83
CA GLN A 663 21.79 -27.60 -55.84
C GLN A 663 21.08 -26.53 -54.97
N CYS A 664 21.81 -25.66 -54.26
CA CYS A 664 21.28 -24.59 -53.37
C CYS A 664 20.30 -25.06 -52.26
N LYS A 665 20.15 -26.37 -52.05
CA LYS A 665 19.20 -26.94 -51.08
C LYS A 665 19.60 -26.66 -49.63
N LEU A 666 20.89 -26.49 -49.39
CA LEU A 666 21.46 -26.22 -48.07
C LEU A 666 21.13 -24.78 -47.63
N GLU A 667 21.17 -23.80 -48.54
CA GLU A 667 20.79 -22.40 -48.28
C GLU A 667 19.30 -22.27 -47.95
N ALA A 668 18.45 -23.10 -48.56
CA ALA A 668 17.02 -23.13 -48.24
C ALA A 668 16.72 -23.59 -46.80
N LEU A 669 17.53 -24.48 -46.23
CA LEU A 669 17.40 -24.87 -44.82
C LEU A 669 17.81 -23.75 -43.86
N GLU A 670 18.87 -22.99 -44.19
CA GLU A 670 19.31 -21.82 -43.41
C GLU A 670 18.18 -20.77 -43.35
N LEU A 671 17.51 -20.50 -44.47
CA LEU A 671 16.36 -19.58 -44.50
C LEU A 671 15.15 -20.08 -43.70
N ILE A 672 14.88 -21.39 -43.70
CA ILE A 672 13.81 -21.98 -42.89
C ILE A 672 14.11 -21.83 -41.40
N GLU A 673 15.36 -22.03 -40.99
CA GLU A 673 15.80 -21.83 -39.61
C GLU A 673 15.61 -20.36 -39.18
N GLU A 674 16.07 -19.41 -39.99
CA GLU A 674 15.93 -17.98 -39.71
C GLU A 674 14.47 -17.57 -39.56
N GLU A 675 13.61 -18.02 -40.48
CA GLU A 675 12.19 -17.70 -40.47
C GLU A 675 11.45 -18.40 -39.31
N LEU A 676 11.84 -19.63 -38.96
CA LEU A 676 11.34 -20.34 -37.79
C LEU A 676 11.69 -19.59 -36.50
N LEU A 677 12.97 -19.21 -36.31
CA LEU A 677 13.43 -18.44 -35.16
C LEU A 677 12.72 -17.09 -35.07
N ARG A 678 12.52 -16.40 -36.20
CA ARG A 678 11.76 -15.15 -36.28
C ARG A 678 10.32 -15.33 -35.83
N ARG A 679 9.61 -16.35 -36.33
CA ARG A 679 8.21 -16.63 -35.97
C ARG A 679 8.06 -17.08 -34.52
N VAL A 680 8.98 -17.89 -34.02
CA VAL A 680 9.06 -18.27 -32.60
C VAL A 680 9.23 -17.02 -31.73
N ARG A 681 10.12 -16.10 -32.11
CA ARG A 681 10.27 -14.81 -31.41
C ARG A 681 8.98 -14.00 -31.40
N GLU A 682 8.25 -13.93 -32.52
CA GLU A 682 6.95 -13.24 -32.58
C GLU A 682 5.87 -13.88 -31.70
N VAL A 683 5.79 -15.22 -31.64
CA VAL A 683 4.88 -15.93 -30.73
C VAL A 683 5.21 -15.62 -29.26
N LYS A 684 6.50 -15.60 -28.90
CA LYS A 684 6.94 -15.21 -27.55
C LYS A 684 6.53 -13.77 -27.23
N LYS A 685 6.74 -12.83 -28.16
CA LYS A 685 6.36 -11.42 -27.99
C LYS A 685 4.86 -11.23 -27.73
N LYS A 686 4.00 -12.02 -28.37
CA LYS A 686 2.53 -11.95 -28.18
C LYS A 686 2.07 -12.20 -26.73
N ARG A 687 2.91 -12.80 -25.88
CA ARG A 687 2.62 -13.00 -24.45
C ARG A 687 2.82 -11.75 -23.58
N PHE A 688 3.47 -10.71 -24.12
CA PHE A 688 3.83 -9.50 -23.39
C PHE A 688 2.85 -8.36 -23.64
N LEU A 689 2.44 -7.67 -22.56
CA LEU A 689 1.54 -6.53 -22.64
C LEU A 689 2.07 -5.44 -23.58
N SER A 690 3.34 -5.05 -23.44
CA SER A 690 3.94 -3.98 -24.24
C SER A 690 3.83 -4.21 -25.75
N HIS A 691 4.09 -5.43 -26.21
CA HIS A 691 3.99 -5.80 -27.62
C HIS A 691 2.53 -5.89 -28.08
N PHE A 692 1.64 -6.36 -27.22
CA PHE A 692 0.22 -6.41 -27.50
C PHE A 692 -0.35 -4.99 -27.72
N LEU A 693 0.03 -4.03 -26.87
CA LEU A 693 -0.42 -2.64 -26.97
C LEU A 693 0.03 -1.93 -28.25
N GLN A 694 1.19 -2.31 -28.82
CA GLN A 694 1.64 -1.83 -30.14
C GLN A 694 0.68 -2.21 -31.26
N LYS A 695 0.10 -3.41 -31.21
CA LYS A 695 -0.84 -3.92 -32.21
C LYS A 695 -2.30 -3.56 -31.89
N HIS A 696 -2.60 -3.29 -30.61
CA HIS A 696 -3.95 -3.03 -30.11
C HIS A 696 -4.02 -1.76 -29.24
N PRO A 697 -3.78 -0.56 -29.80
CA PRO A 697 -3.78 0.70 -29.03
C PRO A 697 -5.17 1.09 -28.52
N GLY A 698 -6.26 0.50 -29.06
CA GLY A 698 -7.64 0.77 -28.68
C GLY A 698 -8.14 0.05 -27.42
N ILE A 699 -7.22 -0.47 -26.60
CA ILE A 699 -7.53 -1.16 -25.35
C ILE A 699 -8.19 -0.23 -24.33
N ARG A 700 -9.11 -0.75 -23.51
CA ARG A 700 -9.86 0.02 -22.50
C ARG A 700 -10.02 -0.77 -21.20
N HIS A 701 -10.38 -0.10 -20.10
CA HIS A 701 -10.68 -0.73 -18.81
C HIS A 701 -12.10 -0.41 -18.35
N LYS A 702 -12.84 -1.42 -17.85
CA LYS A 702 -14.21 -1.35 -17.28
C LYS A 702 -14.54 -2.54 -16.34
N ALA A 703 -13.54 -3.18 -15.72
CA ALA A 703 -13.70 -4.45 -14.98
C ALA A 703 -14.60 -5.49 -15.69
N GLY A 704 -14.33 -5.74 -16.97
CA GLY A 704 -15.18 -6.61 -17.78
C GLY A 704 -15.01 -6.41 -19.28
N VAL A 705 -15.90 -7.02 -20.05
CA VAL A 705 -15.79 -7.10 -21.51
C VAL A 705 -17.18 -7.00 -22.17
N PRO A 706 -17.32 -6.25 -23.29
CA PRO A 706 -18.56 -6.28 -24.07
C PRO A 706 -18.77 -7.66 -24.71
N ILE A 707 -20.03 -8.01 -24.98
CA ILE A 707 -20.34 -9.20 -25.79
C ILE A 707 -19.67 -9.07 -27.16
N GLY A 708 -18.96 -10.13 -27.60
CA GLY A 708 -18.13 -10.10 -28.82
C GLY A 708 -16.76 -9.43 -28.63
N GLY A 709 -16.37 -9.12 -27.39
CA GLY A 709 -15.07 -8.53 -27.06
C GLY A 709 -14.02 -9.53 -26.59
N THR A 710 -12.81 -9.02 -26.37
CA THR A 710 -11.69 -9.78 -25.77
C THR A 710 -11.39 -9.24 -24.39
N PHE A 711 -11.47 -10.07 -23.36
CA PHE A 711 -11.03 -9.77 -22.01
C PHE A 711 -9.54 -10.10 -21.85
N VAL A 712 -8.77 -9.15 -21.33
CA VAL A 712 -7.31 -9.21 -21.24
C VAL A 712 -6.90 -9.11 -19.78
N LEU A 713 -6.44 -10.21 -19.21
CA LEU A 713 -5.81 -10.26 -17.89
C LEU A 713 -4.37 -9.80 -17.99
N VAL A 714 -3.94 -8.90 -17.11
CA VAL A 714 -2.55 -8.45 -17.01
C VAL A 714 -1.97 -8.92 -15.69
N TYR A 715 -0.86 -9.65 -15.76
CA TYR A 715 -0.23 -10.24 -14.58
C TYR A 715 1.22 -9.80 -14.37
N HIS A 716 1.64 -9.80 -13.10
CA HIS A 716 2.99 -9.53 -12.65
C HIS A 716 3.89 -10.74 -12.89
N GLN A 717 5.09 -10.51 -13.42
CA GLN A 717 6.15 -11.52 -13.45
C GLN A 717 7.51 -10.85 -13.35
N THR A 718 8.32 -11.31 -12.39
CA THR A 718 9.70 -10.85 -12.24
C THR A 718 10.56 -11.33 -13.41
N SER A 719 11.37 -10.44 -13.98
CA SER A 719 12.40 -10.86 -14.93
C SER A 719 13.45 -11.65 -14.16
N LYS A 720 13.68 -12.92 -14.52
CA LYS A 720 14.80 -13.69 -13.98
C LYS A 720 16.08 -13.12 -14.56
N SER A 721 16.55 -12.02 -13.99
CA SER A 721 17.92 -11.55 -14.21
C SER A 721 18.83 -12.54 -13.49
N GLU A 722 19.20 -13.64 -14.15
CA GLU A 722 20.48 -14.26 -13.84
C GLU A 722 21.53 -13.18 -14.04
N ALA A 723 22.00 -12.62 -12.92
CA ALA A 723 23.12 -11.72 -12.87
C ALA A 723 24.40 -12.50 -13.21
N LYS A 724 24.54 -12.92 -14.47
CA LYS A 724 25.83 -12.96 -15.13
C LYS A 724 25.95 -11.65 -15.86
N SER A 725 26.81 -10.76 -15.36
CA SER A 725 27.24 -9.57 -16.08
C SER A 725 27.81 -10.01 -17.44
N GLY A 726 26.95 -10.01 -18.46
CA GLY A 726 27.27 -10.33 -19.84
C GLY A 726 28.02 -9.18 -20.50
N VAL A 727 29.17 -8.78 -19.95
CA VAL A 727 30.13 -7.90 -20.63
C VAL A 727 30.85 -8.65 -21.77
N SER A 728 30.61 -9.96 -21.95
CA SER A 728 31.21 -10.76 -23.02
C SER A 728 30.52 -10.63 -24.40
N ALA A 729 29.33 -10.03 -24.51
CA ALA A 729 28.61 -9.96 -25.79
C ALA A 729 29.04 -8.78 -26.70
N VAL A 730 29.86 -7.85 -26.22
CA VAL A 730 30.36 -6.72 -27.04
C VAL A 730 31.69 -7.06 -27.75
N LYS A 731 32.25 -8.26 -27.56
CA LYS A 731 33.54 -8.62 -28.19
C LYS A 731 33.47 -9.04 -29.67
N ASN A 732 32.28 -9.32 -30.23
CA ASN A 732 32.18 -9.93 -31.56
C ASN A 732 31.48 -9.08 -32.64
N VAL A 733 31.21 -7.79 -32.42
CA VAL A 733 30.70 -6.88 -33.48
C VAL A 733 31.55 -5.60 -33.56
N ALA A 734 32.87 -5.76 -33.52
CA ALA A 734 33.79 -4.65 -33.78
C ALA A 734 34.99 -5.11 -34.62
N ALA A 735 34.76 -5.25 -35.93
CA ALA A 735 35.72 -4.87 -36.97
C ALA A 735 34.96 -4.67 -38.29
N PRO A 736 35.22 -3.65 -39.13
CA PRO A 736 36.18 -2.55 -38.99
C PRO A 736 35.55 -1.18 -39.33
N ALA A 737 35.35 -0.30 -38.35
CA ALA A 737 35.18 1.12 -38.63
C ALA A 737 35.64 1.95 -37.43
N LEU A 738 36.44 2.97 -37.71
CA LEU A 738 37.00 3.99 -36.80
C LEU A 738 38.34 3.63 -36.16
N THR A 739 39.37 3.71 -37.01
CA THR A 739 40.67 4.29 -36.66
C THR A 739 40.48 5.64 -35.97
N VAL A 740 40.71 5.70 -34.66
CA VAL A 740 41.11 6.92 -33.96
C VAL A 740 42.37 6.56 -33.19
N GLU A 741 43.52 6.89 -33.78
CA GLU A 741 44.81 6.84 -33.11
C GLU A 741 44.83 7.84 -31.94
N GLY A 742 45.25 7.36 -30.77
CA GLY A 742 45.68 8.23 -29.67
C GLY A 742 44.64 8.51 -28.59
N MET A 743 44.31 7.54 -27.74
CA MET A 743 43.93 7.79 -26.34
C MET A 743 44.02 6.52 -25.49
N GLN A 744 44.48 6.64 -24.24
CA GLN A 744 44.61 5.51 -23.31
C GLN A 744 43.25 4.88 -22.94
N PRO A 745 43.19 3.54 -22.76
CA PRO A 745 41.94 2.79 -22.55
C PRO A 745 41.16 3.14 -21.26
N SER A 746 41.80 3.77 -20.28
CA SER A 746 41.14 4.24 -19.05
C SER A 746 40.26 5.48 -19.25
N VAL A 747 40.54 6.31 -20.26
CA VAL A 747 39.77 7.54 -20.56
C VAL A 747 38.56 7.22 -21.45
N ALA A 748 38.66 6.19 -22.29
CA ALA A 748 37.56 5.73 -23.15
C ALA A 748 36.36 5.23 -22.33
N HIS A 749 36.58 4.49 -21.23
CA HIS A 749 35.48 4.03 -20.38
C HIS A 749 34.76 5.18 -19.66
N THR A 750 35.46 6.21 -19.21
CA THR A 750 34.83 7.35 -18.51
C THR A 750 34.10 8.28 -19.48
N ARG A 751 34.63 8.50 -20.69
CA ARG A 751 33.96 9.29 -21.73
C ARG A 751 32.76 8.58 -22.34
N VAL A 752 32.85 7.27 -22.58
CA VAL A 752 31.73 6.45 -23.09
C VAL A 752 30.65 6.34 -22.01
N LYS A 753 31.01 6.17 -20.73
CA LYS A 753 30.05 6.19 -19.63
C LYS A 753 29.38 7.57 -19.48
N ALA A 754 30.15 8.65 -19.48
CA ALA A 754 29.59 10.00 -19.44
C ALA A 754 28.77 10.38 -20.69
N ALA A 755 29.11 9.83 -21.87
CA ALA A 755 28.33 10.00 -23.09
C ALA A 755 27.03 9.17 -23.03
N ALA A 756 27.08 7.94 -22.52
CA ALA A 756 25.91 7.11 -22.25
C ALA A 756 25.00 7.76 -21.21
N ASP A 757 25.55 8.35 -20.14
CA ASP A 757 24.79 9.07 -19.11
C ASP A 757 24.15 10.36 -19.66
N ARG A 758 24.84 11.08 -20.54
CA ARG A 758 24.27 12.25 -21.25
C ARG A 758 23.17 11.86 -22.23
N LEU A 759 23.34 10.77 -22.96
CA LEU A 759 22.30 10.23 -23.85
C LEU A 759 21.10 9.73 -23.03
N LYS A 760 21.35 9.07 -21.89
CA LYS A 760 20.33 8.59 -20.94
C LYS A 760 19.46 9.73 -20.45
N ASN A 761 20.02 10.92 -20.25
CA ASN A 761 19.31 12.06 -19.70
C ASN A 761 18.84 13.09 -20.75
N ASN A 762 18.85 12.74 -22.05
CA ASN A 762 18.44 13.66 -23.11
C ASN A 762 16.98 13.38 -23.57
N PRO A 763 16.02 14.25 -23.24
CA PRO A 763 14.61 14.05 -23.57
C PRO A 763 14.30 14.09 -25.07
N ALA A 764 15.20 14.65 -25.91
CA ALA A 764 15.02 14.64 -27.36
C ALA A 764 15.20 13.24 -27.97
N LEU A 765 16.06 12.38 -27.39
CA LEU A 765 16.25 11.00 -27.83
C LEU A 765 15.06 10.07 -27.49
N ALA A 766 14.28 10.43 -26.46
CA ALA A 766 13.09 9.67 -26.08
C ALA A 766 11.91 9.83 -27.06
N ASN A 767 11.97 10.84 -27.95
CA ASN A 767 10.93 11.12 -28.94
C ASN A 767 11.34 10.76 -30.37
N ASP A 768 12.59 10.33 -30.59
CA ASP A 768 13.14 9.97 -31.90
C ASP A 768 13.01 8.45 -32.13
N GLN A 769 12.15 8.06 -33.07
CA GLN A 769 11.83 6.65 -33.33
C GLN A 769 13.02 5.85 -33.87
N ASP A 770 13.87 6.47 -34.69
CA ASP A 770 15.00 5.79 -35.33
C ASP A 770 16.12 5.53 -34.32
N LEU A 771 16.37 6.49 -33.43
CA LEU A 771 17.34 6.32 -32.34
C LEU A 771 16.88 5.31 -31.29
N GLN A 772 15.58 5.26 -30.98
CA GLN A 772 15.04 4.22 -30.09
C GLN A 772 15.22 2.83 -30.69
N TRP A 773 14.85 2.66 -31.96
CA TRP A 773 15.02 1.40 -32.67
C TRP A 773 16.49 0.94 -32.70
N LEU A 774 17.42 1.87 -32.95
CA LEU A 774 18.85 1.58 -33.04
C LEU A 774 19.44 1.20 -31.67
N LEU A 775 19.04 1.89 -30.59
CA LEU A 775 19.45 1.56 -29.22
C LEU A 775 18.82 0.26 -28.71
N GLU A 776 17.57 -0.03 -29.04
CA GLU A 776 16.91 -1.30 -28.74
C GLU A 776 17.59 -2.48 -29.43
N THR A 777 17.95 -2.30 -30.71
CA THR A 777 18.65 -3.32 -31.50
C THR A 777 20.03 -3.63 -30.91
N VAL A 778 20.73 -2.62 -30.38
CA VAL A 778 22.07 -2.77 -29.82
C VAL A 778 22.07 -3.27 -28.37
N THR A 779 21.10 -2.85 -27.56
CA THR A 779 21.08 -3.11 -26.10
C THR A 779 20.11 -4.22 -25.68
N GLY A 780 19.21 -4.64 -26.57
CA GLY A 780 18.13 -5.58 -26.27
C GLY A 780 17.10 -5.04 -25.28
N ARG A 781 17.11 -3.72 -24.98
CA ARG A 781 16.22 -3.08 -24.01
C ARG A 781 15.68 -1.75 -24.55
N PRO A 782 14.40 -1.41 -24.31
CA PRO A 782 13.87 -0.09 -24.61
C PRO A 782 14.58 0.99 -23.79
N PHE A 783 15.10 2.02 -24.47
CA PHE A 783 15.84 3.11 -23.85
C PHE A 783 14.89 4.14 -23.23
N ARG A 784 15.07 4.48 -21.95
CA ARG A 784 14.24 5.48 -21.26
C ARG A 784 15.08 6.44 -20.39
N PRO A 785 14.75 7.74 -20.37
CA PRO A 785 15.40 8.69 -19.50
C PRO A 785 15.03 8.49 -18.03
N GLU A 786 16.02 8.59 -17.17
CA GLU A 786 15.87 8.47 -15.71
C GLU A 786 15.27 9.77 -15.19
N THR A 787 13.97 9.77 -14.89
CA THR A 787 13.32 10.92 -14.24
C THR A 787 13.71 11.01 -12.77
N ALA A 788 13.64 12.23 -12.22
CA ALA A 788 14.09 12.70 -10.91
C ALA A 788 13.92 11.73 -9.73
N ALA A 789 14.69 11.98 -8.65
CA ALA A 789 14.72 11.21 -7.41
C ALA A 789 13.33 10.66 -7.01
N PRO A 790 13.23 9.35 -6.67
CA PRO A 790 11.94 8.69 -6.51
C PRO A 790 11.13 9.35 -5.40
N SER A 791 9.96 9.87 -5.76
CA SER A 791 8.96 10.37 -4.82
C SER A 791 8.52 9.26 -3.85
N ASN A 792 7.90 9.64 -2.73
CA ASN A 792 7.35 8.66 -1.79
C ASN A 792 6.36 7.71 -2.48
N TRP A 793 5.54 8.21 -3.42
CA TRP A 793 4.72 7.41 -4.32
C TRP A 793 5.52 6.30 -5.04
N GLN A 794 6.65 6.66 -5.63
CA GLN A 794 7.43 5.72 -6.44
C GLN A 794 8.07 4.62 -5.57
N LYS A 795 8.52 4.97 -4.35
CA LYS A 795 9.01 4.00 -3.37
C LYS A 795 7.93 3.03 -2.90
N LEU A 796 6.72 3.53 -2.61
CA LEU A 796 5.58 2.68 -2.25
C LEU A 796 5.23 1.74 -3.40
N LEU A 797 5.12 2.27 -4.61
CA LEU A 797 4.82 1.48 -5.80
C LEU A 797 5.85 0.38 -6.04
N ASP A 798 7.14 0.68 -5.90
CA ASP A 798 8.22 -0.31 -6.02
C ASP A 798 8.15 -1.36 -4.91
N ALA A 799 7.85 -0.96 -3.67
CA ALA A 799 7.68 -1.89 -2.55
C ALA A 799 6.49 -2.83 -2.75
N VAL A 800 5.35 -2.30 -3.19
CA VAL A 800 4.14 -3.09 -3.46
C VAL A 800 4.39 -4.07 -4.60
N VAL A 801 4.94 -3.62 -5.72
CA VAL A 801 5.24 -4.49 -6.87
C VAL A 801 6.32 -5.52 -6.52
N GLY A 802 7.32 -5.16 -5.72
CA GLY A 802 8.38 -6.08 -5.28
C GLY A 802 7.90 -7.20 -4.35
N GLN A 803 6.73 -7.04 -3.71
CA GLN A 803 6.10 -8.04 -2.85
C GLN A 803 5.05 -8.90 -3.58
N LEU A 804 4.69 -8.56 -4.82
CA LEU A 804 3.72 -9.34 -5.59
C LEU A 804 4.29 -10.71 -5.99
N PRO A 805 3.59 -11.82 -5.69
CA PRO A 805 3.97 -13.12 -6.23
C PRO A 805 3.95 -13.13 -7.76
N ASP A 806 4.90 -13.85 -8.36
CA ASP A 806 4.88 -14.13 -9.80
C ASP A 806 3.54 -14.76 -10.21
N GLY A 807 2.96 -14.24 -11.29
CA GLY A 807 1.65 -14.65 -11.78
C GLY A 807 0.47 -13.92 -11.14
N SER A 808 0.66 -12.97 -10.23
CA SER A 808 -0.45 -12.21 -9.64
C SER A 808 -1.11 -11.32 -10.68
N VAL A 809 -2.44 -11.37 -10.82
CA VAL A 809 -3.19 -10.46 -11.68
C VAL A 809 -3.22 -9.06 -11.06
N ILE A 810 -2.81 -8.04 -11.82
CA ILE A 810 -2.68 -6.65 -11.33
C ILE A 810 -3.66 -5.69 -11.97
N ALA A 811 -4.18 -6.05 -13.14
CA ALA A 811 -5.16 -5.25 -13.88
C ALA A 811 -5.87 -6.15 -14.90
N ASP A 812 -6.99 -5.65 -15.41
CA ASP A 812 -7.65 -6.18 -16.58
C ASP A 812 -7.94 -5.07 -17.58
N PHE A 813 -8.13 -5.47 -18.82
CA PHE A 813 -8.55 -4.60 -19.89
C PHE A 813 -9.49 -5.35 -20.84
N TYR A 814 -10.07 -4.64 -21.79
CA TYR A 814 -10.80 -5.25 -22.89
C TYR A 814 -10.51 -4.58 -24.24
N LEU A 815 -10.73 -5.36 -25.29
CA LEU A 815 -10.92 -4.87 -26.65
C LEU A 815 -12.40 -5.01 -27.04
N PRO A 816 -12.97 -4.02 -27.74
CA PRO A 816 -14.37 -4.06 -28.16
C PRO A 816 -14.63 -5.01 -29.34
N TYR A 817 -13.66 -5.87 -29.66
CA TYR A 817 -13.72 -6.87 -30.73
C TYR A 817 -12.98 -8.14 -30.29
N LEU A 818 -13.31 -9.26 -30.93
CA LEU A 818 -12.55 -10.50 -30.80
C LEU A 818 -11.19 -10.31 -31.48
N CYS A 819 -10.13 -10.22 -30.68
CA CYS A 819 -8.78 -10.17 -31.20
C CYS A 819 -8.29 -11.56 -31.53
N CYS A 820 -7.39 -11.59 -32.53
CA CYS A 820 -6.32 -12.56 -32.61
C CYS A 820 -6.78 -13.97 -33.03
N SER A 821 -7.09 -14.15 -34.32
CA SER A 821 -7.18 -15.48 -34.95
C SER A 821 -6.89 -15.41 -36.44
N ASP A 822 -5.78 -16.00 -36.88
CA ASP A 822 -5.62 -16.51 -38.25
C ASP A 822 -5.58 -18.06 -38.30
N CYS A 823 -5.67 -18.71 -37.13
CA CYS A 823 -5.96 -20.12 -36.94
C CYS A 823 -6.34 -20.37 -35.48
N ALA A 824 -6.85 -21.58 -35.15
CA ALA A 824 -7.49 -21.96 -33.88
C ALA A 824 -6.99 -21.17 -32.66
N PRO A 825 -7.92 -20.71 -31.79
CA PRO A 825 -7.64 -19.74 -30.73
C PRO A 825 -6.36 -20.13 -30.01
N ILE A 826 -5.48 -19.15 -29.76
CA ILE A 826 -4.25 -19.31 -28.97
C ILE A 826 -4.70 -19.93 -27.64
N GLN A 827 -4.68 -21.25 -27.58
CA GLN A 827 -4.92 -21.99 -26.36
C GLN A 827 -3.60 -21.82 -25.64
N PHE A 828 -3.59 -20.89 -24.69
CA PHE A 828 -2.45 -20.74 -23.80
C PHE A 828 -2.27 -22.10 -23.14
N VAL A 829 -1.30 -22.89 -23.59
CA VAL A 829 -0.87 -24.00 -22.77
C VAL A 829 -0.14 -23.37 -21.62
N LEU A 830 -0.85 -23.42 -20.51
CA LEU A 830 -0.31 -23.14 -19.20
C LEU A 830 0.95 -24.03 -19.10
N PRO A 831 2.14 -23.45 -18.89
CA PRO A 831 3.28 -24.29 -18.48
C PRO A 831 2.78 -25.14 -17.32
N LYS A 832 2.93 -26.48 -17.44
CA LYS A 832 2.42 -27.44 -16.45
C LYS A 832 2.72 -26.89 -15.07
N SER A 833 1.67 -26.50 -14.36
CA SER A 833 1.83 -25.87 -13.06
C SER A 833 2.53 -26.89 -12.17
N PRO A 834 3.73 -26.60 -11.66
CA PRO A 834 4.37 -27.50 -10.72
C PRO A 834 3.37 -27.74 -9.58
N PRO A 835 3.13 -29.00 -9.16
CA PRO A 835 2.14 -29.30 -8.14
C PRO A 835 2.46 -28.47 -6.91
N THR A 836 1.52 -27.64 -6.52
CA THR A 836 1.58 -26.93 -5.25
C THR A 836 0.97 -27.82 -4.20
N PHE A 837 1.47 -27.69 -2.99
CA PHE A 837 0.94 -28.38 -1.83
C PHE A 837 0.99 -27.43 -0.66
N ASP A 838 0.00 -27.55 0.19
CA ASP A 838 0.05 -26.96 1.51
C ASP A 838 0.60 -27.94 2.51
N ILE A 839 1.03 -27.37 3.64
CA ILE A 839 1.57 -28.12 4.74
C ILE A 839 0.81 -27.66 5.97
N GLU A 840 0.01 -28.54 6.53
CA GLU A 840 -0.59 -28.31 7.85
C GLU A 840 0.35 -28.91 8.88
N VAL A 841 0.87 -28.05 9.75
CA VAL A 841 1.71 -28.45 10.87
C VAL A 841 0.84 -28.44 12.11
N GLY A 842 0.67 -29.60 12.73
CA GLY A 842 0.03 -29.76 14.03
C GLY A 842 0.92 -29.29 15.19
N CYS A 843 0.43 -29.44 16.42
CA CYS A 843 1.12 -28.91 17.58
C CYS A 843 2.34 -29.75 17.97
N THR A 844 3.45 -29.05 18.25
CA THR A 844 4.66 -29.66 18.79
C THR A 844 4.37 -30.20 20.18
N ASN A 845 4.49 -31.52 20.33
CA ASN A 845 4.27 -32.24 21.57
C ASN A 845 5.47 -32.11 22.53
N PRO A 846 5.37 -32.59 23.79
CA PRO A 846 6.47 -32.53 24.77
C PRO A 846 7.75 -33.29 24.37
N ASN A 847 7.69 -34.13 23.34
CA ASN A 847 8.85 -34.84 22.80
C ASN A 847 9.54 -34.07 21.65
N HIS A 848 9.22 -32.78 21.48
CA HIS A 848 9.72 -31.93 20.39
C HIS A 848 9.36 -32.48 19.00
N GLN A 849 8.13 -32.98 18.82
CA GLN A 849 7.63 -33.53 17.56
C GLN A 849 6.26 -32.97 17.17
N ALA A 850 6.02 -32.73 15.88
CA ALA A 850 4.73 -32.30 15.34
C ALA A 850 4.23 -33.24 14.23
N GLU A 851 2.90 -33.41 14.17
CA GLU A 851 2.23 -34.05 13.04
C GLU A 851 2.21 -33.08 11.85
N VAL A 852 2.58 -33.55 10.66
CA VAL A 852 2.65 -32.71 9.46
C VAL A 852 1.90 -33.38 8.32
N SER A 853 0.81 -32.74 7.91
CA SER A 853 -0.01 -33.18 6.77
C SER A 853 0.40 -32.42 5.52
N VAL A 854 0.82 -33.16 4.50
CA VAL A 854 1.14 -32.62 3.18
C VAL A 854 -0.13 -32.72 2.34
N ILE A 855 -0.72 -31.57 1.97
CA ILE A 855 -1.99 -31.50 1.25
C ILE A 855 -1.73 -30.99 -0.16
N PRO A 856 -1.77 -31.85 -1.19
CA PRO A 856 -1.66 -31.41 -2.57
C PRO A 856 -2.80 -30.43 -2.91
N LEU A 857 -2.45 -29.23 -3.36
CA LEU A 857 -3.41 -28.18 -3.76
C LEU A 857 -3.63 -28.16 -5.27
N SER A 858 -2.65 -28.63 -6.04
CA SER A 858 -2.71 -28.72 -7.50
C SER A 858 -1.85 -29.88 -8.02
N GLY A 859 -1.90 -30.12 -9.33
CA GLY A 859 -1.30 -31.30 -9.96
C GLY A 859 -2.20 -32.53 -9.86
N LYS A 860 -1.75 -33.66 -10.40
CA LYS A 860 -2.58 -34.85 -10.60
C LYS A 860 -2.17 -36.01 -9.68
N ALA A 861 -3.10 -36.52 -8.87
CA ALA A 861 -2.87 -37.71 -8.03
C ALA A 861 -2.59 -38.98 -8.89
N PRO A 862 -1.81 -39.97 -8.39
CA PRO A 862 -1.17 -40.05 -7.07
C PRO A 862 0.10 -39.21 -6.96
N TYR A 863 0.40 -38.74 -5.74
CA TYR A 863 1.59 -37.93 -5.46
C TYR A 863 2.68 -38.77 -4.77
N ARG A 864 3.93 -38.35 -4.93
CA ARG A 864 5.08 -38.86 -4.19
C ARG A 864 5.78 -37.72 -3.45
N LEU A 865 6.14 -37.92 -2.20
CA LEU A 865 6.83 -36.95 -1.36
C LEU A 865 8.32 -37.30 -1.24
N GLN A 866 9.17 -36.28 -1.33
CA GLN A 866 10.55 -36.31 -0.90
C GLN A 866 10.71 -35.44 0.34
N LEU A 867 11.20 -36.05 1.42
CA LEU A 867 11.53 -35.38 2.69
C LEU A 867 13.05 -35.30 2.85
N ASN A 868 13.61 -34.12 3.15
CA ASN A 868 15.03 -33.90 3.47
C ASN A 868 16.03 -34.52 2.46
N ASN A 869 15.69 -34.51 1.16
CA ASN A 869 16.45 -35.12 0.06
C ASN A 869 16.52 -36.67 0.08
N GLN A 870 15.58 -37.33 0.76
CA GLN A 870 15.42 -38.79 0.68
C GLN A 870 14.79 -39.22 -0.67
N ALA A 871 14.66 -40.53 -0.88
CA ALA A 871 13.97 -41.05 -2.06
C ALA A 871 12.48 -40.64 -2.04
N PHE A 872 11.87 -40.55 -3.23
CA PHE A 872 10.43 -40.27 -3.36
C PHE A 872 9.61 -41.46 -2.89
N GLU A 873 8.76 -41.25 -1.88
CA GLU A 873 7.81 -42.25 -1.38
C GLU A 873 6.36 -41.86 -1.71
N PRO A 874 5.44 -42.82 -1.88
CA PRO A 874 4.02 -42.51 -2.09
C PRO A 874 3.48 -41.61 -0.97
N LEU A 875 2.86 -40.50 -1.35
CA LEU A 875 2.19 -39.63 -0.38
C LEU A 875 0.91 -40.36 0.10
N THR A 876 0.84 -40.64 1.39
CA THR A 876 -0.32 -41.28 2.04
C THR A 876 -1.14 -40.25 2.82
N ASP A 877 -2.41 -40.55 3.10
CA ASP A 877 -3.30 -39.69 3.91
C ASP A 877 -2.91 -39.62 5.40
N LYS A 878 -1.82 -40.28 5.83
CA LYS A 878 -1.33 -40.24 7.20
C LYS A 878 -0.38 -39.06 7.42
N PRO A 879 -0.52 -38.30 8.52
CA PRO A 879 0.42 -37.24 8.86
C PRO A 879 1.82 -37.79 9.12
N LEU A 880 2.84 -37.02 8.75
CA LEU A 880 4.25 -37.29 9.03
C LEU A 880 4.58 -36.85 10.46
N ILE A 881 5.42 -37.59 11.18
CA ILE A 881 5.92 -37.15 12.49
C ILE A 881 7.31 -36.57 12.31
N LEU A 882 7.46 -35.27 12.55
CA LEU A 882 8.71 -34.54 12.34
C LEU A 882 9.20 -33.92 13.65
N ASN A 883 10.53 -33.92 13.87
CA ASN A 883 11.15 -33.31 15.04
C ASN A 883 11.25 -31.77 14.88
N THR A 884 11.53 -31.03 15.96
CA THR A 884 11.81 -29.58 15.86
C THR A 884 13.00 -29.29 14.95
N GLY A 885 12.91 -28.18 14.20
CA GLY A 885 13.94 -27.76 13.23
C GLY A 885 13.46 -27.70 11.78
N ALA A 886 14.40 -27.43 10.87
CA ALA A 886 14.11 -27.21 9.46
C ALA A 886 14.00 -28.53 8.67
N HIS A 887 12.94 -28.66 7.88
CA HIS A 887 12.70 -29.77 6.97
C HIS A 887 12.40 -29.27 5.56
N ARG A 888 12.88 -29.99 4.56
CA ARG A 888 12.64 -29.68 3.14
C ARG A 888 11.71 -30.71 2.55
N MET A 889 10.65 -30.25 1.91
CA MET A 889 9.65 -31.09 1.27
C MET A 889 9.50 -30.72 -0.20
N ARG A 890 9.32 -31.75 -1.03
CA ARG A 890 8.94 -31.62 -2.43
C ARG A 890 7.98 -32.75 -2.76
N ILE A 891 6.94 -32.45 -3.55
CA ILE A 891 6.08 -33.49 -4.11
C ILE A 891 6.28 -33.62 -5.63
N ILE A 892 6.02 -34.81 -6.15
CA ILE A 892 5.89 -35.10 -7.58
C ILE A 892 4.49 -35.65 -7.82
N ASP A 893 3.84 -35.22 -8.90
CA ASP A 893 2.53 -35.71 -9.29
C ASP A 893 2.58 -36.90 -10.28
N ALA A 894 1.43 -37.38 -10.74
CA ALA A 894 1.33 -38.52 -11.65
C ALA A 894 1.91 -38.26 -13.05
N ASP A 895 2.14 -37.00 -13.42
CA ASP A 895 2.67 -36.59 -14.71
C ASP A 895 4.18 -36.19 -14.62
N ASP A 896 4.85 -36.62 -13.54
CA ASP A 896 6.27 -36.36 -13.20
C ASP A 896 6.63 -34.87 -13.09
N SER A 897 5.64 -34.01 -12.76
CA SER A 897 5.89 -32.59 -12.48
C SER A 897 6.32 -32.41 -11.03
N GLU A 898 7.43 -31.69 -10.79
CA GLU A 898 7.98 -31.47 -9.45
C GLU A 898 7.52 -30.13 -8.86
N SER A 899 7.15 -30.13 -7.59
CA SER A 899 6.91 -28.90 -6.84
C SER A 899 8.21 -28.12 -6.61
N THR A 900 8.09 -26.81 -6.34
CA THR A 900 9.17 -26.09 -5.66
C THR A 900 9.45 -26.75 -4.29
N VAL A 901 10.70 -26.66 -3.83
CA VAL A 901 11.02 -27.13 -2.47
C VAL A 901 10.37 -26.17 -1.49
N ARG A 902 9.54 -26.69 -0.59
CA ARG A 902 9.07 -25.95 0.58
C ARG A 902 9.92 -26.31 1.77
N GLU A 903 10.50 -25.30 2.39
CA GLU A 903 11.13 -25.44 3.70
C GLU A 903 10.07 -25.17 4.76
N ILE A 904 9.95 -26.08 5.71
CA ILE A 904 9.15 -25.89 6.92
C ILE A 904 10.06 -25.90 8.13
N VAL A 905 9.74 -25.10 9.13
CA VAL A 905 10.42 -25.14 10.42
C VAL A 905 9.39 -25.59 11.43
N ILE A 906 9.63 -26.75 12.03
CA ILE A 906 8.83 -27.21 13.17
C ILE A 906 9.33 -26.44 14.38
N ALA A 907 8.52 -25.48 14.84
CA ALA A 907 8.84 -24.64 15.99
C ALA A 907 8.84 -25.45 17.29
N GLU A 908 9.59 -24.97 18.27
CA GLU A 908 9.50 -25.46 19.66
C GLU A 908 8.07 -25.31 20.20
N SER A 909 7.69 -26.09 21.21
CA SER A 909 6.34 -26.04 21.79
C SER A 909 5.97 -24.61 22.21
N LEU A 910 4.72 -24.19 21.92
CA LEU A 910 4.20 -22.90 22.36
C LEU A 910 4.27 -22.80 23.88
N LEU A 911 4.94 -21.77 24.37
CA LEU A 911 5.20 -21.51 25.78
C LEU A 911 5.04 -20.02 26.08
N LEU A 912 4.38 -19.75 27.21
CA LEU A 912 4.23 -18.41 27.74
C LEU A 912 5.30 -18.20 28.80
N LEU A 913 6.15 -17.20 28.60
CA LEU A 913 7.11 -16.80 29.63
C LEU A 913 6.37 -16.11 30.78
N GLU A 914 7.04 -16.01 31.92
CA GLU A 914 6.47 -15.31 33.08
C GLU A 914 6.07 -13.87 32.71
N PRO A 915 4.84 -13.44 33.03
CA PRO A 915 4.32 -12.12 32.69
C PRO A 915 4.92 -11.02 33.59
N GLU A 916 5.29 -9.90 32.98
CA GLU A 916 5.60 -8.65 33.67
C GLU A 916 4.31 -7.87 33.94
N TYR A 917 4.15 -7.24 35.10
CA TYR A 917 2.94 -6.46 35.42
C TYR A 917 3.30 -5.00 35.67
N ARG A 918 2.48 -4.08 35.17
CA ARG A 918 2.58 -2.63 35.41
C ARG A 918 1.25 -2.10 35.91
N CYS A 919 1.25 -1.27 36.93
CA CYS A 919 0.05 -0.62 37.43
C CYS A 919 -0.23 0.70 36.73
N THR A 920 -1.50 1.08 36.64
CA THR A 920 -1.96 2.37 36.14
C THR A 920 -2.44 3.23 37.29
N ASP A 921 -2.33 4.55 37.15
CA ASP A 921 -2.75 5.57 38.13
C ASP A 921 -4.22 5.40 38.61
N ALA A 922 -5.03 4.65 37.85
CA ALA A 922 -6.44 4.36 38.14
C ALA A 922 -6.67 3.08 38.98
N GLY A 923 -5.63 2.44 39.51
CA GLY A 923 -5.77 1.23 40.35
C GLY A 923 -6.03 -0.07 39.57
N ALA A 924 -5.52 -0.15 38.34
CA ALA A 924 -5.62 -1.32 37.46
C ALA A 924 -4.23 -1.77 36.99
N TYR A 925 -3.98 -3.08 36.85
CA TYR A 925 -2.75 -3.63 36.30
C TYR A 925 -2.86 -3.91 34.79
N ILE A 926 -1.73 -3.82 34.11
CA ILE A 926 -1.47 -4.19 32.73
C ILE A 926 -0.42 -5.29 32.78
N ALA A 927 -0.69 -6.45 32.21
CA ALA A 927 0.24 -7.56 32.14
C ALA A 927 0.88 -7.64 30.74
N THR A 928 2.21 -7.62 30.68
CA THR A 928 3.00 -7.85 29.47
C THR A 928 3.59 -9.25 29.52
N MET A 929 3.22 -10.12 28.58
CA MET A 929 3.65 -11.52 28.55
C MET A 929 4.33 -11.83 27.22
N ARG A 930 5.53 -12.40 27.26
CA ARG A 930 6.24 -12.84 26.05
C ARG A 930 5.86 -14.26 25.65
N ILE A 931 5.63 -14.43 24.36
CA ILE A 931 5.27 -15.70 23.73
C ILE A 931 6.52 -16.27 23.07
N THR A 932 6.88 -17.50 23.43
CA THR A 932 8.03 -18.22 22.88
C THR A 932 7.61 -19.59 22.35
N GLY A 933 8.32 -20.11 21.35
CA GLY A 933 7.84 -21.30 20.63
C GLY A 933 6.53 -21.04 19.88
N GLY A 934 5.93 -22.09 19.33
CA GLY A 934 4.77 -21.97 18.44
C GLY A 934 5.09 -21.22 17.13
N THR A 935 4.07 -21.09 16.28
CA THR A 935 4.22 -20.48 14.94
C THR A 935 3.48 -19.14 14.89
N PRO A 936 4.18 -17.98 14.80
CA PRO A 936 3.52 -16.68 14.67
C PRO A 936 2.75 -16.56 13.33
N PRO A 937 1.72 -15.70 13.22
CA PRO A 937 1.24 -14.76 14.23
C PRO A 937 0.45 -15.44 15.35
N TYR A 938 0.53 -14.88 16.55
CA TYR A 938 -0.26 -15.32 17.70
C TYR A 938 -1.56 -14.53 17.78
N SER A 939 -2.57 -15.13 18.39
CA SER A 939 -3.77 -14.44 18.85
C SER A 939 -3.96 -14.67 20.34
N VAL A 940 -4.50 -13.69 21.03
CA VAL A 940 -4.80 -13.76 22.46
C VAL A 940 -6.27 -13.49 22.66
N ASN A 941 -6.98 -14.45 23.26
CA ASN A 941 -8.43 -14.39 23.46
C ASN A 941 -9.22 -14.07 22.17
N GLY A 942 -8.69 -14.46 21.01
CA GLY A 942 -9.29 -14.20 19.69
C GLY A 942 -8.82 -12.93 18.98
N GLU A 943 -7.98 -12.09 19.60
CA GLU A 943 -7.41 -10.88 18.99
C GLU A 943 -5.96 -11.10 18.50
N MET A 944 -5.64 -10.61 17.31
CA MET A 944 -4.34 -10.86 16.67
C MET A 944 -3.23 -9.97 17.26
N LEU A 945 -2.08 -10.56 17.58
CA LEU A 945 -0.92 -9.84 18.10
C LEU A 945 0.02 -9.36 16.99
N SER A 946 0.49 -8.12 17.12
CA SER A 946 1.47 -7.50 16.22
C SER A 946 2.92 -7.90 16.52
N ALA A 947 3.20 -8.42 17.72
CA ALA A 947 4.51 -8.86 18.18
C ALA A 947 4.40 -10.13 19.05
N SER A 948 5.52 -10.82 19.31
CA SER A 948 5.59 -11.97 20.23
C SER A 948 5.47 -11.57 21.72
N GLU A 949 4.77 -10.48 21.99
CA GLU A 949 4.58 -9.87 23.30
C GLU A 949 3.13 -9.41 23.40
N PHE A 950 2.38 -10.00 24.31
CA PHE A 950 1.01 -9.62 24.64
C PHE A 950 1.02 -8.56 25.74
N VAL A 951 0.36 -7.43 25.51
CA VAL A 951 0.10 -6.43 26.55
C VAL A 951 -1.39 -6.41 26.83
N SER A 952 -1.81 -6.70 28.06
CA SER A 952 -3.21 -6.77 28.44
C SER A 952 -3.85 -5.37 28.48
N PRO A 953 -5.18 -5.26 28.29
CA PRO A 953 -5.89 -4.04 28.69
C PRO A 953 -5.77 -3.82 30.21
N PRO A 954 -5.92 -2.57 30.70
CA PRO A 954 -5.96 -2.27 32.12
C PRO A 954 -7.06 -3.10 32.82
N THR A 955 -6.66 -3.97 33.74
CA THR A 955 -7.52 -4.88 34.50
C THR A 955 -7.49 -4.47 35.97
N ALA A 956 -8.64 -4.42 36.65
CA ALA A 956 -8.68 -3.91 38.03
C ALA A 956 -7.73 -4.71 38.96
N SER A 957 -7.05 -4.02 39.87
CA SER A 957 -6.17 -4.61 40.87
C SER A 957 -6.85 -5.79 41.60
N GLY A 958 -6.25 -6.98 41.54
CA GLY A 958 -6.75 -8.23 42.15
C GLY A 958 -7.80 -9.01 41.33
N GLN A 959 -8.24 -8.50 40.18
CA GLN A 959 -9.13 -9.22 39.27
C GLN A 959 -8.35 -10.24 38.44
N THR A 960 -8.89 -11.43 38.20
CA THR A 960 -8.27 -12.44 37.32
C THR A 960 -8.65 -12.20 35.85
N LEU A 961 -7.65 -12.16 34.96
CA LEU A 961 -7.78 -12.08 33.52
C LEU A 961 -7.39 -13.42 32.88
N PRO A 962 -8.35 -14.21 32.35
CA PRO A 962 -8.02 -15.41 31.58
C PRO A 962 -7.40 -15.01 30.23
N VAL A 963 -6.31 -15.69 29.88
CA VAL A 963 -5.54 -15.45 28.66
C VAL A 963 -5.30 -16.78 27.94
N GLU A 964 -5.94 -16.94 26.78
CA GLU A 964 -5.70 -18.02 25.85
C GLU A 964 -4.87 -17.50 24.68
N VAL A 965 -3.64 -17.97 24.55
CA VAL A 965 -2.77 -17.68 23.42
C VAL A 965 -2.89 -18.82 22.43
N VAL A 966 -3.27 -18.50 21.19
CA VAL A 966 -3.39 -19.44 20.08
C VAL A 966 -2.42 -19.02 18.99
N ASP A 967 -1.55 -19.91 18.55
CA ASP A 967 -0.65 -19.67 17.42
C ASP A 967 -1.35 -19.87 16.06
N ARG A 968 -0.64 -19.61 14.96
CA ARG A 968 -1.18 -19.77 13.60
C ARG A 968 -1.69 -21.19 13.32
N ASN A 969 -1.10 -22.20 13.95
CA ASN A 969 -1.40 -23.61 13.74
C ASN A 969 -2.51 -24.13 14.68
N GLN A 970 -3.23 -23.22 15.36
CA GLN A 970 -4.29 -23.53 16.33
C GLN A 970 -3.76 -24.23 17.60
N CYS A 971 -2.49 -24.08 17.92
CA CYS A 971 -1.93 -24.56 19.18
C CYS A 971 -2.23 -23.55 20.27
N SER A 972 -2.91 -23.99 21.33
CA SER A 972 -3.37 -23.13 22.41
C SER A 972 -2.63 -23.37 23.71
N VAL A 973 -2.20 -22.31 24.38
CA VAL A 973 -1.80 -22.32 25.79
C VAL A 973 -2.68 -21.36 26.57
N ARG A 974 -3.21 -21.82 27.70
CA ARG A 974 -4.08 -21.02 28.58
C ARG A 974 -3.34 -20.69 29.87
N THR A 975 -3.47 -19.45 30.31
CA THR A 975 -3.00 -18.98 31.62
C THR A 975 -4.02 -18.00 32.22
N GLU A 976 -3.94 -17.77 33.52
CA GLU A 976 -4.75 -16.80 34.24
C GLU A 976 -3.82 -15.75 34.84
N LEU A 977 -3.95 -14.50 34.40
CA LEU A 977 -3.15 -13.39 34.89
C LEU A 977 -3.90 -12.70 36.02
N VAL A 978 -3.29 -12.54 37.20
CA VAL A 978 -3.87 -11.80 38.33
C VAL A 978 -2.77 -11.04 39.05
N PHE A 979 -2.96 -9.73 39.28
CA PHE A 979 -1.98 -8.89 39.97
C PHE A 979 -2.66 -7.78 40.79
N VAL A 980 -2.12 -7.46 41.96
CA VAL A 980 -2.64 -6.40 42.85
C VAL A 980 -1.68 -5.21 42.79
N CYS A 981 -2.18 -4.05 42.38
CA CYS A 981 -1.46 -2.78 42.34
C CYS A 981 -1.34 -2.14 43.72
N GLU A 982 -0.12 -2.02 44.21
CA GLU A 982 0.26 -1.26 45.41
C GLU A 982 0.84 0.12 44.99
N ALA A 983 0.75 1.14 45.85
CA ALA A 983 1.09 2.54 45.51
C ALA A 983 2.53 2.69 44.98
N GLU A 984 2.71 3.49 43.90
CA GLU A 984 4.01 3.72 43.26
C GLU A 984 4.99 4.47 44.17
N CYS A 985 6.27 4.12 44.05
CA CYS A 985 7.32 4.64 44.90
C CYS A 985 8.31 5.55 44.18
N ASP A 986 8.40 6.77 44.66
CA ASP A 986 9.22 7.84 44.07
C ASP A 986 10.71 7.81 44.50
N LEU A 987 11.16 6.76 45.20
CA LEU A 987 12.55 6.63 45.67
C LEU A 987 13.47 6.04 44.57
N PRO A 988 14.74 6.47 44.48
CA PRO A 988 15.69 5.95 43.49
C PRO A 988 15.81 4.43 43.51
N CYS A 989 16.04 3.84 42.34
CA CYS A 989 16.17 2.39 42.15
C CYS A 989 14.97 1.59 42.71
N GLU A 990 13.75 2.14 42.56
CA GLU A 990 12.51 1.55 43.08
C GLU A 990 12.57 1.31 44.60
N GLY A 991 13.26 2.20 45.31
CA GLY A 991 13.52 2.13 46.75
C GLY A 991 14.49 1.04 47.20
N LEU A 992 15.09 0.27 46.30
CA LEU A 992 16.04 -0.77 46.65
C LEU A 992 17.37 -0.16 47.11
N SER A 993 17.61 -0.17 48.42
CA SER A 993 18.86 0.26 49.02
C SER A 993 19.70 -0.92 49.50
N ARG A 994 21.02 -0.75 49.39
CA ARG A 994 22.01 -1.70 49.87
C ARG A 994 22.84 -1.05 50.96
N ARG A 995 22.95 -1.76 52.08
CA ARG A 995 23.81 -1.41 53.21
C ARG A 995 24.90 -2.45 53.36
N CYS A 996 26.15 -2.03 53.27
CA CYS A 996 27.33 -2.89 53.46
C CYS A 996 28.22 -2.36 54.58
N ALA A 997 29.00 -3.25 55.20
CA ALA A 997 30.06 -2.91 56.13
C ALA A 997 31.37 -2.62 55.38
N TYR A 998 32.08 -1.59 55.83
CA TYR A 998 33.37 -1.12 55.34
C TYR A 998 34.31 -0.95 56.53
N ARG A 999 35.58 -1.33 56.42
CA ARG A 999 36.54 -1.14 57.52
C ARG A 999 36.71 0.35 57.86
N LEU A 1000 36.66 0.71 59.14
CA LEU A 1000 36.92 2.06 59.62
C LEU A 1000 38.39 2.43 59.42
N TRP A 1001 38.66 3.69 59.06
CA TRP A 1001 40.01 4.16 58.72
C TRP A 1001 40.94 4.26 59.93
N LEU A 1002 40.39 4.48 61.12
CA LEU A 1002 41.06 4.34 62.42
C LEU A 1002 40.47 3.13 63.15
N GLN A 1003 41.23 2.55 64.07
CA GLN A 1003 40.79 1.42 64.88
C GLN A 1003 40.88 1.80 66.36
N ALA A 1004 40.00 1.23 67.18
CA ALA A 1004 40.00 1.53 68.61
C ALA A 1004 41.40 1.32 69.22
N PRO A 1005 41.93 2.29 70.00
CA PRO A 1005 43.25 2.16 70.58
C PRO A 1005 43.27 1.04 71.62
N GLY A 1006 44.29 0.18 71.56
CA GLY A 1006 44.56 -0.80 72.61
C GLY A 1006 45.09 -0.11 73.88
N PRO A 1007 44.99 -0.76 75.06
CA PRO A 1007 45.48 -0.19 76.32
C PRO A 1007 46.95 0.24 76.27
N GLU A 1008 47.77 -0.50 75.51
CA GLU A 1008 49.22 -0.29 75.36
C GLU A 1008 49.61 0.49 74.09
N THR A 1009 48.63 0.86 73.26
CA THR A 1009 48.84 1.57 71.98
C THR A 1009 47.90 2.76 71.84
N PRO A 1010 47.95 3.76 72.75
CA PRO A 1010 47.14 4.96 72.64
C PRO A 1010 47.57 5.81 71.44
N TYR A 1011 46.64 6.55 70.84
CA TYR A 1011 46.96 7.54 69.81
C TYR A 1011 47.80 8.69 70.40
N GLU A 1012 48.92 9.02 69.77
CA GLU A 1012 49.73 10.21 70.12
C GLU A 1012 49.59 11.32 69.08
N VAL A 1013 49.46 10.93 67.81
CA VAL A 1013 49.27 11.85 66.69
C VAL A 1013 47.98 11.47 65.99
N VAL A 1014 47.08 12.44 65.82
CA VAL A 1014 45.96 12.39 64.87
C VAL A 1014 45.79 13.81 64.35
N ARG A 1015 45.97 14.01 63.04
CA ARG A 1015 45.90 15.31 62.37
C ARG A 1015 45.36 15.12 60.96
N LEU A 1016 44.49 16.01 60.50
CA LEU A 1016 44.06 16.03 59.11
C LEU A 1016 45.17 16.58 58.22
N SER A 1017 45.37 15.94 57.08
CA SER A 1017 46.34 16.32 56.05
C SER A 1017 45.59 17.01 54.89
N GLY A 1018 44.80 18.04 55.22
CA GLY A 1018 43.93 18.77 54.28
C GLY A 1018 42.68 19.33 54.97
N ASN A 1019 42.01 20.29 54.32
CA ASN A 1019 40.82 20.96 54.87
C ASN A 1019 39.51 20.48 54.21
N LEU A 1020 39.57 19.59 53.22
CA LEU A 1020 38.40 19.16 52.46
C LEU A 1020 38.28 17.63 52.44
N ILE A 1021 37.05 17.18 52.52
CA ILE A 1021 36.59 15.85 52.16
C ILE A 1021 36.05 15.97 50.73
N HIS A 1022 36.68 15.27 49.79
CA HIS A 1022 36.22 15.20 48.41
C HIS A 1022 35.09 14.17 48.34
N PHE A 1023 33.87 14.64 48.11
CA PHE A 1023 32.69 13.80 47.98
C PHE A 1023 32.25 13.78 46.52
N ARG A 1024 32.20 12.62 45.91
CA ARG A 1024 31.63 12.42 44.59
C ARG A 1024 30.36 11.58 44.70
N PHE A 1025 29.29 11.99 44.04
CA PHE A 1025 28.03 11.27 44.04
C PHE A 1025 27.42 11.27 42.64
N ASN A 1026 27.09 10.09 42.12
CA ASN A 1026 26.59 9.87 40.76
C ASN A 1026 27.38 10.64 39.68
N GLY A 1027 28.71 10.69 39.83
CA GLY A 1027 29.61 11.35 38.90
C GLY A 1027 29.87 12.84 39.15
N GLN A 1028 29.04 13.51 39.97
CA GLN A 1028 29.21 14.92 40.36
C GLN A 1028 30.14 15.08 41.57
N ASN A 1029 30.97 16.12 41.57
CA ASN A 1029 31.95 16.39 42.63
C ASN A 1029 31.45 17.49 43.58
N PHE A 1030 31.63 17.26 44.87
CA PHE A 1030 31.30 18.14 45.98
C PHE A 1030 32.50 18.20 46.95
N GLU A 1031 32.58 19.29 47.71
CA GLU A 1031 33.62 19.50 48.71
C GLU A 1031 32.97 19.77 50.08
N ILE A 1032 33.35 18.99 51.09
CA ILE A 1032 32.86 19.14 52.47
C ILE A 1032 34.03 19.56 53.36
N GLY A 1033 33.84 20.56 54.23
CA GLY A 1033 34.89 21.03 55.15
C GLY A 1033 35.31 19.95 56.15
N ALA A 1034 36.55 19.46 56.04
CA ALA A 1034 37.07 18.37 56.87
C ALA A 1034 37.26 18.80 58.33
N GLU A 1035 37.64 20.07 58.57
CA GLU A 1035 37.80 20.59 59.92
C GLU A 1035 36.49 20.64 60.71
N LYS A 1036 35.33 20.77 60.04
CA LYS A 1036 34.01 20.74 60.68
C LYS A 1036 33.66 19.32 61.12
N VAL A 1037 33.86 18.34 60.23
CA VAL A 1037 33.51 16.94 60.47
C VAL A 1037 34.41 16.30 61.52
N PHE A 1038 35.71 16.55 61.43
CA PHE A 1038 36.72 15.89 62.25
C PHE A 1038 37.27 16.78 63.38
N ALA A 1039 36.57 17.87 63.74
CA ALA A 1039 36.98 18.82 64.77
C ALA A 1039 37.38 18.14 66.08
N ASP A 1040 36.55 17.18 66.53
CA ASP A 1040 36.74 16.46 67.79
C ASP A 1040 37.60 15.19 67.65
N VAL A 1041 38.02 14.83 66.43
CA VAL A 1041 38.83 13.63 66.16
C VAL A 1041 40.30 13.94 66.44
N THR A 1042 40.60 14.12 67.73
CA THR A 1042 41.95 14.35 68.25
C THR A 1042 42.45 13.12 68.99
N ALA A 1043 43.78 12.97 69.11
CA ALA A 1043 44.39 11.87 69.85
C ALA A 1043 43.85 11.75 71.30
N ALA A 1044 43.64 12.89 71.98
CA ALA A 1044 43.11 12.92 73.35
C ALA A 1044 41.67 12.37 73.42
N ASN A 1045 40.79 12.83 72.54
CA ASN A 1045 39.38 12.42 72.54
C ASN A 1045 39.23 10.95 72.13
N LEU A 1046 39.99 10.51 71.12
CA LEU A 1046 39.99 9.11 70.66
C LEU A 1046 40.46 8.14 71.74
N ASN A 1047 41.46 8.53 72.54
CA ASN A 1047 41.92 7.71 73.66
C ASN A 1047 40.94 7.72 74.85
N GLN A 1048 40.21 8.81 75.04
CA GLN A 1048 39.21 8.90 76.12
C GLN A 1048 37.98 8.07 75.80
N SER A 1049 37.45 8.17 74.58
CA SER A 1049 36.23 7.49 74.18
C SER A 1049 36.13 7.39 72.65
N PHE A 1050 36.85 6.42 72.07
CA PHE A 1050 36.91 6.18 70.63
C PHE A 1050 35.54 6.18 69.95
N ASP A 1051 34.60 5.36 70.44
CA ASP A 1051 33.31 5.16 69.77
C ASP A 1051 32.45 6.44 69.74
N ASN A 1052 32.39 7.17 70.85
CA ASN A 1052 31.64 8.42 70.91
C ASN A 1052 32.28 9.50 70.01
N THR A 1053 33.62 9.56 69.94
CA THR A 1053 34.33 10.50 69.07
C THR A 1053 34.07 10.20 67.60
N ILE A 1054 34.17 8.94 67.18
CA ILE A 1054 33.88 8.53 65.81
C ILE A 1054 32.39 8.69 65.48
N GLY A 1055 31.49 8.25 66.36
CA GLY A 1055 30.05 8.42 66.17
C GLY A 1055 29.62 9.88 66.05
N GLY A 1056 30.24 10.78 66.83
CA GLY A 1056 30.05 12.22 66.72
C GLY A 1056 30.49 12.76 65.36
N ALA A 1057 31.69 12.38 64.88
CA ALA A 1057 32.18 12.79 63.58
C ALA A 1057 31.29 12.28 62.43
N ILE A 1058 30.84 11.02 62.49
CA ILE A 1058 29.95 10.43 61.47
C ILE A 1058 28.58 11.12 61.45
N LYS A 1059 28.04 11.51 62.62
CA LYS A 1059 26.81 12.30 62.68
C LYS A 1059 26.94 13.65 61.96
N ILE A 1060 28.07 14.34 62.15
CA ILE A 1060 28.34 15.61 61.46
C ILE A 1060 28.56 15.36 59.95
N LEU A 1061 29.26 14.30 59.58
CA LEU A 1061 29.50 13.92 58.19
C LEU A 1061 28.18 13.67 57.45
N ASN A 1062 27.25 12.88 58.02
CA ASN A 1062 25.93 12.64 57.41
C ASN A 1062 25.14 13.93 57.23
N ALA A 1063 25.14 14.81 58.24
CA ALA A 1063 24.44 16.09 58.14
C ALA A 1063 25.01 16.94 57.00
N SER A 1064 26.33 16.95 56.80
CA SER A 1064 26.98 17.65 55.69
C SER A 1064 26.79 16.99 54.33
N ILE A 1065 26.71 15.65 54.26
CA ILE A 1065 26.36 14.93 53.03
C ILE A 1065 24.91 15.25 52.65
N GLU A 1066 23.97 15.17 53.61
CA GLU A 1066 22.56 15.47 53.36
C GLU A 1066 22.38 16.92 52.93
N GLU A 1067 23.03 17.89 53.60
CA GLU A 1067 23.03 19.30 53.22
C GLU A 1067 23.43 19.49 51.75
N VAL A 1068 24.56 18.91 51.33
CA VAL A 1068 25.06 19.03 49.96
C VAL A 1068 24.16 18.32 48.94
N LEU A 1069 23.63 17.14 49.26
CA LEU A 1069 22.77 16.39 48.34
C LEU A 1069 21.37 17.01 48.23
N VAL A 1070 20.83 17.57 49.30
CA VAL A 1070 19.54 18.27 49.28
C VAL A 1070 19.66 19.60 48.54
N ASP A 1071 20.78 20.32 48.69
CA ASP A 1071 21.04 21.53 47.92
C ASP A 1071 21.08 21.27 46.40
N GLU A 1072 21.67 20.14 45.97
CA GLU A 1072 21.75 19.79 44.54
C GLU A 1072 20.47 19.12 44.00
N PHE A 1073 19.88 18.18 44.76
CA PHE A 1073 18.77 17.33 44.29
C PHE A 1073 17.41 17.65 44.93
N GLY A 1074 17.30 18.72 45.72
CA GLY A 1074 16.09 19.06 46.47
C GLY A 1074 15.75 18.03 47.56
N GLU A 1075 14.48 17.95 47.95
CA GLU A 1075 14.00 16.97 48.95
C GLU A 1075 14.32 15.52 48.56
N ALA A 1076 14.40 15.22 47.26
CA ALA A 1076 14.80 13.91 46.76
C ALA A 1076 16.28 13.56 47.08
N GLY A 1077 17.10 14.56 47.43
CA GLY A 1077 18.48 14.39 47.90
C GLY A 1077 18.60 13.79 49.30
N ARG A 1078 17.52 13.84 50.10
CA ARG A 1078 17.56 13.36 51.50
C ARG A 1078 17.71 11.85 51.56
N GLY A 1079 18.58 11.37 52.46
CA GLY A 1079 18.71 9.94 52.76
C GLY A 1079 19.29 9.06 51.63
N ARG A 1080 19.81 9.65 50.55
CA ARG A 1080 20.39 8.89 49.41
C ARG A 1080 21.71 8.18 49.74
N LEU A 1081 22.50 8.76 50.66
CA LEU A 1081 23.72 8.14 51.17
C LEU A 1081 23.80 8.35 52.69
N ILE A 1082 23.76 7.25 53.44
CA ILE A 1082 23.78 7.27 54.90
C ILE A 1082 24.99 6.48 55.38
N VAL A 1083 25.87 7.13 56.14
CA VAL A 1083 27.04 6.51 56.79
C VAL A 1083 26.72 6.31 58.27
N SER A 1084 26.74 5.08 58.76
CA SER A 1084 26.43 4.76 60.14
C SER A 1084 27.63 4.11 60.83
N TYR A 1085 27.83 4.44 62.10
CA TYR A 1085 28.82 3.81 62.97
C TYR A 1085 28.10 3.23 64.18
N GLU A 1086 27.93 1.92 64.16
CA GLU A 1086 27.24 1.14 65.19
C GLU A 1086 28.21 0.05 65.63
N PRO A 1087 29.08 0.32 66.63
CA PRO A 1087 30.11 -0.63 67.04
C PRO A 1087 29.47 -1.88 67.65
N ASP A 1088 29.84 -3.05 67.13
CA ASP A 1088 29.48 -4.35 67.71
C ASP A 1088 30.75 -5.11 68.09
N GLU A 1089 30.84 -5.55 69.34
CA GLU A 1089 31.99 -6.32 69.85
C GLU A 1089 32.26 -7.62 69.07
N LYS A 1090 31.27 -8.12 68.32
CA LYS A 1090 31.40 -9.31 67.46
C LYS A 1090 32.09 -9.02 66.13
N GLU A 1091 32.26 -7.77 65.76
CA GLU A 1091 32.89 -7.40 64.49
C GLU A 1091 34.41 -7.60 64.53
N PRO A 1092 35.03 -7.99 63.40
CA PRO A 1092 36.47 -8.24 63.34
C PRO A 1092 37.33 -7.03 63.70
N PHE A 1093 36.81 -5.85 63.45
CA PHE A 1093 37.44 -4.55 63.62
C PHE A 1093 36.33 -3.49 63.56
N SER A 1094 36.62 -2.25 63.96
CA SER A 1094 35.66 -1.16 63.83
C SER A 1094 35.27 -0.98 62.36
N VAL A 1095 33.97 -0.95 62.08
CA VAL A 1095 33.40 -0.80 60.72
C VAL A 1095 32.42 0.36 60.63
N LEU A 1096 32.33 0.92 59.43
CA LEU A 1096 31.27 1.82 59.00
C LEU A 1096 30.27 1.04 58.16
N ARG A 1097 28.98 1.28 58.37
CA ARG A 1097 27.92 0.79 57.51
C ARG A 1097 27.47 1.90 56.60
N ILE A 1098 27.63 1.73 55.29
CA ILE A 1098 27.19 2.71 54.30
C ILE A 1098 25.98 2.13 53.56
N GLU A 1099 24.86 2.84 53.63
CA GLU A 1099 23.65 2.56 52.88
C GLU A 1099 23.49 3.56 51.74
N HIS A 1100 23.21 3.05 50.55
CA HIS A 1100 22.89 3.85 49.36
C HIS A 1100 21.93 3.08 48.47
N PHE A 1101 21.25 3.75 47.53
CA PHE A 1101 20.43 3.03 46.56
C PHE A 1101 21.30 2.26 45.56
N VAL A 1102 20.90 1.04 45.17
CA VAL A 1102 21.79 0.09 44.46
C VAL A 1102 22.34 0.59 43.12
N CYS A 1103 21.61 1.49 42.46
CA CYS A 1103 22.00 2.09 41.19
C CYS A 1103 22.90 3.33 41.36
N GLU A 1104 23.06 3.83 42.58
CA GLU A 1104 23.82 5.04 42.87
C GLU A 1104 25.29 4.76 43.18
N ARG A 1105 26.12 5.75 42.83
CA ARG A 1105 27.57 5.70 42.94
C ARG A 1105 28.08 6.79 43.86
N PHE A 1106 29.04 6.46 44.69
CA PHE A 1106 29.66 7.42 45.60
C PHE A 1106 31.17 7.20 45.77
N SER A 1107 31.87 8.27 46.12
CA SER A 1107 33.25 8.26 46.59
C SER A 1107 33.46 9.34 47.65
N LEU A 1108 33.92 8.98 48.84
CA LEU A 1108 34.28 9.91 49.91
C LEU A 1108 35.77 9.78 50.19
N GLU A 1109 36.57 10.83 49.94
CA GLU A 1109 38.03 10.81 50.08
C GLU A 1109 38.57 11.96 50.94
N TRP A 1110 39.47 11.64 51.87
CA TRP A 1110 40.23 12.62 52.66
C TRP A 1110 41.61 12.09 53.06
N ALA A 1111 42.49 12.96 53.56
CA ALA A 1111 43.82 12.57 54.02
C ALA A 1111 44.05 12.96 55.49
N MET A 1112 44.80 12.12 56.20
CA MET A 1112 45.16 12.35 57.61
C MET A 1112 46.45 11.63 58.00
N SER A 1113 47.12 12.18 59.00
CA SER A 1113 48.24 11.56 59.68
C SER A 1113 47.85 11.06 61.07
N TYR A 1114 48.21 9.82 61.42
CA TYR A 1114 48.02 9.28 62.77
C TYR A 1114 49.17 8.38 63.24
N GLY A 1115 49.33 8.20 64.55
CA GLY A 1115 50.30 7.28 65.15
C GLY A 1115 49.89 6.81 66.55
N GLN A 1116 50.19 5.53 66.88
CA GLN A 1116 49.87 4.87 68.15
C GLN A 1116 51.14 4.32 68.83
N PRO A 1117 51.83 5.19 69.57
CA PRO A 1117 53.25 5.53 69.38
C PRO A 1117 53.83 5.35 67.96
N ALA A 1118 55.10 5.73 67.73
CA ALA A 1118 55.76 5.60 66.43
C ALA A 1118 55.62 4.19 65.80
N PRO A 1119 55.49 4.08 64.46
CA PRO A 1119 55.62 5.14 63.45
C PRO A 1119 54.32 5.94 63.18
N VAL A 1120 54.47 7.22 62.77
CA VAL A 1120 53.33 8.07 62.34
C VAL A 1120 53.03 7.84 60.86
N PHE A 1121 51.85 7.32 60.56
CA PHE A 1121 51.33 7.08 59.22
C PHE A 1121 50.71 8.36 58.65
N ASP A 1122 50.98 8.69 57.38
CA ASP A 1122 50.20 9.68 56.62
C ASP A 1122 49.44 8.93 55.53
N ILE A 1123 48.11 8.93 55.63
CA ILE A 1123 47.22 8.12 54.79
C ILE A 1123 46.21 8.99 54.04
N SER A 1124 45.80 8.55 52.86
CA SER A 1124 44.50 8.95 52.29
C SER A 1124 43.52 7.79 52.37
N VAL A 1125 42.28 8.12 52.71
CA VAL A 1125 41.17 7.20 52.91
C VAL A 1125 40.14 7.51 51.86
N ARG A 1126 39.73 6.51 51.08
CA ARG A 1126 38.62 6.63 50.14
C ARG A 1126 37.62 5.48 50.31
N TYR A 1127 36.38 5.81 50.67
CA TYR A 1127 35.25 4.88 50.62
C TYR A 1127 34.53 5.06 49.28
N SER A 1128 34.40 4.00 48.48
CA SER A 1128 33.76 4.12 47.17
C SER A 1128 33.19 2.82 46.64
N ASN A 1129 32.14 2.96 45.82
CA ASN A 1129 31.61 1.91 44.95
C ASN A 1129 31.79 2.25 43.45
N GLU A 1130 32.63 3.24 43.13
CA GLU A 1130 32.93 3.64 41.76
C GLU A 1130 33.90 2.64 41.11
N PRO A 1131 33.80 2.44 39.77
CA PRO A 1131 34.79 1.67 39.03
C PRO A 1131 36.19 2.28 39.20
N LEU A 1132 37.21 1.41 39.30
CA LEU A 1132 38.58 1.89 39.42
C LEU A 1132 39.05 2.56 38.10
N PRO A 1133 39.95 3.56 38.14
CA PRO A 1133 40.36 4.35 36.97
C PRO A 1133 40.96 3.57 35.79
N ASN A 1134 41.36 2.31 36.01
CA ASN A 1134 41.88 1.37 35.03
C ASN A 1134 40.79 0.51 34.34
N GLY A 1135 39.52 0.88 34.49
CA GLY A 1135 38.43 0.56 33.55
C GLY A 1135 37.83 -0.84 33.61
N ASN A 1136 38.45 -1.81 34.28
CA ASN A 1136 38.05 -3.22 34.14
C ASN A 1136 37.65 -3.96 35.43
N ALA A 1137 37.46 -3.30 36.56
CA ALA A 1137 36.84 -3.94 37.73
C ALA A 1137 35.99 -2.97 38.56
N PHE A 1138 34.72 -3.31 38.78
CA PHE A 1138 33.86 -2.70 39.79
C PHE A 1138 34.48 -2.97 41.17
N PHE A 1139 34.80 -1.93 41.93
CA PHE A 1139 35.25 -2.06 43.31
C PHE A 1139 34.27 -1.36 44.21
N ASN A 1140 33.76 -2.10 45.21
CA ASN A 1140 33.00 -1.54 46.32
C ASN A 1140 33.74 -1.83 47.61
N GLY A 1141 34.22 -0.79 48.30
CA GLY A 1141 35.03 -0.97 49.50
C GLY A 1141 35.75 0.30 49.95
N VAL A 1142 36.72 0.12 50.84
CA VAL A 1142 37.63 1.18 51.29
C VAL A 1142 39.01 1.00 50.66
N ILE A 1143 39.61 2.12 50.29
CA ILE A 1143 40.95 2.23 49.72
C ILE A 1143 41.77 3.09 50.67
N LEU A 1144 42.81 2.52 51.25
CA LEU A 1144 43.75 3.20 52.14
C LEU A 1144 45.09 3.31 51.44
N ARG A 1145 45.61 4.52 51.26
CA ARG A 1145 46.90 4.77 50.63
C ARG A 1145 47.87 5.36 51.63
N ASP A 1146 48.97 4.64 51.95
CA ASP A 1146 50.08 5.22 52.72
C ASP A 1146 50.83 6.19 51.79
N ARG A 1147 50.72 7.48 52.07
CA ARG A 1147 51.27 8.55 51.24
C ARG A 1147 52.80 8.61 51.32
N ARG A 1148 53.41 8.05 52.38
CA ARG A 1148 54.87 8.01 52.55
C ARG A 1148 55.50 6.94 51.66
N ARG A 1149 54.87 5.77 51.56
CA ARG A 1149 55.33 4.64 50.74
C ARG A 1149 54.69 4.60 49.35
N ASN A 1150 53.65 5.39 49.13
CA ASN A 1150 52.80 5.38 47.95
C ASN A 1150 52.20 4.00 47.65
N THR A 1151 51.88 3.24 48.69
CA THR A 1151 51.25 1.92 48.60
C THR A 1151 49.76 2.02 48.90
N GLU A 1152 48.94 1.31 48.12
CA GLU A 1152 47.48 1.33 48.25
C GLU A 1152 47.00 -0.06 48.68
N THR A 1153 46.20 -0.09 49.75
CA THR A 1153 45.55 -1.29 50.25
C THR A 1153 44.04 -1.16 50.04
N ARG A 1154 43.44 -2.19 49.44
CA ARG A 1154 42.01 -2.22 49.10
C ARG A 1154 41.31 -3.28 49.92
N ILE A 1155 40.21 -2.91 50.56
CA ILE A 1155 39.38 -3.81 51.33
C ILE A 1155 37.96 -3.75 50.77
N PRO A 1156 37.43 -4.84 50.20
CA PRO A 1156 36.07 -4.86 49.68
C PRO A 1156 35.06 -4.69 50.81
N ALA A 1157 33.91 -4.12 50.48
CA ALA A 1157 32.76 -4.08 51.36
C ALA A 1157 32.25 -5.50 51.61
N PHE A 1158 31.72 -5.74 52.81
CA PHE A 1158 31.29 -7.06 53.26
C PHE A 1158 30.02 -6.96 54.11
N ASP A 1159 29.42 -8.10 54.48
CA ASP A 1159 28.15 -8.19 55.22
C ASP A 1159 27.05 -7.29 54.61
N CYS A 1160 26.94 -7.31 53.28
CA CYS A 1160 25.95 -6.52 52.56
C CYS A 1160 24.54 -7.07 52.79
N SER A 1161 23.57 -6.17 52.94
CA SER A 1161 22.15 -6.46 53.01
C SER A 1161 21.35 -5.47 52.18
N GLU A 1162 20.21 -5.89 51.65
CA GLU A 1162 19.32 -5.07 50.84
C GLU A 1162 17.93 -5.00 51.42
N ARG A 1163 17.28 -3.84 51.28
CA ARG A 1163 15.86 -3.67 51.57
C ARG A 1163 15.22 -2.81 50.49
N ASN A 1164 13.91 -2.95 50.35
CA ASN A 1164 13.12 -2.01 49.58
C ASN A 1164 12.44 -1.01 50.54
N GLN A 1165 12.82 0.26 50.43
CA GLN A 1165 12.32 1.35 51.27
C GLN A 1165 10.91 1.81 50.89
N CYS A 1166 10.40 1.44 49.72
CA CYS A 1166 9.05 1.81 49.26
C CYS A 1166 7.92 1.09 49.99
N VAL A 1167 8.22 -0.11 50.49
CA VAL A 1167 7.26 -1.05 51.09
C VAL A 1167 7.65 -1.38 52.53
N ASP A 1168 8.39 -0.48 53.20
CA ASP A 1168 8.94 -0.63 54.56
C ASP A 1168 9.57 -2.01 54.82
N GLY A 1169 10.34 -2.52 53.85
CA GLY A 1169 10.94 -3.85 53.91
C GLY A 1169 12.11 -3.97 54.90
N GLU A 1170 12.22 -5.12 55.57
CA GLU A 1170 13.39 -5.46 56.39
C GLU A 1170 14.63 -5.77 55.54
N PHE A 1171 15.82 -5.50 56.08
CA PHE A 1171 17.08 -5.85 55.43
C PHE A 1171 17.26 -7.36 55.29
N ARG A 1172 17.42 -7.81 54.05
CA ARG A 1172 17.80 -9.19 53.70
C ARG A 1172 19.29 -9.26 53.44
N ARG A 1173 20.01 -10.13 54.16
CA ARG A 1173 21.45 -10.35 53.95
C ARG A 1173 21.71 -10.97 52.59
N LEU A 1174 22.72 -10.44 51.88
CA LEU A 1174 23.19 -10.94 50.59
C LEU A 1174 24.31 -11.97 50.74
N CYS A 1175 24.95 -12.03 51.91
CA CYS A 1175 26.07 -12.91 52.18
C CYS A 1175 25.61 -14.33 52.53
N ASP A 1176 25.08 -15.07 51.55
CA ASP A 1176 24.66 -16.47 51.72
C ASP A 1176 25.70 -17.41 51.10
N GLY A 1177 26.45 -18.13 51.93
CA GLY A 1177 27.58 -18.96 51.51
C GLY A 1177 27.97 -19.99 52.57
N PRO A 1178 28.69 -21.05 52.20
CA PRO A 1178 29.04 -22.12 53.15
C PRO A 1178 29.94 -21.57 54.27
N ASP A 1179 29.66 -21.98 55.50
CA ASP A 1179 30.45 -21.61 56.68
C ASP A 1179 31.86 -22.17 56.56
N ILE A 1180 32.85 -21.29 56.44
CA ILE A 1180 34.27 -21.63 56.30
C ILE A 1180 35.05 -21.17 57.53
N ARG A 1181 36.13 -21.88 57.85
CA ARG A 1181 36.96 -21.55 59.02
C ARG A 1181 38.35 -21.05 58.59
N PRO A 1182 38.68 -19.77 58.81
CA PRO A 1182 40.03 -19.27 58.55
C PRO A 1182 41.02 -19.78 59.61
N THR A 1183 42.24 -20.05 59.19
CA THR A 1183 43.36 -20.50 60.03
C THR A 1183 44.57 -19.60 59.84
N ILE A 1184 45.28 -19.28 60.92
CA ILE A 1184 46.52 -18.49 60.88
C ILE A 1184 47.71 -19.40 61.12
N THR A 1185 48.73 -19.35 60.26
CA THR A 1185 50.08 -19.87 60.54
C THR A 1185 51.10 -18.74 60.53
N PHE A 1186 52.16 -18.82 61.32
CA PHE A 1186 53.19 -17.79 61.36
C PHE A 1186 54.57 -18.35 61.70
N GLU A 1187 55.61 -17.68 61.18
CA GLU A 1187 57.02 -18.01 61.40
C GLU A 1187 57.87 -16.75 61.60
N SER A 1188 58.92 -16.83 62.41
CA SER A 1188 59.87 -15.73 62.59
C SER A 1188 60.84 -15.67 61.41
N VAL A 1189 60.92 -14.53 60.72
CA VAL A 1189 61.81 -14.33 59.56
C VAL A 1189 62.94 -13.31 59.82
N GLY A 1190 62.96 -12.70 61.00
CA GLY A 1190 64.05 -11.86 61.50
C GLY A 1190 63.86 -11.52 62.99
N THR A 1191 64.74 -10.70 63.57
CA THR A 1191 64.72 -10.38 65.02
C THR A 1191 63.41 -9.72 65.46
N ASN A 1192 62.84 -8.87 64.61
CA ASN A 1192 61.58 -8.15 64.82
C ASN A 1192 60.61 -8.32 63.64
N ARG A 1193 60.80 -9.37 62.81
CA ARG A 1193 59.96 -9.62 61.62
C ARG A 1193 59.37 -11.02 61.68
N MET A 1194 58.06 -11.11 61.44
CA MET A 1194 57.35 -12.36 61.33
C MET A 1194 56.58 -12.42 60.01
N SER A 1195 56.53 -13.61 59.42
CA SER A 1195 55.68 -13.89 58.27
C SER A 1195 54.42 -14.60 58.74
N PHE A 1196 53.25 -14.08 58.37
CA PHE A 1196 51.94 -14.65 58.64
C PHE A 1196 51.32 -15.16 57.36
N SER A 1197 50.73 -16.35 57.38
CA SER A 1197 50.03 -16.95 56.26
C SER A 1197 48.63 -17.41 56.70
N GLY A 1198 47.63 -17.02 55.94
CA GLY A 1198 46.23 -17.38 56.12
C GLY A 1198 45.90 -18.64 55.34
N GLY A 1199 45.01 -19.46 55.89
CA GLY A 1199 44.40 -20.61 55.21
C GLY A 1199 42.90 -20.66 55.49
N VAL A 1200 42.16 -21.47 54.74
CA VAL A 1200 40.72 -21.72 54.95
C VAL A 1200 40.44 -23.22 54.89
N GLU A 1201 39.73 -23.75 55.89
CA GLU A 1201 39.25 -25.14 55.92
C GLU A 1201 37.76 -25.23 55.57
N GLY A 1202 37.37 -26.15 54.66
CA GLY A 1202 35.98 -26.38 54.24
C GLY A 1202 35.83 -27.24 52.97
N ARG A 1203 34.68 -27.94 52.78
CA ARG A 1203 34.43 -28.88 51.66
C ARG A 1203 34.26 -28.23 50.28
N ALA A 1204 33.98 -26.93 50.23
CA ALA A 1204 33.89 -26.13 49.02
C ALA A 1204 34.14 -24.66 49.41
N SER A 1205 35.39 -24.21 49.35
CA SER A 1205 35.75 -22.84 49.76
C SER A 1205 35.43 -21.87 48.62
N PRO A 1206 34.48 -20.93 48.78
CA PRO A 1206 34.25 -19.89 47.78
C PRO A 1206 35.52 -19.04 47.61
N PRO A 1207 35.73 -18.42 46.44
CA PRO A 1207 36.92 -17.62 46.19
C PRO A 1207 37.05 -16.51 47.24
N ILE A 1208 38.18 -16.46 47.95
CA ILE A 1208 38.49 -15.42 48.93
C ILE A 1208 39.07 -14.23 48.19
N ILE A 1209 38.44 -13.06 48.36
CA ILE A 1209 38.81 -11.84 47.65
C ILE A 1209 39.61 -10.87 48.52
N ALA A 1210 39.61 -11.04 49.84
CA ALA A 1210 40.47 -10.27 50.73
C ALA A 1210 40.85 -11.05 52.00
N TRP A 1211 42.08 -10.82 52.44
CA TRP A 1211 42.67 -11.34 53.66
C TRP A 1211 43.24 -10.15 54.42
N ILE A 1212 42.61 -9.78 55.54
CA ILE A 1212 42.92 -8.56 56.29
C ILE A 1212 43.49 -8.94 57.64
N TRP A 1213 44.69 -8.43 57.94
CA TRP A 1213 45.42 -8.71 59.16
C TRP A 1213 45.42 -7.50 60.09
N ASP A 1214 44.97 -7.72 61.31
CA ASP A 1214 45.04 -6.75 62.41
C ASP A 1214 45.87 -7.36 63.56
N PHE A 1215 46.71 -6.53 64.18
CA PHE A 1215 47.57 -6.94 65.30
C PHE A 1215 47.23 -6.10 66.53
N PRO A 1216 46.21 -6.51 67.31
CA PRO A 1216 45.76 -5.73 68.46
C PRO A 1216 46.89 -5.48 69.45
N SER A 1217 47.03 -4.24 69.92
CA SER A 1217 48.09 -3.81 70.85
C SER A 1217 49.53 -4.03 70.38
N ALA A 1218 49.76 -4.35 69.10
CA ALA A 1218 51.09 -4.39 68.51
C ALA A 1218 51.43 -3.04 67.85
N ARG A 1219 52.72 -2.70 67.80
CA ARG A 1219 53.21 -1.58 67.00
C ARG A 1219 53.88 -2.11 65.74
N THR A 1220 53.26 -1.88 64.59
CA THR A 1220 53.68 -2.40 63.30
C THR A 1220 54.24 -1.31 62.39
N SER A 1221 55.04 -1.70 61.40
CA SER A 1221 55.68 -0.77 60.47
C SER A 1221 54.75 -0.24 59.36
N GLU A 1222 53.62 -0.90 59.11
CA GLU A 1222 52.57 -0.50 58.16
C GLU A 1222 51.22 -0.31 58.88
N PRO A 1223 50.35 0.58 58.35
CA PRO A 1223 49.08 0.90 58.98
C PRO A 1223 48.04 -0.21 58.85
N LEU A 1224 48.21 -1.09 57.85
CA LEU A 1224 47.33 -2.20 57.56
C LEU A 1224 48.09 -3.23 56.71
N TYR A 1225 47.87 -4.51 56.98
CA TYR A 1225 48.41 -5.59 56.17
C TYR A 1225 47.26 -6.34 55.50
N ALA A 1226 47.32 -6.46 54.18
CA ALA A 1226 46.36 -7.23 53.39
C ALA A 1226 47.07 -8.17 52.43
N GLY A 1227 46.58 -9.41 52.35
CA GLY A 1227 47.17 -10.46 51.54
C GLY A 1227 47.11 -11.81 52.25
N GLU A 1228 47.05 -12.89 51.48
CA GLU A 1228 47.02 -14.26 52.04
C GLU A 1228 48.28 -14.55 52.87
N LYS A 1229 49.44 -14.04 52.43
CA LYS A 1229 50.71 -14.06 53.17
C LYS A 1229 51.25 -12.64 53.31
N VAL A 1230 51.58 -12.24 54.55
CA VAL A 1230 52.11 -10.91 54.87
C VAL A 1230 53.37 -11.03 55.73
N GLU A 1231 54.34 -10.14 55.53
CA GLU A 1231 55.50 -10.00 56.39
C GLU A 1231 55.36 -8.72 57.21
N VAL A 1232 55.41 -8.87 58.53
CA VAL A 1232 55.13 -7.79 59.47
C VAL A 1232 56.38 -7.53 60.30
N GLU A 1233 56.83 -6.28 60.27
CA GLU A 1233 57.90 -5.80 61.13
C GLU A 1233 57.27 -5.10 62.35
N PHE A 1234 57.61 -5.62 63.53
CA PHE A 1234 57.08 -5.14 64.81
C PHE A 1234 58.11 -4.28 65.53
N GLU A 1235 57.71 -3.09 65.94
CA GLU A 1235 58.44 -2.30 66.93
C GLU A 1235 58.16 -2.82 68.36
N SER A 1236 56.95 -3.33 68.58
CA SER A 1236 56.55 -4.04 69.79
C SER A 1236 55.55 -5.11 69.42
N LEU A 1237 55.81 -6.35 69.81
CA LEU A 1237 54.90 -7.47 69.53
C LEU A 1237 53.69 -7.39 70.45
N GLY A 1238 52.49 -7.51 69.87
CA GLY A 1238 51.22 -7.64 70.60
C GLY A 1238 50.92 -9.11 70.97
N PRO A 1239 49.91 -9.35 71.82
CA PRO A 1239 49.57 -10.69 72.32
C PRO A 1239 48.89 -11.58 71.26
N SER A 1240 48.37 -11.04 70.16
CA SER A 1240 47.62 -11.80 69.17
C SER A 1240 47.74 -11.24 67.74
N ALA A 1241 47.44 -12.10 66.77
CA ALA A 1241 47.20 -11.74 65.39
C ALA A 1241 45.76 -12.13 65.03
N ARG A 1242 45.01 -11.22 64.42
CA ARG A 1242 43.65 -11.44 63.94
C ARG A 1242 43.63 -11.41 62.42
N LEU A 1243 42.99 -12.41 61.82
CA LEU A 1243 42.78 -12.54 60.39
C LEU A 1243 41.29 -12.50 60.08
N THR A 1244 40.90 -11.60 59.19
CA THR A 1244 39.56 -11.52 58.61
C THR A 1244 39.62 -11.89 57.14
N VAL A 1245 38.86 -12.89 56.73
CA VAL A 1245 38.72 -13.30 55.32
C VAL A 1245 37.38 -12.88 54.78
N ILE A 1246 37.35 -12.33 53.56
CA ILE A 1246 36.14 -11.91 52.87
C ILE A 1246 35.99 -12.73 51.58
N THR A 1247 34.86 -13.39 51.41
CA THR A 1247 34.54 -14.20 50.23
C THR A 1247 34.05 -13.31 49.08
N ALA A 1248 34.04 -13.85 47.86
CA ALA A 1248 33.52 -13.14 46.69
C ALA A 1248 32.05 -12.71 46.81
N ASN A 1249 31.26 -13.40 47.65
CA ASN A 1249 29.87 -13.04 47.94
C ASN A 1249 29.74 -12.03 49.10
N GLY A 1250 30.85 -11.53 49.64
CA GLY A 1250 30.87 -10.55 50.72
C GLY A 1250 30.61 -11.14 52.12
N CYS A 1251 30.61 -12.47 52.29
CA CYS A 1251 30.62 -13.08 53.62
C CYS A 1251 31.99 -12.86 54.26
N HIS A 1252 32.02 -12.57 55.57
CA HIS A 1252 33.28 -12.41 56.30
C HIS A 1252 33.40 -13.44 57.42
N TYR A 1253 34.63 -13.90 57.67
CA TYR A 1253 34.95 -14.85 58.72
C TYR A 1253 36.22 -14.41 59.43
N VAL A 1254 36.26 -14.57 60.75
CA VAL A 1254 37.32 -14.03 61.61
C VAL A 1254 37.94 -15.16 62.40
N THR A 1255 39.27 -15.13 62.52
CA THR A 1255 40.01 -15.98 63.44
C THR A 1255 41.07 -15.16 64.15
N GLU A 1256 41.35 -15.47 65.40
CA GLU A 1256 42.37 -14.79 66.18
C GLU A 1256 43.28 -15.85 66.82
N ARG A 1257 44.59 -15.62 66.72
CA ARG A 1257 45.61 -16.53 67.24
C ARG A 1257 46.53 -15.77 68.18
N THR A 1258 46.62 -16.23 69.42
CA THR A 1258 47.57 -15.69 70.41
C THR A 1258 49.00 -15.97 69.97
N LEU A 1259 49.83 -14.93 69.96
CA LEU A 1259 51.26 -14.98 69.67
C LEU A 1259 51.99 -15.31 70.98
N LEU A 1260 52.02 -16.59 71.34
CA LEU A 1260 52.83 -17.05 72.46
C LEU A 1260 54.31 -17.09 72.02
N LEU A 1261 55.09 -16.09 72.43
CA LEU A 1261 56.54 -16.17 72.35
C LEU A 1261 57.03 -17.25 73.33
N ARG A 1262 57.82 -18.21 72.82
CA ARG A 1262 58.76 -18.96 73.66
C ARG A 1262 60.08 -18.21 73.71
#